data_AF-A0A7C4J986-F1
#
_entry.id   AF-A0A7C4J986-F1
#
_cell.length_a   1.000
_cell.length_b   1.000
_cell.length_c   1.000
_cell.angle_alpha   90.00
_cell.angle_beta   90.00
_cell.angle_gamma   90.00
#
_symmetry.space_group_name_H-M   'P 1'
#
loop_
_entity.id
_entity.type
_entity.pdbx_description
1 polymer ?
#
loop_
_entity_poly.entity_id
_entity_poly.type
_entity_poly.pdbx_seq_one_letter_code
_entity_poly.pdbx_strand_id
1 'polypeptide(L)'
;MQTASDLGNTGPDYQWGFGQVRIQQAVDLIIRRGFTQASIAQGETDLYTFVVTDTAIPAQVSLAWDDYQATLNANPALINNLNLELVAPDATVWRPWILDPANPANAATRGVNNRDNQEQVTVPTPQKGTWLVRVIGATVPQGPQDYSLACEGCRLVNAGLCQAVVDNTPLLAESSLSALGPVLNSEGDEWVTPVAPAAPISAGEQWQRDLEQGRSGAARPSINFTSQEDSAYTPIDLSHFDAADRARADRLNAALRDFDAARNAGPEAVIAFAESATDEVRDLIELEVIEAKAELAARAKPIEPAAPARPAALNAFRVGVNGACAYNTIQEGINAATNGQTVRVVGDFFGENIDISGKNITIEGGYNATCTALVAGSVTRIDGVASGSVVDLTGGAVVTLRNLKLGWGSSFGAGIDLLGSSHATLDNTDIVHNNGATGGGLYIGGGSQVTLTNGSLVQYNTGSAGGGAIVYGRLTALDTNSDITGNCSTSDGGGAYVSGGTLYLSNADVHANQAAGATGRGGAIFASGDAVITMTTSTFIGESAPCCNIAFEGGGIYADNSRIYSLGGNSTILQNQAVNNGGGLYLTNGSLFQGASGTNVGYDVQAGNGNSAILGAGLYVENSTLDFAGRIINNDASNSGGGLYATSSVITLTNAMVGGTGPNQPNSIGAGGLNGGGLYLINNTHATLSNTVIASNTLSNPISGYGGGAYVRAGSYLTATNSRIERHALPSALDGRGAGLYIYDATVTLSNTQVQTNTTSNLGAGVRMFGTSVLNVLGGSAFKANAASGGVGGAIAATNTPDINLTNATFQNNSSSSHGGAIYLDAGTLDATGWWDFRFNSAGGNGGAVAVADTADADFNAGGDRASFLAVNVASGHGGALYVASADIVQLYATGGQTLNLNTNTAGGHGGAVYADAGAFFDVYGDVQATSNIAGGNGGVFYLSNNSRIWFDDYFTTRPQILVNQADNGGAVYASNSPRVECDGADFGFSNNGNKATTGSGGAIYLSGSVFTADNCVFRNNQAQAGDGGAIAAYTSTVSIDTDYVVALRGPDESADRLSPAAPLATGCDPLTTQCSLFTANRAISSTASNGNGGAIYNNGSELKVNNTYLHRNTAVRGGAIYQENAAARGWLSNTLVYSNTSLASFGAGIRNASGAMTLTHVTAANNTGGAGFSPNGAQNYVYNTIIWGNSAAAFGALAAATCNIDQGGTAGPAVNPQFFGAGVAENYRLAASSPARDACNIGLSTDLDNRVRPIGVRYDMGAYETIFTQVLFLPLVQR
;
A
#
# COMPACT_ATOMS: atom_id res chain seq x y z
N MET A 1 -24.26 41.69 30.97
CA MET A 1 -24.32 42.24 29.60
C MET A 1 -24.54 41.16 28.55
N GLN A 2 -23.61 40.22 28.35
CA GLN A 2 -23.66 39.24 27.24
C GLN A 2 -24.91 38.34 27.17
N THR A 3 -25.47 37.91 28.30
CA THR A 3 -26.61 36.99 28.33
C THR A 3 -27.95 37.66 28.68
N ALA A 4 -27.95 38.98 28.85
CA ALA A 4 -29.14 39.73 29.26
C ALA A 4 -30.27 39.61 28.23
N SER A 5 -31.51 39.68 28.70
CA SER A 5 -32.68 39.79 27.82
C SER A 5 -33.00 41.26 27.63
N ASP A 6 -32.94 41.73 26.39
CA ASP A 6 -33.30 43.10 26.03
C ASP A 6 -34.77 43.40 26.41
N LEU A 7 -35.01 44.58 27.00
CA LEU A 7 -36.32 45.06 27.45
C LEU A 7 -36.41 46.55 27.14
N GLY A 8 -37.53 46.99 26.57
CA GLY A 8 -37.71 48.40 26.20
C GLY A 8 -37.47 48.63 24.70
N ASN A 9 -36.63 49.61 24.37
CA ASN A 9 -36.23 49.86 22.98
C ASN A 9 -35.20 48.82 22.53
N THR A 10 -35.07 48.52 21.23
CA THR A 10 -34.04 47.59 20.74
C THR A 10 -32.63 48.11 21.08
N GLY A 11 -31.82 47.27 21.71
CA GLY A 11 -30.48 47.62 22.18
C GLY A 11 -30.50 48.23 23.59
N PRO A 12 -29.36 48.70 24.12
CA PRO A 12 -29.34 49.31 25.45
C PRO A 12 -30.23 50.56 25.51
N ASP A 13 -30.80 50.84 26.69
CA ASP A 13 -31.53 52.08 26.98
C ASP A 13 -31.31 52.57 28.42
N TYR A 14 -31.65 53.84 28.69
CA TYR A 14 -31.43 54.44 30.02
C TYR A 14 -32.34 53.88 31.11
N GLN A 15 -33.42 53.17 30.76
CA GLN A 15 -34.37 52.59 31.70
C GLN A 15 -33.97 51.18 32.13
N TRP A 16 -33.44 50.38 31.21
CA TRP A 16 -33.17 48.95 31.38
C TRP A 16 -31.69 48.57 31.22
N GLY A 17 -30.80 49.53 30.88
CA GLY A 17 -29.41 49.24 30.58
C GLY A 17 -29.30 48.30 29.38
N PHE A 18 -28.49 47.25 29.47
CA PHE A 18 -28.43 46.17 28.46
C PHE A 18 -29.54 45.10 28.63
N GLY A 19 -30.53 45.34 29.49
CA GLY A 19 -31.67 44.45 29.71
C GLY A 19 -31.63 43.65 31.02
N GLN A 20 -32.61 42.74 31.18
CA GLN A 20 -32.79 41.92 32.38
C GLN A 20 -31.72 40.83 32.49
N VAL A 21 -31.09 40.74 33.67
CA VAL A 21 -30.06 39.73 33.98
C VAL A 21 -30.63 38.30 33.90
N ARG A 22 -29.91 37.43 33.21
CA ARG A 22 -30.18 35.99 33.11
C ARG A 22 -29.07 35.19 33.76
N ILE A 23 -29.22 34.93 35.06
CA ILE A 23 -28.12 34.41 35.90
C ILE A 23 -27.69 32.99 35.54
N GLN A 24 -28.64 32.11 35.19
CA GLN A 24 -28.31 30.74 34.78
C GLN A 24 -27.46 30.72 33.51
N GLN A 25 -27.88 31.46 32.48
CA GLN A 25 -27.16 31.56 31.21
C GLN A 25 -25.78 32.21 31.39
N ALA A 26 -25.65 33.18 32.31
CA ALA A 26 -24.35 33.76 32.65
C ALA A 26 -23.42 32.73 33.30
N VAL A 27 -23.93 31.91 34.24
CA VAL A 27 -23.18 30.82 34.87
C VAL A 27 -22.79 29.76 33.84
N ASP A 28 -23.71 29.37 32.95
CA ASP A 28 -23.44 28.38 31.90
C ASP A 28 -22.34 28.87 30.93
N LEU A 29 -22.36 30.16 30.57
CA LEU A 29 -21.32 30.80 29.77
C LEU A 29 -19.95 30.75 30.47
N ILE A 30 -19.89 31.02 31.78
CA ILE A 30 -18.66 30.97 32.57
C ILE A 30 -18.13 29.53 32.68
N ILE A 31 -18.99 28.55 32.97
CA ILE A 31 -18.62 27.13 33.09
C ILE A 31 -18.00 26.61 31.78
N ARG A 32 -18.51 27.07 30.63
CA ARG A 32 -17.99 26.71 29.30
C ARG A 32 -16.79 27.56 28.86
N ARG A 33 -16.27 28.45 29.73
CA ARG A 33 -15.20 29.41 29.41
C ARG A 33 -15.53 30.27 28.17
N GLY A 34 -16.78 30.71 28.01
CA GLY A 34 -17.26 31.56 26.91
C GLY A 34 -16.87 33.03 27.04
N PHE A 35 -15.67 33.30 27.57
CA PHE A 35 -15.10 34.63 27.75
C PHE A 35 -13.56 34.53 27.73
N THR A 36 -12.89 35.65 27.46
CA THR A 36 -11.43 35.79 27.51
C THR A 36 -11.05 37.09 28.20
N GLN A 37 -9.86 37.12 28.79
CA GLN A 37 -9.29 38.30 29.44
C GLN A 37 -7.90 38.56 28.84
N ALA A 38 -7.59 39.82 28.56
CA ALA A 38 -6.33 40.25 27.97
C ALA A 38 -6.03 41.70 28.37
N SER A 39 -4.85 42.21 28.02
CA SER A 39 -4.41 43.59 28.28
C SER A 39 -3.99 44.23 26.97
N ILE A 40 -4.44 45.46 26.70
CA ILE A 40 -4.15 46.15 25.43
C ILE A 40 -3.49 47.51 25.66
N ALA A 41 -2.42 47.80 24.91
CA ALA A 41 -1.74 49.09 24.98
C ALA A 41 -2.34 50.13 24.02
N GLN A 42 -1.90 51.38 24.15
CA GLN A 42 -2.28 52.49 23.27
C GLN A 42 -1.94 52.16 21.81
N GLY A 43 -2.95 52.20 20.94
CA GLY A 43 -2.81 51.98 19.50
C GLY A 43 -2.80 50.51 19.05
N GLU A 44 -2.80 49.55 19.99
CA GLU A 44 -2.84 48.12 19.67
C GLU A 44 -4.23 47.66 19.25
N THR A 45 -4.29 46.50 18.57
CA THR A 45 -5.55 45.86 18.20
C THR A 45 -5.44 44.36 18.42
N ASP A 46 -6.25 43.84 19.33
CA ASP A 46 -6.42 42.39 19.49
C ASP A 46 -7.50 41.90 18.53
N LEU A 47 -7.20 40.79 17.84
CA LEU A 47 -8.09 40.16 16.87
C LEU A 47 -8.61 38.84 17.43
N TYR A 48 -9.91 38.59 17.36
CA TYR A 48 -10.55 37.31 17.66
C TYR A 48 -11.39 36.84 16.48
N THR A 49 -11.65 35.53 16.38
CA THR A 49 -12.58 34.94 15.41
C THR A 49 -13.60 34.06 16.08
N PHE A 50 -14.80 34.01 15.51
CA PHE A 50 -15.79 32.98 15.81
C PHE A 50 -16.51 32.59 14.51
N VAL A 51 -17.06 31.37 14.48
CA VAL A 51 -17.75 30.85 13.29
C VAL A 51 -19.25 30.88 13.52
N VAL A 52 -19.98 31.52 12.60
CA VAL A 52 -21.44 31.45 12.55
C VAL A 52 -21.84 30.27 11.69
N THR A 53 -22.42 29.24 12.29
CA THR A 53 -22.89 28.02 11.60
C THR A 53 -24.38 28.04 11.27
N ASP A 54 -25.16 28.81 12.01
CA ASP A 54 -26.62 28.95 11.89
C ASP A 54 -27.00 30.44 11.93
N THR A 55 -27.65 30.91 10.86
CA THR A 55 -28.05 32.31 10.70
C THR A 55 -29.27 32.68 11.55
N ALA A 56 -29.93 31.70 12.20
CA ALA A 56 -31.06 31.93 13.10
C ALA A 56 -30.65 32.37 14.51
N ILE A 57 -29.37 32.20 14.88
CA ILE A 57 -28.82 32.63 16.17
C ILE A 57 -28.11 33.98 15.97
N PRO A 58 -28.47 35.05 16.69
CA PRO A 58 -27.79 36.34 16.60
C PRO A 58 -26.31 36.22 17.01
N ALA A 59 -25.41 36.87 16.29
CA ALA A 59 -24.03 37.01 16.73
C ALA A 59 -23.94 38.16 17.74
N GLN A 60 -23.47 37.89 18.95
CA GLN A 60 -23.40 38.88 20.03
C GLN A 60 -22.05 38.84 20.73
N VAL A 61 -21.41 39.99 20.89
CA VAL A 61 -20.11 40.13 21.55
C VAL A 61 -20.14 41.33 22.48
N SER A 62 -19.62 41.14 23.70
CA SER A 62 -19.62 42.13 24.77
C SER A 62 -18.19 42.36 25.27
N LEU A 63 -17.73 43.62 25.27
CA LEU A 63 -16.44 44.06 25.79
C LEU A 63 -16.67 44.90 27.06
N ALA A 64 -15.94 44.63 28.12
CA ALA A 64 -15.97 45.44 29.34
C ALA A 64 -14.58 45.55 29.95
N TRP A 65 -14.25 46.71 30.53
CA TRP A 65 -12.99 46.92 31.22
C TRP A 65 -13.18 47.76 32.49
N ASP A 66 -12.39 47.46 33.50
CA ASP A 66 -12.31 48.29 34.70
C ASP A 66 -11.40 49.49 34.38
N ASP A 67 -12.02 50.62 34.04
CA ASP A 67 -11.32 51.82 33.61
C ASP A 67 -10.57 52.50 34.76
N TYR A 68 -9.52 53.25 34.42
CA TYR A 68 -8.78 54.04 35.38
C TYR A 68 -9.66 55.15 35.98
N GLN A 69 -9.52 55.40 37.29
CA GLN A 69 -10.36 56.38 37.99
C GLN A 69 -10.24 57.80 37.41
N ALA A 70 -11.38 58.40 37.07
CA ALA A 70 -11.45 59.78 36.57
C ALA A 70 -11.25 60.82 37.68
N THR A 71 -10.89 62.04 37.31
CA THR A 71 -11.00 63.18 38.21
C THR A 71 -12.47 63.50 38.49
N LEU A 72 -12.76 63.95 39.72
CA LEU A 72 -14.13 64.27 40.15
C LEU A 72 -14.77 65.30 39.20
N ASN A 73 -15.94 64.97 38.64
CA ASN A 73 -16.71 65.77 37.66
C ASN A 73 -16.12 65.85 36.24
N ALA A 74 -15.19 64.98 35.84
CA ALA A 74 -14.77 64.85 34.44
C ALA A 74 -15.96 64.44 33.54
N ASN A 75 -16.07 65.06 32.36
CA ASN A 75 -17.05 64.69 31.32
C ASN A 75 -16.36 64.69 29.93
N PRO A 76 -16.12 63.51 29.31
CA PRO A 76 -16.49 62.18 29.80
C PRO A 76 -15.68 61.74 31.03
N ALA A 77 -16.21 60.76 31.76
CA ALA A 77 -15.49 60.10 32.85
C ALA A 77 -14.51 59.03 32.36
N LEU A 78 -14.64 58.58 31.11
CA LEU A 78 -13.79 57.56 30.50
C LEU A 78 -12.33 58.08 30.36
N ILE A 79 -11.36 57.32 30.85
CA ILE A 79 -9.92 57.59 30.74
C ILE A 79 -9.28 56.75 29.65
N ASN A 80 -9.39 55.42 29.76
CA ASN A 80 -8.96 54.48 28.73
C ASN A 80 -10.14 54.12 27.83
N ASN A 81 -10.00 54.41 26.55
CA ASN A 81 -11.00 54.19 25.51
C ASN A 81 -10.61 53.01 24.63
N LEU A 82 -11.40 51.95 24.69
CA LEU A 82 -11.28 50.78 23.82
C LEU A 82 -12.44 50.78 22.82
N ASN A 83 -12.19 50.35 21.58
CA ASN A 83 -13.24 50.17 20.57
C ASN A 83 -13.41 48.69 20.21
N LEU A 84 -14.65 48.23 20.16
CA LEU A 84 -15.09 46.92 19.69
C LEU A 84 -15.64 47.02 18.26
N GLU A 85 -15.22 46.13 17.38
CA GLU A 85 -15.79 46.01 16.03
C GLU A 85 -15.95 44.54 15.64
N LEU A 86 -17.05 44.20 14.97
CA LEU A 86 -17.25 42.89 14.34
C LEU A 86 -17.16 43.04 12.83
N VAL A 87 -16.34 42.25 12.15
CA VAL A 87 -16.22 42.23 10.70
C VAL A 87 -16.84 40.94 10.16
N ALA A 88 -17.87 41.08 9.33
CA ALA A 88 -18.54 39.98 8.66
C ALA A 88 -17.66 39.35 7.55
N PRO A 89 -17.97 38.14 7.06
CA PRO A 89 -17.20 37.51 5.99
C PRO A 89 -17.19 38.29 4.67
N ASP A 90 -18.17 39.18 4.44
CA ASP A 90 -18.22 40.11 3.30
C ASP A 90 -17.48 41.44 3.54
N ALA A 91 -16.70 41.51 4.63
CA ALA A 91 -15.99 42.69 5.13
C ALA A 91 -16.86 43.81 5.72
N THR A 92 -18.17 43.61 5.90
CA THR A 92 -19.04 44.61 6.57
C THR A 92 -18.66 44.77 8.05
N VAL A 93 -18.40 46.00 8.49
CA VAL A 93 -18.04 46.32 9.89
C VAL A 93 -19.28 46.72 10.71
N TRP A 94 -19.55 45.95 11.76
CA TRP A 94 -20.58 46.19 12.76
C TRP A 94 -19.98 46.83 14.00
N ARG A 95 -20.59 47.94 14.43
CA ARG A 95 -20.13 48.78 15.55
C ARG A 95 -21.04 48.64 16.78
N PRO A 96 -20.57 49.00 17.99
CA PRO A 96 -21.34 48.86 19.20
C PRO A 96 -22.53 49.81 19.24
N TRP A 97 -23.44 49.52 20.18
CA TRP A 97 -24.55 50.42 20.50
C TRP A 97 -24.08 51.66 21.28
N ILE A 98 -24.65 52.82 20.95
CA ILE A 98 -24.40 54.11 21.59
C ILE A 98 -25.72 54.72 22.06
N LEU A 99 -25.74 55.20 23.30
CA LEU A 99 -26.81 56.00 23.87
C LEU A 99 -26.57 57.50 23.71
N ASP A 100 -27.63 58.26 23.46
CA ASP A 100 -27.57 59.72 23.41
C ASP A 100 -28.00 60.33 24.77
N PRO A 101 -27.06 60.83 25.60
CA PRO A 101 -27.39 61.45 26.87
C PRO A 101 -28.15 62.77 26.75
N ALA A 102 -28.07 63.44 25.60
CA ALA A 102 -28.85 64.66 25.35
C ALA A 102 -30.32 64.35 25.07
N ASN A 103 -30.62 63.13 24.57
CA ASN A 103 -31.98 62.68 24.27
C ASN A 103 -32.24 61.25 24.80
N PRO A 104 -32.41 61.07 26.12
CA PRO A 104 -32.49 59.74 26.75
C PRO A 104 -33.66 58.84 26.29
N ALA A 105 -34.66 59.41 25.62
CA ALA A 105 -35.81 58.67 25.08
C ALA A 105 -35.57 58.10 23.68
N ASN A 106 -34.51 58.53 22.97
CA ASN A 106 -34.18 58.01 21.64
C ASN A 106 -33.64 56.57 21.75
N ALA A 107 -33.95 55.75 20.75
CA ALA A 107 -33.37 54.41 20.63
C ALA A 107 -31.85 54.47 20.41
N ALA A 108 -31.12 53.47 20.89
CA ALA A 108 -29.67 53.36 20.68
C ALA A 108 -29.33 53.34 19.17
N THR A 109 -28.21 53.95 18.83
CA THR A 109 -27.67 53.95 17.46
C THR A 109 -26.36 53.17 17.41
N ARG A 110 -25.84 52.89 16.21
CA ARG A 110 -24.58 52.14 16.03
C ARG A 110 -23.44 53.12 15.73
N GLY A 111 -22.30 52.97 16.40
CA GLY A 111 -21.11 53.80 16.14
C GLY A 111 -19.94 53.48 17.06
N VAL A 112 -18.89 54.31 17.03
CA VAL A 112 -17.77 54.24 17.98
C VAL A 112 -18.19 54.80 19.34
N ASN A 113 -18.11 54.02 20.43
CA ASN A 113 -18.49 54.48 21.76
C ASN A 113 -17.28 55.01 22.53
N ASN A 114 -17.09 56.33 22.51
CA ASN A 114 -15.99 56.99 23.22
C ASN A 114 -16.38 57.48 24.63
N ARG A 115 -17.39 56.86 25.27
CA ARG A 115 -17.93 57.34 26.55
C ARG A 115 -18.11 56.26 27.60
N ASP A 116 -18.48 55.04 27.19
CA ASP A 116 -18.77 53.94 28.10
C ASP A 116 -17.63 52.93 28.12
N ASN A 117 -17.31 52.38 29.30
CA ASN A 117 -16.33 51.29 29.46
C ASN A 117 -16.93 49.89 29.24
N GLN A 118 -18.09 49.85 28.59
CA GLN A 118 -18.86 48.64 28.29
C GLN A 118 -19.47 48.78 26.89
N GLU A 119 -19.06 47.93 25.97
CA GLU A 119 -19.50 47.95 24.57
C GLU A 119 -20.12 46.61 24.17
N GLN A 120 -21.20 46.66 23.37
CA GLN A 120 -21.83 45.45 22.83
C GLN A 120 -22.18 45.61 21.35
N VAL A 121 -21.82 44.61 20.56
CA VAL A 121 -22.24 44.45 19.17
C VAL A 121 -23.17 43.25 19.07
N THR A 122 -24.30 43.42 18.36
CA THR A 122 -25.28 42.35 18.13
C THR A 122 -25.70 42.36 16.67
N VAL A 123 -25.63 41.22 15.98
CA VAL A 123 -26.05 41.08 14.59
C VAL A 123 -27.24 40.11 14.56
N PRO A 124 -28.48 40.59 14.33
CA PRO A 124 -29.68 39.76 14.45
C PRO A 124 -29.75 38.58 13.47
N THR A 125 -29.22 38.76 12.26
CA THR A 125 -29.18 37.74 11.19
C THR A 125 -27.77 37.69 10.62
N PRO A 126 -26.81 37.03 11.31
CA PRO A 126 -25.43 37.01 10.88
C PRO A 126 -25.24 36.12 9.64
N GLN A 127 -24.35 36.52 8.74
CA GLN A 127 -23.91 35.70 7.63
C GLN A 127 -23.15 34.46 8.13
N LYS A 128 -23.39 33.31 7.50
CA LYS A 128 -22.64 32.06 7.74
C LYS A 128 -21.18 32.22 7.31
N GLY A 129 -20.24 31.87 8.18
CA GLY A 129 -18.81 31.97 7.93
C GLY A 129 -18.03 32.46 9.15
N THR A 130 -16.74 32.71 8.95
CA THR A 130 -15.83 33.20 9.99
C THR A 130 -15.97 34.71 10.14
N TRP A 131 -16.27 35.17 11.35
CA TRP A 131 -16.33 36.58 11.72
C TRP A 131 -15.05 36.99 12.44
N LEU A 132 -14.59 38.22 12.23
CA LEU A 132 -13.51 38.83 13.01
C LEU A 132 -14.10 39.74 14.09
N VAL A 133 -13.46 39.78 15.25
CA VAL A 133 -13.72 40.71 16.34
C VAL A 133 -12.45 41.49 16.58
N ARG A 134 -12.52 42.82 16.59
CA ARG A 134 -11.40 43.71 16.88
C ARG A 134 -11.64 44.41 18.20
N VAL A 135 -10.68 44.31 19.12
CA VAL A 135 -10.60 45.13 20.33
C VAL A 135 -9.43 46.08 20.13
N ILE A 136 -9.67 47.39 20.09
CA ILE A 136 -8.69 48.39 19.69
C ILE A 136 -8.41 49.31 20.87
N GLY A 137 -7.13 49.46 21.27
CA GLY A 137 -6.68 50.41 22.29
C GLY A 137 -6.68 51.86 21.80
N ALA A 138 -7.85 52.41 21.47
CA ALA A 138 -7.97 53.69 20.75
C ALA A 138 -7.28 54.86 21.47
N THR A 139 -7.53 55.01 22.77
CA THR A 139 -6.86 56.00 23.63
C THR A 139 -6.68 55.42 25.02
N VAL A 140 -5.52 54.87 25.34
CA VAL A 140 -5.15 54.23 26.62
C VAL A 140 -4.02 55.02 27.31
N PRO A 141 -4.28 56.24 27.83
CA PRO A 141 -3.27 57.07 28.48
C PRO A 141 -2.78 56.51 29.83
N GLN A 142 -3.48 55.52 30.39
CA GLN A 142 -3.09 54.78 31.59
C GLN A 142 -3.08 53.28 31.25
N GLY A 143 -2.16 52.88 30.37
CA GLY A 143 -2.08 51.52 29.83
C GLY A 143 -0.98 50.63 30.43
N PRO A 144 -0.95 49.34 30.06
CA PRO A 144 -1.99 48.66 29.27
C PRO A 144 -3.32 48.54 30.04
N GLN A 145 -4.44 48.51 29.33
CA GLN A 145 -5.77 48.36 29.92
C GLN A 145 -6.20 46.89 29.86
N ASP A 146 -6.43 46.29 31.03
CA ASP A 146 -7.04 44.97 31.11
C ASP A 146 -8.50 45.03 30.66
N TYR A 147 -8.94 44.06 29.87
CA TYR A 147 -10.32 43.94 29.43
C TYR A 147 -10.83 42.50 29.48
N SER A 148 -12.15 42.36 29.52
CA SER A 148 -12.85 41.09 29.41
C SER A 148 -13.76 41.11 28.17
N LEU A 149 -13.61 40.10 27.32
CA LEU A 149 -14.42 39.91 26.12
C LEU A 149 -15.27 38.65 26.27
N ALA A 150 -16.60 38.82 26.24
CA ALA A 150 -17.56 37.73 26.32
C ALA A 150 -18.16 37.45 24.94
N CYS A 151 -17.93 36.23 24.44
CA CYS A 151 -18.36 35.78 23.12
C CYS A 151 -18.29 34.25 23.07
N GLU A 152 -19.36 33.61 22.61
CA GLU A 152 -19.41 32.14 22.48
C GLU A 152 -18.64 31.70 21.23
N GLY A 153 -17.55 30.94 21.43
CA GLY A 153 -16.71 30.46 20.34
C GLY A 153 -15.66 31.45 19.83
N CYS A 154 -15.50 32.62 20.45
CA CYS A 154 -14.39 33.51 20.14
C CYS A 154 -13.04 32.88 20.50
N ARG A 155 -12.15 32.81 19.52
CA ARG A 155 -10.75 32.39 19.66
C ARG A 155 -9.88 33.56 19.24
N LEU A 156 -8.84 33.89 19.99
CA LEU A 156 -7.86 34.86 19.54
C LEU A 156 -7.38 34.44 18.13
N VAL A 157 -7.44 35.35 17.16
CA VAL A 157 -6.77 35.13 15.88
C VAL A 157 -5.30 35.15 16.21
N ASN A 158 -4.74 33.96 16.35
CA ASN A 158 -3.31 33.81 16.34
C ASN A 158 -2.90 34.07 14.89
N ALA A 159 -2.75 35.34 14.53
CA ALA A 159 -2.31 35.81 13.22
C ALA A 159 -0.81 35.48 13.05
N GLY A 160 -0.45 34.20 13.22
CA GLY A 160 0.90 33.74 13.45
C GLY A 160 1.46 34.30 14.76
N LEU A 161 2.01 33.43 15.59
CA LEU A 161 2.85 33.82 16.73
C LEU A 161 4.07 34.67 16.32
N CYS A 162 4.31 34.81 15.01
CA CYS A 162 5.35 35.61 14.41
C CYS A 162 4.82 36.87 13.72
N GLN A 163 4.15 37.76 14.45
CA GLN A 163 4.14 39.17 14.06
C GLN A 163 5.37 39.84 14.67
N ALA A 164 6.42 39.94 13.86
CA ALA A 164 7.36 41.02 14.04
C ALA A 164 6.55 42.33 14.00
N VAL A 165 6.59 43.10 15.08
CA VAL A 165 6.19 44.50 15.06
C VAL A 165 7.16 45.21 14.11
N VAL A 166 6.81 45.28 12.83
CA VAL A 166 7.47 46.14 11.83
C VAL A 166 6.38 46.94 11.13
N ASP A 167 6.28 48.23 11.47
CA ASP A 167 5.57 49.28 10.72
C ASP A 167 4.09 49.07 10.36
N ASN A 168 3.24 48.66 11.32
CA ASN A 168 1.76 48.76 11.22
C ASN A 168 1.14 48.18 9.92
N THR A 169 1.83 47.26 9.25
CA THR A 169 1.32 46.55 8.08
C THR A 169 1.22 45.08 8.41
N PRO A 170 0.01 44.49 8.40
CA PRO A 170 -0.11 43.05 8.49
C PRO A 170 0.57 42.46 7.24
N LEU A 171 1.69 41.77 7.43
CA LEU A 171 2.04 40.67 6.55
C LEU A 171 0.95 39.62 6.78
N LEU A 172 -0.15 39.75 6.04
CA LEU A 172 -0.94 38.59 5.71
C LEU A 172 0.07 37.66 5.06
N ALA A 173 0.44 36.57 5.75
CA ALA A 173 0.89 35.39 5.05
C ALA A 173 -0.16 35.21 3.96
N GLU A 174 0.23 35.39 2.70
CA GLU A 174 -0.66 35.05 1.62
C GLU A 174 -0.96 33.57 1.83
N SER A 175 -2.12 33.26 2.40
CA SER A 175 -2.86 32.07 2.05
C SER A 175 -3.33 32.27 0.60
N SER A 176 -2.36 32.43 -0.29
CA SER A 176 -2.64 32.27 -1.69
C SER A 176 -3.07 30.81 -1.79
N LEU A 177 -4.34 30.63 -2.13
CA LEU A 177 -4.87 29.39 -2.64
C LEU A 177 -4.13 28.95 -3.93
N SER A 178 -3.09 29.70 -4.34
CA SER A 178 -2.10 29.41 -5.38
C SER A 178 -0.77 28.86 -4.88
N ALA A 179 -0.55 28.65 -3.57
CA ALA A 179 0.59 27.87 -3.05
C ALA A 179 0.37 26.35 -3.21
N LEU A 180 -0.18 25.94 -4.35
CA LEU A 180 0.09 24.61 -4.84
C LEU A 180 1.57 24.62 -5.24
N GLY A 181 2.43 24.17 -4.33
CA GLY A 181 3.73 23.64 -4.71
C GLY A 181 3.55 22.65 -5.87
N PRO A 182 4.59 22.40 -6.68
CA PRO A 182 4.47 21.51 -7.82
C PRO A 182 3.80 20.20 -7.39
N VAL A 183 2.74 19.83 -8.10
CA VAL A 183 1.99 18.60 -7.83
C VAL A 183 2.69 17.54 -8.64
N LEU A 184 3.07 16.42 -8.02
CA LEU A 184 3.58 15.29 -8.79
C LEU A 184 2.55 14.92 -9.87
N ASN A 185 3.01 14.60 -11.08
CA ASN A 185 2.15 14.11 -12.16
C ASN A 185 1.33 12.88 -11.70
N SER A 186 0.41 12.43 -12.56
CA SER A 186 -0.41 11.24 -12.29
C SER A 186 0.39 9.95 -12.07
N GLU A 187 1.71 9.96 -12.25
CA GLU A 187 2.62 8.83 -12.01
C GLU A 187 3.51 9.00 -10.77
N GLY A 188 3.49 10.16 -10.10
CA GLY A 188 4.23 10.41 -8.86
C GLY A 188 5.72 10.73 -9.03
N ASP A 189 6.22 11.01 -10.24
CA ASP A 189 7.67 11.12 -10.54
C ASP A 189 8.15 12.45 -11.11
N GLU A 190 7.25 13.31 -11.60
CA GLU A 190 7.63 14.60 -12.17
C GLU A 190 6.84 15.74 -11.53
N TRP A 191 7.54 16.81 -11.14
CA TRP A 191 6.96 18.03 -10.61
C TRP A 191 6.18 18.76 -11.72
N VAL A 192 4.86 18.78 -11.63
CA VAL A 192 3.99 19.46 -12.60
C VAL A 192 3.40 20.72 -11.98
N THR A 193 3.48 21.82 -12.70
CA THR A 193 2.76 23.05 -12.35
C THR A 193 1.26 22.83 -12.56
N PRO A 194 0.38 23.10 -11.58
CA PRO A 194 -1.06 22.92 -11.75
C PRO A 194 -1.58 23.67 -12.98
N VAL A 195 -2.20 22.95 -13.91
CA VAL A 195 -2.95 23.59 -15.00
C VAL A 195 -4.27 24.07 -14.40
N ALA A 196 -4.37 25.37 -14.13
CA ALA A 196 -5.62 25.98 -13.68
C ALA A 196 -6.72 25.78 -14.74
N PRO A 197 -7.97 25.46 -14.36
CA PRO A 197 -9.09 25.48 -15.29
C PRO A 197 -9.25 26.92 -15.82
N ALA A 198 -9.14 27.06 -17.14
CA ALA A 198 -9.10 28.36 -17.82
C ALA A 198 -10.42 29.14 -17.65
N ALA A 199 -10.38 30.16 -16.81
CA ALA A 199 -11.25 31.34 -16.95
C ALA A 199 -10.45 32.44 -17.65
N PRO A 200 -11.06 33.21 -18.57
CA PRO A 200 -10.36 34.30 -19.25
C PRO A 200 -9.98 35.39 -18.22
N ILE A 201 -8.68 35.59 -18.06
CA ILE A 201 -8.08 36.69 -17.30
C ILE A 201 -8.65 38.04 -17.78
N SER A 202 -8.99 38.88 -16.82
CA SER A 202 -9.55 40.20 -17.10
C SER A 202 -8.48 41.12 -17.72
N ALA A 203 -8.91 42.12 -18.50
CA ALA A 203 -7.99 43.12 -19.05
C ALA A 203 -7.16 43.86 -17.98
N GLY A 204 -7.63 43.86 -16.72
CA GLY A 204 -6.89 44.39 -15.58
C GLY A 204 -5.73 43.49 -15.14
N GLU A 205 -5.89 42.17 -15.18
CA GLU A 205 -4.80 41.22 -14.88
C GLU A 205 -3.74 41.18 -16.00
N GLN A 206 -4.15 41.42 -17.25
CA GLN A 206 -3.22 41.50 -18.37
C GLN A 206 -2.37 42.78 -18.30
N TRP A 207 -2.97 43.90 -17.88
CA TRP A 207 -2.27 45.18 -17.68
C TRP A 207 -1.27 45.14 -16.52
N GLN A 208 -1.59 44.45 -15.42
CA GLN A 208 -0.68 44.29 -14.28
C GLN A 208 0.56 43.46 -14.65
N ARG A 209 0.40 42.41 -15.45
CA ARG A 209 1.51 41.55 -15.91
C ARG A 209 2.45 42.25 -16.90
N ASP A 210 1.91 43.12 -17.76
CA ASP A 210 2.72 43.92 -18.69
C ASP A 210 3.57 44.99 -17.96
N LEU A 211 3.10 45.46 -16.80
CA LEU A 211 3.83 46.38 -15.91
C LEU A 211 5.00 45.70 -15.18
N GLU A 212 4.86 44.43 -14.83
CA GLU A 212 5.88 43.65 -14.13
C GLU A 212 7.01 43.19 -15.06
N GLN A 213 6.73 42.97 -16.36
CA GLN A 213 7.75 42.61 -17.36
C GLN A 213 8.56 43.80 -17.90
N GLY A 214 8.13 45.04 -17.65
CA GLY A 214 8.74 46.25 -18.21
C GLY A 214 9.95 46.84 -17.46
N ARG A 215 10.48 46.17 -16.41
CA ARG A 215 11.44 46.80 -15.47
C ARG A 215 12.82 46.14 -15.33
N SER A 216 13.29 45.38 -16.32
CA SER A 216 14.66 44.86 -16.36
C SER A 216 15.42 45.28 -17.64
N GLY A 217 15.76 46.57 -17.73
CA GLY A 217 16.59 47.13 -18.79
C GLY A 217 17.86 47.80 -18.26
N ALA A 218 18.75 47.04 -17.61
CA ALA A 218 20.14 47.47 -17.40
C ALA A 218 21.05 46.24 -17.25
N ALA A 219 21.88 46.03 -18.26
CA ALA A 219 22.87 44.96 -18.31
C ALA A 219 23.86 45.04 -17.13
N ARG A 220 24.06 43.90 -16.46
CA ARG A 220 25.29 43.58 -15.72
C ARG A 220 25.79 42.21 -16.17
N PRO A 221 27.12 42.00 -16.26
CA PRO A 221 27.70 40.83 -16.89
C PRO A 221 27.47 39.60 -16.00
N SER A 222 27.12 38.49 -16.66
CA SER A 222 27.07 37.15 -16.06
C SER A 222 28.45 36.76 -15.53
N ILE A 223 28.55 36.62 -14.21
CA ILE A 223 29.56 35.75 -13.59
C ILE A 223 28.77 34.53 -13.12
N ASN A 224 29.08 33.36 -13.69
CA ASN A 224 28.56 32.08 -13.22
C ASN A 224 29.01 31.88 -11.77
N PHE A 225 28.08 31.91 -10.83
CA PHE A 225 28.21 31.20 -9.57
C PHE A 225 27.27 30.01 -9.63
N THR A 226 27.84 28.83 -9.82
CA THR A 226 27.19 27.56 -9.51
C THR A 226 26.87 27.56 -8.02
N SER A 227 25.59 27.43 -7.68
CA SER A 227 25.11 27.15 -6.33
C SER A 227 25.63 25.78 -5.90
N GLN A 228 26.66 25.81 -5.06
CA GLN A 228 27.16 24.66 -4.33
C GLN A 228 27.31 25.09 -2.86
N GLU A 229 26.18 25.37 -2.23
CA GLU A 229 26.03 25.52 -0.77
C GLU A 229 24.92 24.58 -0.35
N ASP A 230 25.23 23.27 -0.30
CA ASP A 230 24.43 22.27 0.43
C ASP A 230 25.10 20.87 0.49
N SER A 231 26.43 20.80 0.39
CA SER A 231 27.13 19.52 0.49
C SER A 231 27.75 19.34 1.86
N ALA A 232 27.06 18.56 2.70
CA ALA A 232 27.71 17.79 3.75
C ALA A 232 28.92 17.03 3.14
N TYR A 233 29.99 16.98 3.93
CA TYR A 233 31.29 16.41 3.61
C TYR A 233 31.21 15.09 2.81
N THR A 234 31.58 15.12 1.53
CA THR A 234 31.94 13.92 0.78
C THR A 234 33.43 13.64 1.03
N PRO A 235 33.81 12.45 1.54
CA PRO A 235 35.22 12.08 1.62
C PRO A 235 35.81 12.15 0.22
N ILE A 236 36.89 12.91 0.06
CA ILE A 236 37.67 12.92 -1.17
C ILE A 236 38.11 11.46 -1.44
N ASP A 237 37.75 10.90 -2.60
CA ASP A 237 38.21 9.58 -3.01
C ASP A 237 39.75 9.59 -3.19
N LEU A 238 40.46 9.02 -2.21
CA LEU A 238 41.93 9.02 -2.12
C LEU A 238 42.60 7.93 -2.99
N SER A 239 41.86 7.23 -3.84
CA SER A 239 42.38 6.11 -4.64
C SER A 239 43.39 6.51 -5.73
N HIS A 240 43.53 7.82 -6.04
CA HIS A 240 44.35 8.31 -7.17
C HIS A 240 45.47 9.31 -6.84
N PHE A 241 45.72 9.63 -5.55
CA PHE A 241 46.72 10.65 -5.15
C PHE A 241 48.03 10.05 -4.61
N ASP A 242 49.13 10.83 -4.60
CA ASP A 242 50.42 10.41 -4.05
C ASP A 242 50.43 10.45 -2.50
N ALA A 243 51.51 9.96 -1.87
CA ALA A 243 51.57 9.88 -0.39
C ALA A 243 51.63 11.24 0.32
N ALA A 244 52.08 12.30 -0.36
CA ALA A 244 52.15 13.65 0.20
C ALA A 244 50.79 14.35 0.12
N ASP A 245 50.05 14.12 -0.97
CA ASP A 245 48.68 14.63 -1.16
C ASP A 245 47.68 13.96 -0.20
N ARG A 246 47.82 12.66 0.09
CA ARG A 246 47.03 11.98 1.14
C ARG A 246 47.25 12.58 2.53
N ALA A 247 48.51 12.82 2.91
CA ALA A 247 48.83 13.40 4.21
C ALA A 247 48.38 14.87 4.34
N ARG A 248 48.29 15.61 3.22
CA ARG A 248 47.72 16.96 3.17
C ARG A 248 46.19 16.92 3.30
N ALA A 249 45.52 16.03 2.57
CA ALA A 249 44.07 15.82 2.67
C ALA A 249 43.65 15.37 4.08
N ASP A 250 44.36 14.44 4.71
CA ASP A 250 44.07 13.98 6.08
C ASP A 250 44.19 15.10 7.12
N ARG A 251 45.19 15.97 6.99
CA ARG A 251 45.35 17.16 7.85
C ARG A 251 44.24 18.18 7.61
N LEU A 252 43.84 18.41 6.36
CA LEU A 252 42.77 19.34 6.02
C LEU A 252 41.41 18.83 6.52
N ASN A 253 41.15 17.54 6.35
CA ASN A 253 39.95 16.86 6.86
C ASN A 253 39.89 16.86 8.39
N ALA A 254 41.02 16.74 9.08
CA ALA A 254 41.08 16.88 10.54
C ALA A 254 40.82 18.33 10.98
N ALA A 255 41.44 19.31 10.32
CA ALA A 255 41.21 20.72 10.63
C ALA A 255 39.78 21.17 10.33
N LEU A 256 39.15 20.65 9.27
CA LEU A 256 37.75 20.91 8.96
C LEU A 256 36.80 20.28 10.00
N ARG A 257 37.13 19.09 10.54
CA ARG A 257 36.38 18.51 11.67
C ARG A 257 36.51 19.34 12.96
N ASP A 258 37.71 19.82 13.25
CA ASP A 258 37.95 20.68 14.41
C ASP A 258 37.29 22.07 14.22
N PHE A 259 37.22 22.54 12.97
CA PHE A 259 36.50 23.75 12.61
C PHE A 259 34.98 23.58 12.72
N ASP A 260 34.42 22.45 12.29
CA ASP A 260 33.02 22.12 12.50
C ASP A 260 32.68 22.09 14.00
N ALA A 261 33.58 21.55 14.83
CA ALA A 261 33.42 21.59 16.29
C ALA A 261 33.47 23.03 16.85
N ALA A 262 34.28 23.91 16.26
CA ALA A 262 34.33 25.32 16.60
C ALA A 262 33.08 26.09 16.14
N ARG A 263 32.56 25.79 14.94
CA ARG A 263 31.29 26.31 14.42
C ARG A 263 30.13 25.96 15.34
N ASN A 264 30.12 24.72 15.82
CA ASN A 264 29.10 24.24 16.76
C ASN A 264 29.24 24.81 18.18
N ALA A 265 30.40 25.37 18.54
CA ALA A 265 30.65 25.98 19.85
C ALA A 265 30.36 27.50 19.89
N GLY A 266 29.96 28.11 18.77
CA GLY A 266 29.54 29.52 18.66
C GLY A 266 30.59 30.44 18.02
N PRO A 267 30.22 31.69 17.69
CA PRO A 267 31.08 32.61 16.93
C PRO A 267 32.41 32.96 17.62
N GLU A 268 32.48 32.91 18.95
CA GLU A 268 33.75 33.05 19.69
C GLU A 268 34.69 31.87 19.47
N ALA A 269 34.15 30.65 19.41
CA ALA A 269 34.94 29.45 19.16
C ALA A 269 35.42 29.39 17.71
N VAL A 270 34.59 29.85 16.75
CA VAL A 270 34.97 30.04 15.35
C VAL A 270 36.17 31.00 15.24
N ILE A 271 36.12 32.13 15.96
CA ILE A 271 37.24 33.09 15.97
C ILE A 271 38.48 32.50 16.66
N ALA A 272 38.32 31.83 17.79
CA ALA A 272 39.43 31.19 18.50
C ALA A 272 40.08 30.06 17.70
N PHE A 273 39.29 29.30 16.94
CA PHE A 273 39.78 28.31 15.99
C PHE A 273 40.53 29.00 14.85
N ALA A 274 39.97 30.05 14.25
CA ALA A 274 40.62 30.79 13.17
C ALA A 274 41.96 31.42 13.58
N GLU A 275 42.08 31.83 14.85
CA GLU A 275 43.33 32.33 15.46
C GLU A 275 44.40 31.24 15.65
N SER A 276 43.99 29.97 15.74
CA SER A 276 44.88 28.81 15.91
C SER A 276 45.06 27.96 14.65
N ALA A 277 44.24 28.19 13.61
CA ALA A 277 44.29 27.49 12.34
C ALA A 277 45.47 27.92 11.46
N THR A 278 45.99 26.99 10.65
CA THR A 278 47.01 27.28 9.62
C THR A 278 46.43 28.16 8.51
N ASP A 279 47.27 28.94 7.82
CA ASP A 279 46.81 29.87 6.76
C ASP A 279 45.96 29.19 5.67
N GLU A 280 46.32 27.95 5.27
CA GLU A 280 45.56 27.15 4.30
C GLU A 280 44.14 26.78 4.76
N VAL A 281 43.92 26.60 6.07
CA VAL A 281 42.60 26.34 6.66
C VAL A 281 41.86 27.66 6.85
N ARG A 282 42.59 28.73 7.22
CA ARG A 282 42.04 30.08 7.44
C ARG A 282 41.44 30.67 6.17
N ASP A 283 42.04 30.40 5.00
CA ASP A 283 41.53 30.81 3.70
C ASP A 283 40.24 30.06 3.31
N LEU A 284 40.09 28.80 3.73
CA LEU A 284 38.87 28.00 3.45
C LEU A 284 37.67 28.44 4.29
N ILE A 285 37.92 28.90 5.52
CA ILE A 285 36.89 29.30 6.49
C ILE A 285 36.71 30.82 6.55
N GLU A 286 37.36 31.56 5.65
CA GLU A 286 37.46 33.03 5.72
C GLU A 286 36.08 33.69 5.75
N LEU A 287 35.14 33.16 4.96
CA LEU A 287 33.76 33.66 4.89
C LEU A 287 33.02 33.47 6.23
N GLU A 288 33.13 32.28 6.84
CA GLU A 288 32.51 31.95 8.13
C GLU A 288 33.15 32.72 9.30
N VAL A 289 34.45 33.03 9.22
CA VAL A 289 35.12 33.90 10.21
C VAL A 289 34.66 35.35 10.06
N ILE A 290 34.41 35.81 8.83
CA ILE A 290 33.82 37.13 8.57
C ILE A 290 32.38 37.17 9.10
N GLU A 291 31.61 36.10 8.91
CA GLU A 291 30.24 35.96 9.44
C GLU A 291 30.23 35.90 10.96
N ALA A 292 31.08 35.08 11.60
CA ALA A 292 31.21 35.02 13.06
C ALA A 292 31.63 36.37 13.66
N LYS A 293 32.52 37.12 12.99
CA LYS A 293 32.87 38.50 13.37
C LYS A 293 31.71 39.47 13.14
N ALA A 294 30.93 39.30 12.08
CA ALA A 294 29.73 40.09 11.82
C ALA A 294 28.61 39.78 12.83
N GLU A 295 28.50 38.54 13.29
CA GLU A 295 27.57 38.07 14.33
C GLU A 295 27.96 38.62 15.71
N LEU A 296 29.26 38.60 16.06
CA LEU A 296 29.80 39.32 17.22
C LEU A 296 29.65 40.84 17.11
N ALA A 297 29.71 41.41 15.91
CA ALA A 297 29.43 42.83 15.70
C ALA A 297 27.92 43.15 15.72
N ALA A 298 27.06 42.20 15.37
CA ALA A 298 25.60 42.30 15.48
C ALA A 298 25.12 42.28 16.94
N ARG A 299 25.89 41.67 17.86
CA ARG A 299 25.72 41.83 19.33
C ARG A 299 25.72 43.29 19.79
N ALA A 300 26.25 44.22 18.98
CA ALA A 300 26.31 45.65 19.29
C ALA A 300 25.15 46.48 18.70
N LYS A 301 24.16 45.87 18.00
CA LYS A 301 23.00 46.61 17.45
C LYS A 301 21.74 46.36 18.30
N PRO A 302 21.27 47.39 19.05
CA PRO A 302 20.07 47.27 19.88
C PRO A 302 18.81 47.19 19.01
N ILE A 303 17.91 46.27 19.35
CA ILE A 303 16.48 46.44 19.10
C ILE A 303 15.92 46.87 20.45
N GLU A 304 15.53 48.13 20.61
CA GLU A 304 14.96 48.63 21.87
C GLU A 304 13.56 48.04 22.09
N PRO A 305 13.31 47.33 23.20
CA PRO A 305 11.94 47.07 23.64
C PRO A 305 11.35 48.38 24.16
N ALA A 306 10.10 48.68 23.80
CA ALA A 306 9.32 49.72 24.46
C ALA A 306 8.90 49.21 25.86
N ALA A 307 9.75 49.45 26.86
CA ALA A 307 9.42 49.12 28.25
C ALA A 307 8.18 49.91 28.73
N PRO A 308 7.26 49.30 29.49
CA PRO A 308 6.15 50.03 30.11
C PRO A 308 6.66 51.10 31.09
N ALA A 309 5.94 52.22 31.17
CA ALA A 309 6.32 53.36 31.99
C ALA A 309 6.29 53.03 33.50
N ARG A 310 7.37 53.42 34.20
CA ARG A 310 7.62 53.20 35.63
C ARG A 310 6.51 53.75 36.56
N PRO A 311 6.08 53.00 37.58
CA PRO A 311 5.58 53.60 38.82
C PRO A 311 6.74 54.30 39.57
N ALA A 312 6.46 55.43 40.20
CA ALA A 312 7.44 56.20 40.98
C ALA A 312 8.10 55.37 42.09
N ALA A 313 9.40 55.60 42.30
CA ALA A 313 10.27 54.88 43.23
C ALA A 313 9.71 54.81 44.67
N LEU A 314 9.54 53.59 45.17
CA LEU A 314 9.45 53.28 46.60
C LEU A 314 10.87 53.03 47.12
N ASN A 315 11.40 53.93 47.95
CA ASN A 315 12.69 53.79 48.65
C ASN A 315 12.62 52.73 49.78
N ALA A 316 12.35 51.46 49.44
CA ALA A 316 12.34 50.36 50.40
C ALA A 316 13.19 49.20 49.86
N PHE A 317 14.05 48.63 50.72
CA PHE A 317 14.78 47.39 50.39
C PHE A 317 13.78 46.28 50.05
N ARG A 318 14.00 45.59 48.93
CA ARG A 318 13.11 44.50 48.44
C ARG A 318 13.83 43.20 48.15
N VAL A 319 15.14 43.14 48.44
CA VAL A 319 15.95 41.94 48.23
C VAL A 319 16.73 41.64 49.50
N GLY A 320 16.79 40.38 49.91
CA GLY A 320 17.51 39.90 51.10
C GLY A 320 18.35 38.67 50.79
N VAL A 321 19.43 38.44 51.52
CA VAL A 321 20.27 37.24 51.39
C VAL A 321 20.13 36.39 52.66
N ASN A 322 19.44 35.25 52.57
CA ASN A 322 19.08 34.39 53.71
C ASN A 322 18.41 35.12 54.90
N GLY A 323 17.85 36.30 54.69
CA GLY A 323 17.40 37.20 55.77
C GLY A 323 16.48 38.31 55.26
N ALA A 324 16.22 39.29 56.14
CA ALA A 324 15.36 40.43 55.83
C ALA A 324 15.89 41.27 54.67
N CYS A 325 15.02 42.06 54.05
CA CYS A 325 15.41 42.88 52.90
C CYS A 325 16.48 43.91 53.29
N ALA A 326 17.59 43.90 52.57
CA ALA A 326 18.77 44.74 52.81
C ALA A 326 19.33 45.39 51.52
N TYR A 327 18.81 45.01 50.36
CA TYR A 327 19.28 45.45 49.05
C TYR A 327 18.10 45.99 48.21
N ASN A 328 18.39 46.94 47.31
CA ASN A 328 17.39 47.57 46.46
C ASN A 328 17.20 46.81 45.15
N THR A 329 18.27 46.22 44.63
CA THR A 329 18.26 45.46 43.37
C THR A 329 18.63 44.00 43.59
N ILE A 330 18.26 43.14 42.64
CA ILE A 330 18.58 41.72 42.69
C ILE A 330 20.09 41.53 42.48
N GLN A 331 20.72 42.32 41.60
CA GLN A 331 22.17 42.29 41.41
C GLN A 331 22.95 42.63 42.69
N GLU A 332 22.51 43.60 43.48
CA GLU A 332 23.13 43.91 44.77
C GLU A 332 23.09 42.71 45.74
N GLY A 333 21.94 42.02 45.80
CA GLY A 333 21.78 40.81 46.59
C GLY A 333 22.67 39.67 46.08
N ILE A 334 22.76 39.47 44.77
CA ILE A 334 23.65 38.48 44.16
C ILE A 334 25.10 38.78 44.47
N ASN A 335 25.54 40.04 44.33
CA ASN A 335 26.91 40.46 44.62
C ASN A 335 27.29 40.12 46.06
N ALA A 336 26.38 40.33 47.01
CA ALA A 336 26.57 40.02 48.43
C ALA A 336 26.49 38.54 48.78
N ALA A 337 25.75 37.73 48.01
CA ALA A 337 25.56 36.31 48.28
C ALA A 337 26.85 35.49 48.06
N THR A 338 27.11 34.56 48.97
CA THR A 338 28.12 33.50 48.83
C THR A 338 27.47 32.18 48.41
N ASN A 339 28.28 31.22 47.95
CA ASN A 339 27.77 29.92 47.51
C ASN A 339 26.92 29.21 48.59
N GLY A 340 25.80 28.62 48.18
CA GLY A 340 24.81 27.94 49.02
C GLY A 340 23.74 28.86 49.62
N GLN A 341 23.78 30.17 49.37
CA GLN A 341 22.80 31.12 49.91
C GLN A 341 21.63 31.38 48.95
N THR A 342 20.51 31.85 49.51
CA THR A 342 19.30 32.25 48.78
C THR A 342 19.15 33.77 48.77
N VAL A 343 19.07 34.34 47.57
CA VAL A 343 18.63 35.71 47.31
C VAL A 343 17.11 35.71 47.25
N ARG A 344 16.47 36.31 48.27
CA ARG A 344 15.03 36.39 48.45
C ARG A 344 14.50 37.69 47.85
N VAL A 345 13.53 37.59 46.96
CA VAL A 345 13.06 38.72 46.15
C VAL A 345 11.58 39.00 46.44
N VAL A 346 11.26 40.27 46.69
CA VAL A 346 9.95 40.73 47.19
C VAL A 346 9.13 41.47 46.16
N GLY A 347 7.85 41.14 46.11
CA GLY A 347 6.84 41.87 45.35
C GLY A 347 6.65 41.37 43.93
N ASP A 348 5.80 42.07 43.20
CA ASP A 348 5.25 41.58 41.93
C ASP A 348 6.18 41.83 40.72
N PHE A 349 7.08 42.81 40.81
CA PHE A 349 7.84 43.30 39.64
C PHE A 349 9.21 43.92 39.96
N PHE A 350 10.23 43.54 39.18
CA PHE A 350 11.54 44.18 39.03
C PHE A 350 11.84 44.43 37.55
N GLY A 351 12.47 45.55 37.25
CA GLY A 351 13.06 45.81 35.94
C GLY A 351 14.58 45.88 36.06
N GLU A 352 15.27 44.81 35.68
CA GLU A 352 16.71 44.62 35.86
C GLU A 352 17.22 43.51 34.92
N ASN A 353 18.43 43.68 34.38
CA ASN A 353 19.20 42.61 33.75
C ASN A 353 20.25 42.13 34.77
N ILE A 354 20.38 40.82 34.97
CA ILE A 354 21.11 40.22 36.10
C ILE A 354 22.27 39.36 35.62
N ASP A 355 23.46 39.58 36.19
CA ASP A 355 24.71 38.86 35.90
C ASP A 355 25.12 37.95 37.06
N ILE A 356 25.37 36.67 36.76
CA ILE A 356 25.83 35.66 37.74
C ILE A 356 27.05 34.92 37.19
N SER A 357 28.23 35.20 37.74
CA SER A 357 29.48 34.56 37.33
C SER A 357 30.11 33.71 38.43
N GLY A 358 30.32 32.41 38.17
CA GLY A 358 31.06 31.48 39.05
C GLY A 358 30.43 31.24 40.44
N LYS A 359 29.13 31.52 40.60
CA LYS A 359 28.40 31.35 41.87
C LYS A 359 27.52 30.11 41.87
N ASN A 360 27.32 29.54 43.05
CA ASN A 360 26.33 28.49 43.30
C ASN A 360 25.27 29.00 44.29
N ILE A 361 24.15 29.54 43.81
CA ILE A 361 23.15 30.25 44.64
C ILE A 361 21.71 29.96 44.20
N THR A 362 20.74 30.28 45.05
CA THR A 362 19.30 30.27 44.69
C THR A 362 18.77 31.70 44.62
N ILE A 363 17.97 32.03 43.60
CA ILE A 363 17.17 33.25 43.56
C ILE A 363 15.71 32.84 43.65
N GLU A 364 15.00 33.34 44.65
CA GLU A 364 13.64 32.90 44.97
C GLU A 364 12.70 34.10 45.14
N GLY A 365 11.70 34.18 44.26
CA GLY A 365 10.65 35.19 44.27
C GLY A 365 9.46 34.85 45.17
N GLY A 366 8.49 35.77 45.21
CA GLY A 366 7.23 35.58 45.95
C GLY A 366 7.33 35.84 47.46
N TYR A 367 8.36 36.54 47.93
CA TYR A 367 8.48 36.91 49.33
C TYR A 367 7.60 38.11 49.71
N ASN A 368 7.16 38.13 50.96
CA ASN A 368 6.45 39.26 51.56
C ASN A 368 7.34 40.51 51.64
N ALA A 369 6.75 41.68 51.93
CA ALA A 369 7.43 42.99 52.00
C ALA A 369 8.75 43.05 52.82
N THR A 370 9.03 42.05 53.66
CA THR A 370 10.19 41.98 54.57
C THR A 370 11.22 40.91 54.21
N CYS A 371 11.06 40.14 53.12
CA CYS A 371 11.95 39.02 52.73
C CYS A 371 12.00 37.88 53.78
N THR A 372 11.00 37.76 54.66
CA THR A 372 11.03 36.82 55.79
C THR A 372 10.17 35.58 55.59
N ALA A 373 9.16 35.65 54.72
CA ALA A 373 8.26 34.53 54.44
C ALA A 373 7.79 34.55 52.97
N LEU A 374 7.64 33.36 52.39
CA LEU A 374 6.98 33.16 51.10
C LEU A 374 5.48 33.43 51.22
N VAL A 375 4.93 34.12 50.24
CA VAL A 375 3.49 34.30 50.07
C VAL A 375 3.00 33.18 49.14
N ALA A 376 2.08 32.35 49.63
CA ALA A 376 1.61 31.19 48.87
C ALA A 376 1.02 31.61 47.51
N GLY A 377 1.51 30.98 46.43
CA GLY A 377 1.10 31.27 45.05
C GLY A 377 1.66 32.56 44.45
N SER A 378 2.47 33.32 45.20
CA SER A 378 3.12 34.53 44.69
C SER A 378 4.36 34.16 43.88
N VAL A 379 4.53 34.87 42.76
CA VAL A 379 5.71 34.81 41.90
C VAL A 379 6.19 36.25 41.66
N THR A 380 7.50 36.42 41.50
CA THR A 380 8.07 37.74 41.19
C THR A 380 8.44 37.83 39.72
N ARG A 381 7.95 38.85 39.01
CA ARG A 381 8.35 39.15 37.63
C ARG A 381 9.65 39.95 37.60
N ILE A 382 10.59 39.56 36.75
CA ILE A 382 11.84 40.25 36.44
C ILE A 382 11.85 40.52 34.94
N ASP A 383 11.84 41.79 34.57
CA ASP A 383 11.86 42.23 33.19
C ASP A 383 13.21 42.84 32.81
N GLY A 384 13.71 42.47 31.62
CA GLY A 384 14.84 43.16 31.02
C GLY A 384 14.51 44.63 30.76
N VAL A 385 15.44 45.53 31.11
CA VAL A 385 15.27 46.99 30.97
C VAL A 385 16.29 47.64 30.04
N ALA A 386 17.31 46.88 29.65
CA ALA A 386 18.31 47.26 28.66
C ALA A 386 18.43 46.16 27.59
N SER A 387 19.18 46.47 26.53
CA SER A 387 19.58 45.45 25.55
C SER A 387 20.41 44.36 26.25
N GLY A 388 19.96 43.11 26.19
CA GLY A 388 20.57 41.97 26.91
C GLY A 388 19.53 41.05 27.57
N SER A 389 19.99 39.87 27.98
CA SER A 389 19.18 38.84 28.63
C SER A 389 18.67 39.30 30.00
N VAL A 390 17.54 38.76 30.46
CA VAL A 390 17.10 38.99 31.85
C VAL A 390 18.10 38.42 32.84
N VAL A 391 18.66 37.24 32.57
CA VAL A 391 19.68 36.59 33.40
C VAL A 391 20.83 36.04 32.56
N ASP A 392 22.06 36.48 32.84
CA ASP A 392 23.29 35.98 32.24
C ASP A 392 24.07 35.11 33.24
N LEU A 393 24.41 33.89 32.84
CA LEU A 393 25.19 32.94 33.65
C LEU A 393 26.52 32.62 32.98
N THR A 394 27.62 32.86 33.69
CA THR A 394 28.98 32.61 33.18
C THR A 394 29.89 31.95 34.23
N GLY A 395 31.07 31.49 33.80
CA GLY A 395 32.13 31.05 34.71
C GLY A 395 31.82 29.79 35.52
N GLY A 396 30.95 28.90 35.00
CA GLY A 396 30.54 27.67 35.68
C GLY A 396 29.55 27.91 36.83
N ALA A 397 28.70 28.94 36.71
CA ALA A 397 27.67 29.21 37.70
C ALA A 397 26.67 28.05 37.81
N VAL A 398 26.14 27.78 39.01
CA VAL A 398 25.11 26.77 39.27
C VAL A 398 23.97 27.44 40.02
N VAL A 399 22.86 27.74 39.33
CA VAL A 399 21.81 28.61 39.88
C VAL A 399 20.47 27.90 39.90
N THR A 400 19.73 28.02 41.01
CA THR A 400 18.31 27.67 41.04
C THR A 400 17.48 28.95 41.02
N LEU A 401 16.58 29.07 40.05
CA LEU A 401 15.64 30.16 39.89
C LEU A 401 14.26 29.62 40.27
N ARG A 402 13.62 30.21 41.30
CA ARG A 402 12.37 29.69 41.85
C ARG A 402 11.29 30.74 42.06
N ASN A 403 10.05 30.43 41.67
CA ASN A 403 8.88 31.31 41.81
C ASN A 403 9.08 32.66 41.08
N LEU A 404 9.59 32.61 39.86
CA LEU A 404 9.94 33.79 39.07
C LEU A 404 9.20 33.81 37.72
N LYS A 405 9.08 34.99 37.12
CA LYS A 405 8.76 35.15 35.70
C LYS A 405 9.81 36.04 35.07
N LEU A 406 10.52 35.55 34.06
CA LEU A 406 11.58 36.27 33.37
C LEU A 406 11.10 36.69 31.99
N GLY A 407 10.96 37.99 31.75
CA GLY A 407 10.38 38.48 30.52
C GLY A 407 10.99 39.74 29.95
N TRP A 408 10.56 40.10 28.74
CA TRP A 408 10.91 41.36 28.07
C TRP A 408 12.42 41.62 27.92
N GLY A 409 13.25 40.59 28.03
CA GLY A 409 14.64 40.69 27.66
C GLY A 409 14.81 40.73 26.14
N SER A 410 16.03 41.06 25.71
CA SER A 410 16.38 41.20 24.29
C SER A 410 17.80 40.68 24.02
N SER A 411 18.21 40.51 22.76
CA SER A 411 19.52 39.96 22.37
C SER A 411 19.60 38.41 22.34
N PHE A 412 20.75 37.81 22.65
CA PHE A 412 20.96 36.35 22.70
C PHE A 412 20.41 35.81 24.01
N GLY A 413 19.64 34.71 23.99
CA GLY A 413 19.10 34.13 25.21
C GLY A 413 18.26 35.14 26.00
N ALA A 414 17.38 35.87 25.31
CA ALA A 414 16.76 37.08 25.83
C ALA A 414 16.10 36.91 27.22
N GLY A 415 15.58 35.72 27.55
CA GLY A 415 15.28 35.37 28.94
C GLY A 415 16.53 35.00 29.76
N ILE A 416 17.20 33.90 29.39
CA ILE A 416 18.44 33.45 30.04
C ILE A 416 19.52 33.08 29.01
N ASP A 417 20.72 33.61 29.18
CA ASP A 417 21.94 33.19 28.47
C ASP A 417 22.88 32.41 29.41
N LEU A 418 23.29 31.20 29.00
CA LEU A 418 24.16 30.30 29.77
C LEU A 418 25.44 29.94 29.02
N LEU A 419 26.56 30.49 29.48
CA LEU A 419 27.89 30.25 28.92
C LEU A 419 28.86 29.68 29.95
N GLY A 420 30.00 29.15 29.46
CA GLY A 420 31.10 28.70 30.32
C GLY A 420 30.76 27.49 31.20
N SER A 421 30.02 26.53 30.66
CA SER A 421 29.58 25.31 31.38
C SER A 421 28.74 25.60 32.62
N SER A 422 27.86 26.59 32.53
CA SER A 422 26.97 27.00 33.62
C SER A 422 25.67 26.18 33.64
N HIS A 423 25.06 26.02 34.80
CA HIS A 423 23.86 25.23 35.02
C HIS A 423 22.75 26.07 35.65
N ALA A 424 21.54 26.02 35.09
CA ALA A 424 20.34 26.58 35.71
C ALA A 424 19.27 25.51 35.97
N THR A 425 18.62 25.60 37.13
CA THR A 425 17.39 24.88 37.44
C THR A 425 16.26 25.88 37.59
N LEU A 426 15.27 25.79 36.71
CA LEU A 426 14.03 26.54 36.75
C LEU A 426 13.00 25.69 37.51
N ASP A 427 12.50 26.24 38.61
CA ASP A 427 11.62 25.58 39.56
C ASP A 427 10.39 26.48 39.78
N ASN A 428 9.24 26.14 39.19
CA ASN A 428 8.08 27.03 39.14
C ASN A 428 8.48 28.45 38.66
N THR A 429 9.20 28.48 37.55
CA THR A 429 9.72 29.70 36.92
C THR A 429 9.43 29.72 35.43
N ASP A 430 8.83 30.82 34.96
CA ASP A 430 8.46 31.00 33.55
C ASP A 430 9.44 31.90 32.80
N ILE A 431 9.74 31.56 31.56
CA ILE A 431 10.45 32.40 30.58
C ILE A 431 9.42 32.87 29.56
N VAL A 432 9.09 34.17 29.56
CA VAL A 432 7.90 34.67 28.87
C VAL A 432 8.04 36.04 28.21
N HIS A 433 7.53 36.21 26.98
CA HIS A 433 7.54 37.48 26.24
C HIS A 433 8.94 38.08 26.04
N ASN A 434 9.94 37.22 25.82
CA ASN A 434 11.28 37.65 25.46
C ASN A 434 11.43 37.73 23.94
N ASN A 435 12.23 38.69 23.46
CA ASN A 435 12.45 38.91 22.02
C ASN A 435 13.94 38.91 21.69
N GLY A 436 14.45 37.75 21.31
CA GLY A 436 15.87 37.54 21.04
C GLY A 436 16.23 37.58 19.56
N ALA A 437 17.46 38.01 19.26
CA ALA A 437 18.01 37.77 17.93
C ALA A 437 18.25 36.25 17.73
N THR A 438 18.64 35.53 18.80
CA THR A 438 19.05 34.13 18.72
C THR A 438 18.76 33.50 20.09
N GLY A 439 17.80 32.56 20.18
CA GLY A 439 17.31 32.02 21.45
C GLY A 439 16.37 33.00 22.14
N GLY A 440 15.12 33.05 21.68
CA GLY A 440 14.14 34.04 22.15
C GLY A 440 13.88 33.95 23.65
N GLY A 441 13.79 32.75 24.21
CA GLY A 441 13.73 32.54 25.66
C GLY A 441 15.09 32.18 26.27
N LEU A 442 15.73 31.13 25.74
CA LEU A 442 16.95 30.54 26.31
C LEU A 442 18.08 30.45 25.27
N TYR A 443 19.31 30.71 25.70
CA TYR A 443 20.52 30.33 24.99
C TYR A 443 21.38 29.45 25.89
N ILE A 444 21.66 28.21 25.43
CA ILE A 444 22.41 27.22 26.20
C ILE A 444 23.69 26.86 25.44
N GLY A 445 24.80 27.50 25.82
CA GLY A 445 26.10 27.27 25.22
C GLY A 445 26.68 25.87 25.48
N GLY A 446 27.77 25.54 24.78
CA GLY A 446 28.44 24.25 24.89
C GLY A 446 28.84 23.92 26.34
N GLY A 447 28.47 22.71 26.80
CA GLY A 447 28.72 22.24 28.16
C GLY A 447 27.83 22.87 29.25
N SER A 448 26.96 23.83 28.92
CA SER A 448 25.96 24.39 29.84
C SER A 448 24.69 23.53 29.87
N GLN A 449 23.87 23.67 30.92
CA GLN A 449 22.61 22.94 31.01
C GLN A 449 21.47 23.71 31.70
N VAL A 450 20.25 23.50 31.23
CA VAL A 450 19.02 24.01 31.85
C VAL A 450 18.09 22.85 32.18
N THR A 451 17.48 22.89 33.37
CA THR A 451 16.44 21.93 33.78
C THR A 451 15.15 22.68 34.16
N LEU A 452 14.02 22.34 33.54
CA LEU A 452 12.68 22.82 33.86
C LEU A 452 11.97 21.83 34.79
N THR A 453 11.41 22.31 35.89
CA THR A 453 10.70 21.50 36.89
C THR A 453 9.57 22.27 37.57
N ASN A 454 8.65 21.54 38.17
CA ASN A 454 7.56 22.05 39.01
C ASN A 454 6.70 23.09 38.29
N GLY A 455 6.39 22.84 37.01
CA GLY A 455 5.55 23.70 36.19
C GLY A 455 6.25 24.90 35.57
N SER A 456 7.54 24.74 35.22
CA SER A 456 8.34 25.81 34.59
C SER A 456 8.09 25.90 33.08
N LEU A 457 7.55 27.02 32.60
CA LEU A 457 7.20 27.19 31.19
C LEU A 457 8.24 28.01 30.41
N VAL A 458 8.51 27.64 29.15
CA VAL A 458 9.15 28.51 28.15
C VAL A 458 8.09 28.87 27.13
N GLN A 459 7.55 30.08 27.20
CA GLN A 459 6.37 30.44 26.41
C GLN A 459 6.32 31.84 25.85
N TYR A 460 5.67 32.00 24.69
CA TYR A 460 5.45 33.30 24.06
C TYR A 460 6.74 34.11 23.84
N ASN A 461 7.84 33.42 23.55
CA ASN A 461 9.10 34.05 23.21
C ASN A 461 9.30 34.06 21.70
N THR A 462 9.94 35.12 21.20
CA THR A 462 10.21 35.33 19.78
C THR A 462 11.72 35.37 19.55
N GLY A 463 12.20 34.61 18.57
CA GLY A 463 13.62 34.52 18.21
C GLY A 463 13.82 34.63 16.70
N SER A 464 14.96 35.14 16.20
CA SER A 464 15.25 34.95 14.76
C SER A 464 15.52 33.48 14.44
N ALA A 465 16.18 32.75 15.35
CA ALA A 465 16.31 31.29 15.39
C ALA A 465 16.05 30.81 16.84
N GLY A 466 15.39 29.66 17.01
CA GLY A 466 15.11 29.10 18.34
C GLY A 466 14.19 29.98 19.17
N GLY A 467 12.90 30.03 18.84
CA GLY A 467 11.93 30.94 19.46
C GLY A 467 11.86 30.79 20.98
N GLY A 468 11.70 29.56 21.45
CA GLY A 468 11.79 29.24 22.88
C GLY A 468 13.24 29.09 23.35
N ALA A 469 14.04 28.28 22.65
CA ALA A 469 15.41 27.99 23.06
C ALA A 469 16.38 27.70 21.91
N ILE A 470 17.64 28.04 22.11
CA ILE A 470 18.80 27.49 21.39
C ILE A 470 19.62 26.61 22.32
N VAL A 471 19.96 25.41 21.84
CA VAL A 471 20.57 24.35 22.64
C VAL A 471 21.82 23.77 21.95
N TYR A 472 22.98 24.28 22.33
CA TYR A 472 24.30 23.67 22.04
C TYR A 472 24.75 22.76 23.19
N GLY A 473 24.32 23.06 24.42
CA GLY A 473 24.52 22.23 25.60
C GLY A 473 23.37 21.23 25.80
N ARG A 474 22.68 21.32 26.95
CA ARG A 474 21.56 20.44 27.30
C ARG A 474 20.35 21.20 27.84
N LEU A 475 19.17 20.93 27.28
CA LEU A 475 17.88 21.31 27.86
C LEU A 475 17.14 20.06 28.35
N THR A 476 16.69 20.08 29.60
CA THR A 476 15.92 18.99 30.22
C THR A 476 14.59 19.53 30.71
N ALA A 477 13.47 19.06 30.17
CA ALA A 477 12.13 19.40 30.65
C ALA A 477 11.49 18.18 31.31
N LEU A 478 11.00 18.36 32.54
CA LEU A 478 10.47 17.30 33.39
C LEU A 478 9.08 17.69 33.88
N ASP A 479 8.15 16.73 33.96
CA ASP A 479 6.77 16.88 34.48
C ASP A 479 5.75 17.60 33.57
N THR A 480 4.45 17.31 33.80
CA THR A 480 3.32 17.60 32.88
C THR A 480 3.06 19.08 32.66
N ASN A 481 3.71 19.95 33.41
CA ASN A 481 3.45 21.39 33.36
C ASN A 481 4.73 22.16 32.99
N SER A 482 5.84 21.48 32.70
CA SER A 482 7.11 22.14 32.37
C SER A 482 7.34 22.13 30.87
N ASP A 483 6.50 22.88 30.17
CA ASP A 483 6.35 22.81 28.72
C ASP A 483 7.07 23.94 27.96
N ILE A 484 7.31 23.68 26.67
CA ILE A 484 7.79 24.67 25.70
C ILE A 484 6.64 24.99 24.74
N THR A 485 6.01 26.15 24.90
CA THR A 485 4.72 26.42 24.24
C THR A 485 4.53 27.83 23.71
N GLY A 486 3.85 27.99 22.56
CA GLY A 486 3.49 29.32 22.07
C GLY A 486 4.69 30.17 21.63
N ASN A 487 5.84 29.58 21.33
CA ASN A 487 7.04 30.32 20.92
C ASN A 487 7.10 30.47 19.39
N CYS A 488 7.79 31.51 18.94
CA CYS A 488 7.93 31.85 17.54
C CYS A 488 9.40 31.99 17.14
N SER A 489 9.76 31.40 16.00
CA SER A 489 10.98 31.73 15.26
C SER A 489 10.66 32.28 13.88
N THR A 490 11.42 33.27 13.41
CA THR A 490 11.35 33.73 12.01
C THR A 490 12.17 32.88 11.04
N SER A 491 12.99 31.93 11.53
CA SER A 491 13.71 30.94 10.71
C SER A 491 13.35 29.52 11.15
N ASP A 492 14.17 28.89 11.99
CA ASP A 492 14.07 27.49 12.38
C ASP A 492 13.90 27.32 13.90
N GLY A 493 13.21 26.25 14.31
CA GLY A 493 13.06 25.85 15.70
C GLY A 493 12.11 26.78 16.46
N GLY A 494 10.81 26.71 16.17
CA GLY A 494 9.82 27.57 16.85
C GLY A 494 9.87 27.39 18.37
N GLY A 495 9.84 26.15 18.84
CA GLY A 495 10.02 25.81 20.25
C GLY A 495 11.51 25.74 20.64
N ALA A 496 12.27 24.86 19.98
CA ALA A 496 13.70 24.69 20.24
C ALA A 496 14.51 24.48 18.96
N TYR A 497 15.68 25.10 18.90
CA TYR A 497 16.73 24.83 17.92
C TYR A 497 17.88 24.12 18.64
N VAL A 498 18.18 22.89 18.26
CA VAL A 498 19.21 22.04 18.89
C VAL A 498 20.29 21.76 17.86
N SER A 499 21.53 22.16 18.14
CA SER A 499 22.67 21.93 17.23
C SER A 499 23.84 21.34 18.00
N GLY A 500 24.20 20.09 17.72
CA GLY A 500 25.18 19.30 18.49
C GLY A 500 24.82 19.05 19.96
N GLY A 501 23.77 19.68 20.48
CA GLY A 501 23.30 19.60 21.85
C GLY A 501 22.31 18.46 22.10
N THR A 502 21.74 18.46 23.30
CA THR A 502 20.75 17.46 23.74
C THR A 502 19.47 18.11 24.26
N LEU A 503 18.32 17.65 23.77
CA LEU A 503 17.00 17.94 24.35
C LEU A 503 16.43 16.66 24.96
N TYR A 504 16.13 16.71 26.26
CA TYR A 504 15.53 15.60 26.99
C TYR A 504 14.16 15.99 27.52
N LEU A 505 13.13 15.26 27.09
CA LEU A 505 11.74 15.45 27.48
C LEU A 505 11.24 14.23 28.25
N SER A 506 10.72 14.47 29.45
CA SER A 506 10.10 13.44 30.26
C SER A 506 8.82 13.96 30.89
N ASN A 507 7.69 13.52 30.32
CA ASN A 507 6.35 13.92 30.73
C ASN A 507 6.13 15.43 30.61
N ALA A 508 6.88 16.07 29.71
CA ALA A 508 6.82 17.48 29.35
C ALA A 508 6.56 17.60 27.85
N ASP A 509 5.87 18.66 27.45
CA ASP A 509 5.30 18.81 26.11
C ASP A 509 5.89 19.99 25.33
N VAL A 510 5.88 19.87 24.00
CA VAL A 510 6.30 20.93 23.08
C VAL A 510 5.19 21.18 22.07
N HIS A 511 4.42 22.25 22.25
CA HIS A 511 3.19 22.46 21.50
C HIS A 511 2.92 23.93 21.17
N ALA A 512 2.05 24.19 20.20
CA ALA A 512 1.67 25.55 19.78
C ALA A 512 2.85 26.46 19.38
N ASN A 513 3.98 25.91 18.91
CA ASN A 513 5.14 26.71 18.48
C ASN A 513 5.17 26.91 16.96
N GLN A 514 5.81 27.98 16.49
CA GLN A 514 5.82 28.31 15.08
C GLN A 514 7.22 28.68 14.56
N ALA A 515 7.65 28.04 13.47
CA ALA A 515 8.75 28.50 12.62
C ALA A 515 8.14 29.21 11.39
N ALA A 516 7.95 30.52 11.47
CA ALA A 516 7.17 31.29 10.48
C ALA A 516 7.96 31.75 9.26
N GLY A 517 9.26 31.45 9.18
CA GLY A 517 10.03 31.71 7.97
C GLY A 517 9.37 31.03 6.76
N ALA A 518 9.48 31.65 5.58
CA ALA A 518 8.96 31.06 4.34
C ALA A 518 9.57 29.67 4.03
N THR A 519 10.77 29.42 4.55
CA THR A 519 11.49 28.14 4.52
C THR A 519 11.74 27.61 5.94
N GLY A 520 10.94 28.03 6.92
CA GLY A 520 11.19 27.73 8.32
C GLY A 520 10.98 26.26 8.67
N ARG A 521 11.90 25.69 9.43
CA ARG A 521 11.93 24.25 9.74
C ARG A 521 11.75 23.98 11.23
N GLY A 522 11.10 22.86 11.57
CA GLY A 522 11.01 22.42 12.95
C GLY A 522 10.11 23.32 13.80
N GLY A 523 8.80 23.27 13.56
CA GLY A 523 7.84 24.14 14.25
C GLY A 523 7.93 23.98 15.76
N ALA A 524 8.00 22.73 16.23
CA ALA A 524 8.34 22.41 17.61
C ALA A 524 9.86 22.39 17.80
N ILE A 525 10.57 21.53 17.06
CA ILE A 525 11.99 21.25 17.26
C ILE A 525 12.72 21.23 15.92
N PHE A 526 13.79 22.01 15.79
CA PHE A 526 14.79 21.86 14.74
C PHE A 526 16.04 21.22 15.34
N ALA A 527 16.53 20.12 14.76
CA ALA A 527 17.70 19.38 15.22
C ALA A 527 18.74 19.29 14.09
N SER A 528 19.99 19.68 14.37
CA SER A 528 21.10 19.66 13.41
C SER A 528 22.44 19.24 14.05
N GLY A 529 23.41 18.87 13.22
CA GLY A 529 24.82 18.75 13.64
C GLY A 529 25.06 17.72 14.75
N ASP A 530 24.54 16.49 14.60
CA ASP A 530 24.59 15.42 15.61
C ASP A 530 23.78 15.69 16.89
N ALA A 531 22.77 16.54 16.82
CA ALA A 531 21.85 16.76 17.94
C ALA A 531 21.14 15.46 18.37
N VAL A 532 20.86 15.37 19.67
CA VAL A 532 20.17 14.23 20.29
C VAL A 532 18.88 14.69 20.97
N ILE A 533 17.74 14.19 20.48
CA ILE A 533 16.42 14.45 21.07
C ILE A 533 15.92 13.15 21.70
N THR A 534 15.59 13.19 22.99
CA THR A 534 15.08 12.02 23.73
C THR A 534 13.73 12.32 24.36
N MET A 535 12.71 11.56 23.98
CA MET A 535 11.36 11.57 24.54
C MET A 535 11.12 10.26 25.30
N THR A 536 10.56 10.36 26.49
CA THR A 536 10.35 9.17 27.35
C THR A 536 8.89 8.98 27.70
N THR A 537 8.48 9.39 28.90
CA THR A 537 7.16 9.11 29.47
C THR A 537 6.17 10.15 28.99
N SER A 538 5.08 9.77 28.32
CA SER A 538 3.93 10.66 28.02
C SER A 538 4.30 12.06 27.50
N THR A 539 5.30 12.16 26.62
CA THR A 539 5.67 13.43 25.99
C THR A 539 4.86 13.66 24.73
N PHE A 540 4.30 14.86 24.59
CA PHE A 540 3.53 15.29 23.44
C PHE A 540 4.29 16.34 22.64
N ILE A 541 4.51 16.05 21.35
CA ILE A 541 4.96 17.04 20.37
C ILE A 541 3.72 17.45 19.58
N GLY A 542 3.15 18.58 19.98
CA GLY A 542 1.85 19.10 19.56
C GLY A 542 0.69 18.61 20.42
N GLU A 543 -0.41 19.35 20.39
CA GLU A 543 -1.56 19.18 21.29
C GLU A 543 -2.88 19.55 20.59
N SER A 544 -4.00 19.12 21.17
CA SER A 544 -5.34 19.39 20.59
C SER A 544 -5.82 20.83 20.76
N ALA A 545 -5.42 21.48 21.87
CA ALA A 545 -5.71 22.88 22.17
C ALA A 545 -4.84 23.35 23.36
N PRO A 546 -4.04 24.42 23.21
CA PRO A 546 -3.81 25.19 21.99
C PRO A 546 -3.05 24.35 20.94
N CYS A 547 -3.59 24.33 19.72
CA CYS A 547 -2.95 23.71 18.56
C CYS A 547 -2.29 24.82 17.72
N CYS A 548 -1.34 24.58 16.82
CA CYS A 548 -0.57 23.39 16.44
C CYS A 548 0.92 23.79 16.51
N ASN A 549 1.87 22.87 16.40
CA ASN A 549 3.20 23.31 15.94
C ASN A 549 3.15 23.51 14.41
N ILE A 550 3.71 24.61 13.91
CA ILE A 550 3.59 25.03 12.50
C ILE A 550 4.97 25.37 11.92
N ALA A 551 5.28 24.84 10.74
CA ALA A 551 6.48 25.15 9.98
C ALA A 551 6.25 25.03 8.47
N PHE A 552 7.23 25.44 7.66
CA PHE A 552 7.28 25.06 6.25
C PHE A 552 7.59 23.57 6.09
N GLU A 553 8.58 23.07 6.83
CA GLU A 553 8.94 21.64 6.88
C GLU A 553 9.16 21.16 8.32
N GLY A 554 8.79 19.92 8.62
CA GLY A 554 8.95 19.38 9.97
C GLY A 554 8.08 20.13 10.97
N GLY A 555 6.75 20.09 10.81
CA GLY A 555 5.82 20.83 11.68
C GLY A 555 6.05 20.54 13.15
N GLY A 556 6.24 19.26 13.49
CA GLY A 556 6.70 18.81 14.79
C GLY A 556 8.22 18.93 14.89
N ILE A 557 8.93 17.97 14.30
CA ILE A 557 10.40 17.91 14.36
C ILE A 557 10.99 17.89 12.95
N TYR A 558 11.99 18.72 12.72
CA TYR A 558 12.90 18.63 11.57
C TYR A 558 14.28 18.18 12.06
N ALA A 559 14.86 17.18 11.41
CA ALA A 559 16.15 16.63 11.79
C ALA A 559 17.10 16.45 10.61
N ASP A 560 18.29 17.02 10.76
CA ASP A 560 19.38 17.01 9.81
C ASP A 560 20.63 16.43 10.49
N ASN A 561 21.16 15.33 9.96
CA ASN A 561 22.28 14.58 10.56
C ASN A 561 22.14 14.43 12.09
N SER A 562 20.98 13.97 12.57
CA SER A 562 20.63 13.99 14.00
C SER A 562 19.91 12.73 14.47
N ARG A 563 19.82 12.52 15.79
CA ARG A 563 19.25 11.30 16.41
C ARG A 563 18.07 11.60 17.32
N ILE A 564 16.94 10.95 17.04
CA ILE A 564 15.68 11.14 17.76
C ILE A 564 15.30 9.79 18.37
N TYR A 565 15.10 9.79 19.67
CA TYR A 565 14.75 8.60 20.45
C TYR A 565 13.40 8.81 21.15
N SER A 566 12.44 7.92 20.89
CA SER A 566 11.20 7.82 21.67
C SER A 566 11.22 6.49 22.42
N LEU A 567 11.70 6.52 23.66
CA LEU A 567 12.09 5.33 24.43
C LEU A 567 11.10 4.94 25.53
N GLY A 568 10.13 5.80 25.87
CA GLY A 568 9.16 5.54 26.94
C GLY A 568 7.74 5.24 26.43
N GLY A 569 6.86 4.88 27.36
CA GLY A 569 5.47 4.57 27.05
C GLY A 569 4.67 5.83 26.71
N ASN A 570 3.91 5.77 25.62
CA ASN A 570 2.86 6.73 25.23
C ASN A 570 3.34 8.13 24.80
N SER A 571 4.57 8.29 24.31
CA SER A 571 4.97 9.54 23.64
C SER A 571 4.24 9.68 22.30
N THR A 572 3.73 10.88 22.00
CA THR A 572 2.88 11.12 20.83
C THR A 572 3.30 12.37 20.07
N ILE A 573 3.40 12.28 18.75
CA ILE A 573 3.63 13.41 17.84
C ILE A 573 2.30 13.66 17.11
N LEU A 574 1.54 14.69 17.47
CA LEU A 574 0.18 14.91 16.97
C LEU A 574 -0.14 16.38 16.67
N GLN A 575 -1.12 16.63 15.80
CA GLN A 575 -1.56 17.97 15.41
C GLN A 575 -0.41 18.92 15.05
N ASN A 576 0.59 18.42 14.33
CA ASN A 576 1.62 19.26 13.76
C ASN A 576 1.32 19.52 12.28
N GLN A 577 1.62 20.74 11.82
CA GLN A 577 1.32 21.20 10.47
C GLN A 577 2.59 21.65 9.77
N ALA A 578 2.91 20.99 8.66
CA ALA A 578 3.92 21.46 7.71
C ALA A 578 3.22 21.97 6.45
N VAL A 579 3.65 23.12 5.94
CA VAL A 579 3.16 23.61 4.65
C VAL A 579 3.62 22.71 3.50
N ASN A 580 4.82 22.13 3.60
CA ASN A 580 5.41 21.30 2.57
C ASN A 580 5.53 19.83 3.03
N ASN A 581 6.52 19.48 3.84
CA ASN A 581 6.88 18.08 4.09
C ASN A 581 7.03 17.79 5.59
N GLY A 582 6.68 16.55 5.99
CA GLY A 582 6.96 16.06 7.34
C GLY A 582 6.10 16.76 8.39
N GLY A 583 4.79 16.51 8.38
CA GLY A 583 3.88 17.16 9.34
C GLY A 583 4.29 16.88 10.77
N GLY A 584 4.44 15.60 11.13
CA GLY A 584 4.97 15.16 12.41
C GLY A 584 6.50 15.22 12.47
N LEU A 585 7.17 14.51 11.57
CA LEU A 585 8.64 14.38 11.55
C LEU A 585 9.20 14.51 10.13
N TYR A 586 10.31 15.24 9.97
CA TYR A 586 11.15 15.26 8.77
C TYR A 586 12.56 14.79 9.15
N LEU A 587 13.09 13.75 8.48
CA LEU A 587 14.46 13.27 8.63
C LEU A 587 15.27 13.46 7.33
N THR A 588 16.45 14.06 7.41
CA THR A 588 17.38 14.21 6.29
C THR A 588 18.84 13.95 6.67
N ASN A 589 19.70 13.80 5.65
CA ASN A 589 21.16 13.72 5.74
C ASN A 589 21.68 12.71 6.77
N GLY A 590 21.21 11.48 6.73
CA GLY A 590 21.69 10.41 7.62
C GLY A 590 21.07 10.43 9.02
N SER A 591 19.98 11.16 9.22
CA SER A 591 19.27 11.19 10.50
C SER A 591 18.67 9.82 10.86
N LEU A 592 18.46 9.61 12.16
CA LEU A 592 17.84 8.41 12.72
C LEU A 592 16.66 8.77 13.61
N PHE A 593 15.51 8.15 13.35
CA PHE A 593 14.42 8.07 14.34
C PHE A 593 14.26 6.64 14.84
N GLN A 594 14.32 6.48 16.16
CA GLN A 594 14.01 5.23 16.84
C GLN A 594 12.78 5.38 17.75
N GLY A 595 11.68 4.71 17.40
CA GLY A 595 10.41 4.74 18.13
C GLY A 595 10.04 3.39 18.73
N ALA A 596 9.84 3.33 20.05
CA ALA A 596 9.40 2.13 20.75
C ALA A 596 7.91 1.83 20.54
N SER A 597 7.42 0.70 21.05
CA SER A 597 6.02 0.25 20.86
C SER A 597 4.96 1.16 21.45
N GLY A 598 5.34 2.04 22.39
CA GLY A 598 4.46 3.05 22.97
C GLY A 598 4.41 4.35 22.18
N THR A 599 5.19 4.49 21.12
CA THR A 599 5.27 5.74 20.34
C THR A 599 4.13 5.84 19.33
N ASN A 600 3.49 7.00 19.27
CA ASN A 600 2.43 7.30 18.32
C ASN A 600 2.82 8.49 17.43
N VAL A 601 2.62 8.37 16.12
CA VAL A 601 2.67 9.46 15.16
C VAL A 601 1.26 9.68 14.62
N GLY A 602 0.64 10.75 15.13
CA GLY A 602 -0.79 11.03 15.10
C GLY A 602 -1.55 10.33 16.23
N TYR A 603 -2.81 10.71 16.44
CA TYR A 603 -3.58 10.29 17.61
C TYR A 603 -5.07 10.07 17.31
N ASP A 604 -5.69 9.00 17.81
CA ASP A 604 -7.01 8.51 17.36
C ASP A 604 -8.21 8.98 18.20
N VAL A 605 -8.01 9.85 19.19
CA VAL A 605 -9.08 10.32 20.10
C VAL A 605 -10.18 11.11 19.38
N GLN A 606 -9.83 11.97 18.42
CA GLN A 606 -10.80 12.78 17.67
C GLN A 606 -10.33 13.04 16.23
N ALA A 607 -11.29 13.34 15.35
CA ALA A 607 -10.98 13.77 14.00
C ALA A 607 -10.17 15.08 14.05
N GLY A 608 -9.08 15.14 13.28
CA GLY A 608 -8.16 16.29 13.28
C GLY A 608 -7.00 16.20 14.27
N ASN A 609 -6.90 15.15 15.10
CA ASN A 609 -5.69 14.86 15.91
C ASN A 609 -4.52 14.26 15.11
N GLY A 610 -4.57 14.40 13.79
CA GLY A 610 -3.54 14.00 12.86
C GLY A 610 -2.47 15.06 12.67
N ASN A 611 -1.30 14.64 12.19
CA ASN A 611 -0.37 15.58 11.58
C ASN A 611 -0.78 15.84 10.12
N SER A 612 -0.40 16.99 9.55
CA SER A 612 -0.72 17.35 8.16
C SER A 612 0.46 17.95 7.42
N ALA A 613 0.60 17.58 6.14
CA ALA A 613 1.60 18.08 5.20
C ALA A 613 1.17 17.84 3.73
N ILE A 614 1.97 18.27 2.76
CA ILE A 614 1.83 17.84 1.36
C ILE A 614 2.35 16.40 1.21
N LEU A 615 3.57 16.14 1.67
CA LEU A 615 4.20 14.81 1.67
C LEU A 615 4.57 14.37 3.07
N GLY A 616 4.34 13.09 3.38
CA GLY A 616 4.80 12.51 4.65
C GLY A 616 4.13 13.17 5.86
N ALA A 617 2.80 13.22 5.89
CA ALA A 617 2.09 13.94 6.95
C ALA A 617 2.45 13.41 8.35
N GLY A 618 2.53 12.09 8.53
CA GLY A 618 3.14 11.51 9.72
C GLY A 618 4.65 11.68 9.72
N LEU A 619 5.32 10.99 8.79
CA LEU A 619 6.78 10.92 8.69
C LEU A 619 7.24 11.18 7.25
N TYR A 620 8.24 12.04 7.08
CA TYR A 620 8.99 12.23 5.84
C TYR A 620 10.46 11.83 6.07
N VAL A 621 10.98 10.87 5.31
CA VAL A 621 12.31 10.29 5.52
C VAL A 621 13.12 10.33 4.21
N GLU A 622 14.15 11.16 4.20
CA GLU A 622 15.04 11.35 3.05
C GLU A 622 16.47 11.01 3.45
N ASN A 623 17.16 10.18 2.65
CA ASN A 623 18.56 9.80 2.89
C ASN A 623 18.85 9.41 4.36
N SER A 624 17.89 8.76 5.02
CA SER A 624 17.86 8.61 6.48
C SER A 624 17.35 7.23 6.90
N THR A 625 17.38 6.96 8.21
CA THR A 625 16.97 5.68 8.79
C THR A 625 15.78 5.83 9.74
N LEU A 626 14.80 4.93 9.60
CA LEU A 626 13.69 4.77 10.53
C LEU A 626 13.72 3.37 11.17
N ASP A 627 13.75 3.29 12.49
CA ASP A 627 13.54 2.06 13.28
C ASP A 627 12.33 2.26 14.19
N PHE A 628 11.21 1.60 13.89
CA PHE A 628 9.93 1.94 14.52
C PHE A 628 9.08 0.72 14.88
N ALA A 629 8.54 0.73 16.11
CA ALA A 629 7.68 -0.32 16.64
C ALA A 629 6.29 0.15 17.10
N GLY A 630 5.97 1.43 16.90
CA GLY A 630 4.75 2.07 17.39
C GLY A 630 3.61 2.11 16.37
N ARG A 631 2.79 3.18 16.45
CA ARG A 631 1.64 3.42 15.58
C ARG A 631 1.79 4.69 14.76
N ILE A 632 1.49 4.64 13.46
CA ILE A 632 1.42 5.79 12.55
C ILE A 632 -0.03 5.87 12.04
N ILE A 633 -0.81 6.80 12.58
CA ILE A 633 -2.28 6.83 12.44
C ILE A 633 -2.81 8.26 12.31
N ASN A 634 -4.02 8.40 11.75
CA ASN A 634 -4.74 9.67 11.66
C ASN A 634 -4.04 10.80 10.89
N ASN A 635 -2.94 10.54 10.18
CA ASN A 635 -2.20 11.60 9.50
C ASN A 635 -2.83 11.91 8.15
N ASP A 636 -2.84 13.19 7.75
CA ASP A 636 -3.51 13.66 6.52
C ASP A 636 -2.54 14.39 5.59
N ALA A 637 -2.15 13.71 4.51
CA ALA A 637 -1.29 14.27 3.47
C ALA A 637 -2.13 14.81 2.31
N SER A 638 -1.83 15.99 1.79
CA SER A 638 -2.56 16.50 0.62
C SER A 638 -2.14 15.84 -0.69
N ASN A 639 -0.94 15.23 -0.76
CA ASN A 639 -0.43 14.58 -1.97
C ASN A 639 -0.07 13.08 -1.79
N SER A 640 0.94 12.75 -0.98
CA SER A 640 1.46 11.38 -0.89
C SER A 640 2.03 11.03 0.48
N GLY A 641 2.02 9.75 0.84
CA GLY A 641 2.62 9.27 2.09
C GLY A 641 1.87 9.77 3.32
N GLY A 642 0.57 9.48 3.41
CA GLY A 642 -0.26 9.89 4.56
C GLY A 642 0.38 9.48 5.89
N GLY A 643 0.74 8.20 6.02
CA GLY A 643 1.53 7.71 7.14
C GLY A 643 3.03 8.04 7.01
N LEU A 644 3.67 7.48 5.99
CA LEU A 644 5.12 7.57 5.76
C LEU A 644 5.43 7.85 4.29
N TYR A 645 6.29 8.83 4.05
CA TYR A 645 6.98 9.07 2.79
C TYR A 645 8.47 8.79 2.97
N ALA A 646 9.08 7.99 2.09
CA ALA A 646 10.50 7.68 2.14
C ALA A 646 11.18 7.67 0.75
N THR A 647 12.35 8.30 0.68
CA THR A 647 13.20 8.39 -0.52
C THR A 647 14.66 8.12 -0.15
N SER A 648 15.36 7.30 -0.93
CA SER A 648 16.78 6.94 -0.70
C SER A 648 17.10 6.52 0.74
N SER A 649 16.15 5.83 1.40
CA SER A 649 16.17 5.63 2.86
C SER A 649 16.09 4.17 3.28
N VAL A 650 16.38 3.91 4.56
CA VAL A 650 16.23 2.58 5.17
C VAL A 650 15.12 2.61 6.22
N ILE A 651 14.09 1.80 6.03
CA ILE A 651 12.90 1.75 6.87
C ILE A 651 12.77 0.37 7.51
N THR A 652 12.69 0.32 8.84
CA THR A 652 12.44 -0.90 9.61
C THR A 652 11.21 -0.72 10.49
N LEU A 653 10.17 -1.52 10.25
CA LEU A 653 8.92 -1.53 11.02
C LEU A 653 8.75 -2.88 11.71
N THR A 654 8.79 -2.92 13.04
CA THR A 654 8.72 -4.16 13.83
C THR A 654 7.59 -4.11 14.84
N ASN A 655 6.60 -5.01 14.75
CA ASN A 655 5.39 -4.95 15.57
C ASN A 655 4.62 -3.62 15.41
N ALA A 656 4.79 -2.95 14.28
CA ALA A 656 4.26 -1.61 14.06
C ALA A 656 2.87 -1.66 13.40
N MET A 657 2.19 -0.53 13.43
CA MET A 657 0.89 -0.35 12.79
C MET A 657 0.86 0.96 11.97
N VAL A 658 0.51 0.86 10.69
CA VAL A 658 0.40 2.00 9.76
C VAL A 658 -1.03 2.08 9.24
N GLY A 659 -1.78 3.03 9.79
CA GLY A 659 -3.22 3.11 9.66
C GLY A 659 -3.93 2.14 10.61
N GLY A 660 -5.25 2.09 10.59
CA GLY A 660 -6.03 1.19 11.42
C GLY A 660 -7.51 1.19 11.12
N THR A 661 -8.23 0.20 11.64
CA THR A 661 -9.66 -0.01 11.36
C THR A 661 -10.59 0.75 12.33
N GLY A 662 -10.05 1.33 13.40
CA GLY A 662 -10.79 2.11 14.37
C GLY A 662 -11.10 3.53 13.89
N PRO A 663 -11.98 4.27 14.60
CA PRO A 663 -12.25 5.66 14.30
C PRO A 663 -10.96 6.49 14.38
N ASN A 664 -10.74 7.38 13.41
CA ASN A 664 -9.56 8.25 13.34
C ASN A 664 -8.22 7.48 13.36
N GLN A 665 -8.18 6.22 12.96
CA GLN A 665 -6.93 5.46 12.80
C GLN A 665 -6.39 5.44 11.38
N PRO A 666 -7.22 5.41 10.31
CA PRO A 666 -6.73 5.55 8.95
C PRO A 666 -5.83 6.76 8.77
N ASN A 667 -4.70 6.59 8.09
CA ASN A 667 -4.06 7.74 7.46
C ASN A 667 -4.83 8.08 6.18
N SER A 668 -4.88 9.35 5.86
CA SER A 668 -5.64 9.92 4.77
C SER A 668 -4.73 10.58 3.74
N ILE A 669 -5.15 10.51 2.50
CA ILE A 669 -4.69 11.41 1.45
C ILE A 669 -5.87 12.26 1.00
N GLY A 670 -5.67 13.58 1.01
CA GLY A 670 -6.64 14.59 0.60
C GLY A 670 -7.10 14.46 -0.85
N ALA A 671 -8.15 15.21 -1.21
CA ALA A 671 -8.85 15.05 -2.50
C ALA A 671 -7.98 15.30 -3.76
N GLY A 672 -6.85 16.01 -3.62
CA GLY A 672 -5.90 16.28 -4.71
C GLY A 672 -4.70 15.32 -4.77
N GLY A 673 -4.56 14.42 -3.79
CA GLY A 673 -3.40 13.55 -3.68
C GLY A 673 -3.56 12.22 -4.41
N LEU A 674 -2.44 11.54 -4.63
CA LEU A 674 -2.33 10.50 -5.65
C LEU A 674 -1.90 9.14 -5.09
N ASN A 675 -1.02 9.07 -4.08
CA ASN A 675 -0.26 7.82 -3.83
C ASN A 675 0.06 7.50 -2.36
N GLY A 676 0.02 6.21 -2.00
CA GLY A 676 0.73 5.72 -0.81
C GLY A 676 0.10 6.15 0.51
N GLY A 677 -1.19 5.84 0.72
CA GLY A 677 -1.91 6.27 1.94
C GLY A 677 -1.23 5.83 3.23
N GLY A 678 -0.73 4.59 3.26
CA GLY A 678 0.14 4.11 4.32
C GLY A 678 1.60 4.48 4.07
N LEU A 679 2.22 3.82 3.09
CA LEU A 679 3.64 3.95 2.76
C LEU A 679 3.84 4.45 1.33
N TYR A 680 4.78 5.37 1.14
CA TYR A 680 5.25 5.80 -0.18
C TYR A 680 6.77 5.65 -0.25
N LEU A 681 7.27 4.73 -1.07
CA LEU A 681 8.69 4.31 -1.12
C LEU A 681 9.25 4.50 -2.54
N ILE A 682 10.26 5.36 -2.69
CA ILE A 682 10.88 5.67 -3.99
C ILE A 682 12.41 5.77 -3.91
N ASN A 683 13.05 5.86 -5.07
CA ASN A 683 14.49 6.13 -5.23
C ASN A 683 15.38 5.18 -4.42
N ASN A 684 15.30 3.87 -4.68
CA ASN A 684 16.07 2.84 -3.96
C ASN A 684 15.86 2.83 -2.44
N THR A 685 14.64 3.13 -1.98
CA THR A 685 14.30 2.99 -0.56
C THR A 685 14.15 1.51 -0.20
N HIS A 686 14.71 1.11 0.95
CA HIS A 686 14.68 -0.27 1.43
C HIS A 686 13.81 -0.36 2.68
N ALA A 687 12.65 -1.00 2.58
CA ALA A 687 11.72 -1.20 3.69
C ALA A 687 11.64 -2.66 4.13
N THR A 688 11.79 -2.90 5.43
CA THR A 688 11.63 -4.21 6.07
C THR A 688 10.54 -4.15 7.14
N LEU A 689 9.53 -5.01 7.00
CA LEU A 689 8.36 -5.10 7.86
C LEU A 689 8.35 -6.47 8.53
N SER A 690 8.27 -6.51 9.85
CA SER A 690 8.18 -7.74 10.64
C SER A 690 7.03 -7.64 11.64
N ASN A 691 6.04 -8.53 11.52
CA ASN A 691 4.82 -8.49 12.34
C ASN A 691 4.11 -7.12 12.30
N THR A 692 4.10 -6.49 11.12
CA THR A 692 3.56 -5.14 10.92
C THR A 692 2.20 -5.21 10.24
N VAL A 693 1.30 -4.32 10.64
CA VAL A 693 -0.05 -4.19 10.04
C VAL A 693 -0.15 -2.87 9.30
N ILE A 694 -0.40 -2.92 8.00
CA ILE A 694 -0.83 -1.77 7.20
C ILE A 694 -2.33 -1.94 6.96
N ALA A 695 -3.14 -1.02 7.48
CA ALA A 695 -4.58 -1.20 7.46
C ALA A 695 -5.36 0.08 7.19
N SER A 696 -6.39 -0.02 6.36
CA SER A 696 -7.44 0.99 6.18
C SER A 696 -6.99 2.42 5.86
N ASN A 697 -5.76 2.61 5.39
CA ASN A 697 -5.34 3.89 4.84
C ASN A 697 -6.25 4.27 3.67
N THR A 698 -6.76 5.50 3.71
CA THR A 698 -7.87 5.98 2.89
C THR A 698 -7.37 7.01 1.89
N LEU A 699 -7.79 6.89 0.63
CA LEU A 699 -7.56 7.90 -0.39
C LEU A 699 -8.90 8.55 -0.70
N SER A 700 -9.00 9.85 -0.44
CA SER A 700 -10.23 10.62 -0.65
C SER A 700 -10.38 11.12 -2.09
N ASN A 701 -9.35 10.96 -2.93
CA ASN A 701 -9.36 11.37 -4.33
C ASN A 701 -10.30 10.46 -5.16
N PRO A 702 -11.39 11.00 -5.74
CA PRO A 702 -12.33 10.22 -6.53
C PRO A 702 -11.87 9.99 -7.99
N ILE A 703 -10.76 10.61 -8.42
CA ILE A 703 -10.28 10.66 -9.80
C ILE A 703 -9.11 9.69 -10.03
N SER A 704 -8.05 9.76 -9.23
CA SER A 704 -6.85 8.91 -9.40
C SER A 704 -6.22 8.58 -8.04
N GLY A 705 -5.94 7.30 -7.80
CA GLY A 705 -5.34 6.87 -6.54
C GLY A 705 -4.64 5.52 -6.66
N TYR A 706 -3.41 5.45 -6.14
CA TYR A 706 -2.54 4.28 -6.25
C TYR A 706 -1.96 3.88 -4.88
N GLY A 707 -1.88 2.58 -4.61
CA GLY A 707 -1.11 2.07 -3.46
C GLY A 707 -1.68 2.51 -2.11
N GLY A 708 -2.93 2.17 -1.80
CA GLY A 708 -3.56 2.59 -0.54
C GLY A 708 -2.80 2.13 0.69
N GLY A 709 -2.36 0.87 0.71
CA GLY A 709 -1.44 0.34 1.71
C GLY A 709 -0.01 0.83 1.47
N ALA A 710 0.59 0.46 0.34
CA ALA A 710 1.91 0.95 -0.05
C ALA A 710 2.05 1.20 -1.55
N TYR A 711 2.83 2.23 -1.88
CA TYR A 711 3.32 2.54 -3.21
C TYR A 711 4.84 2.34 -3.24
N VAL A 712 5.35 1.48 -4.12
CA VAL A 712 6.77 1.08 -4.19
C VAL A 712 7.29 1.24 -5.62
N ARG A 713 8.30 2.10 -5.81
CA ARG A 713 8.81 2.42 -7.15
C ARG A 713 10.32 2.70 -7.22
N ALA A 714 10.87 2.72 -8.44
CA ALA A 714 12.18 3.28 -8.77
C ALA A 714 13.32 2.58 -8.04
N GLY A 715 13.43 1.27 -8.27
CA GLY A 715 14.45 0.42 -7.67
C GLY A 715 14.26 0.15 -6.18
N SER A 716 13.14 0.58 -5.57
CA SER A 716 12.88 0.36 -4.15
C SER A 716 12.50 -1.09 -3.82
N TYR A 717 12.73 -1.47 -2.57
CA TYR A 717 12.48 -2.81 -2.06
C TYR A 717 11.54 -2.77 -0.86
N LEU A 718 10.56 -3.67 -0.83
CA LEU A 718 9.72 -3.92 0.34
C LEU A 718 9.75 -5.40 0.70
N THR A 719 10.25 -5.74 1.88
CA THR A 719 10.19 -7.10 2.43
C THR A 719 9.26 -7.13 3.63
N ALA A 720 8.19 -7.93 3.57
CA ALA A 720 7.21 -8.07 4.64
C ALA A 720 7.13 -9.52 5.14
N THR A 721 7.43 -9.73 6.43
CA THR A 721 7.40 -11.04 7.09
C THR A 721 6.36 -11.06 8.19
N ASN A 722 5.53 -12.12 8.26
CA ASN A 722 4.47 -12.27 9.27
C ASN A 722 3.53 -11.05 9.37
N SER A 723 3.34 -10.34 8.25
CA SER A 723 2.69 -9.03 8.24
C SER A 723 1.30 -9.09 7.60
N ARG A 724 0.53 -8.01 7.70
CA ARG A 724 -0.82 -7.90 7.12
C ARG A 724 -1.00 -6.58 6.38
N ILE A 725 -1.54 -6.63 5.17
CA ILE A 725 -1.89 -5.48 4.34
C ILE A 725 -3.37 -5.61 3.99
N GLU A 726 -4.23 -4.77 4.58
CA GLU A 726 -5.65 -5.04 4.57
C GLU A 726 -6.61 -3.85 4.60
N ARG A 727 -7.83 -4.12 4.12
CA ARG A 727 -8.98 -3.21 4.22
C ARG A 727 -8.72 -1.84 3.60
N HIS A 728 -7.86 -1.79 2.59
CA HIS A 728 -7.66 -0.60 1.78
C HIS A 728 -8.76 -0.51 0.73
N ALA A 729 -9.36 0.67 0.60
CA ALA A 729 -10.43 0.93 -0.35
C ALA A 729 -10.02 2.09 -1.26
N LEU A 730 -10.02 1.84 -2.58
CA LEU A 730 -9.80 2.83 -3.62
C LEU A 730 -11.05 2.94 -4.48
N PRO A 731 -11.99 3.86 -4.16
CA PRO A 731 -13.27 3.97 -4.85
C PRO A 731 -13.20 4.71 -6.21
N SER A 732 -12.03 5.14 -6.68
CA SER A 732 -11.91 5.93 -7.93
C SER A 732 -12.35 5.16 -9.17
N ALA A 733 -13.53 5.46 -9.71
CA ALA A 733 -14.09 4.77 -10.88
C ALA A 733 -13.30 4.96 -12.19
N LEU A 734 -12.31 5.87 -12.22
CA LEU A 734 -11.52 6.19 -13.42
C LEU A 734 -10.18 5.45 -13.44
N ASP A 735 -9.43 5.43 -12.33
CA ASP A 735 -8.09 4.84 -12.32
C ASP A 735 -7.58 4.33 -10.95
N GLY A 736 -8.47 3.80 -10.10
CA GLY A 736 -8.05 3.18 -8.82
C GLY A 736 -7.25 1.88 -9.03
N ARG A 737 -5.97 1.85 -8.63
CA ARG A 737 -5.09 0.67 -8.79
C ARG A 737 -4.34 0.31 -7.50
N GLY A 738 -4.25 -0.99 -7.19
CA GLY A 738 -3.36 -1.46 -6.12
C GLY A 738 -3.77 -0.95 -4.74
N ALA A 739 -5.01 -1.20 -4.29
CA ALA A 739 -5.45 -0.71 -2.98
C ALA A 739 -4.54 -1.22 -1.85
N GLY A 740 -4.13 -2.50 -1.88
CA GLY A 740 -3.08 -2.99 -1.01
C GLY A 740 -1.71 -2.44 -1.41
N LEU A 741 -1.22 -2.83 -2.58
CA LEU A 741 0.13 -2.54 -3.06
C LEU A 741 0.13 -2.04 -4.52
N TYR A 742 0.92 -1.02 -4.80
CA TYR A 742 1.28 -0.62 -6.16
C TYR A 742 2.79 -0.75 -6.34
N ILE A 743 3.22 -1.53 -7.34
CA ILE A 743 4.63 -1.87 -7.60
C ILE A 743 4.99 -1.44 -9.02
N TYR A 744 6.01 -0.59 -9.17
CA TYR A 744 6.49 -0.11 -10.47
C TYR A 744 8.03 -0.08 -10.49
N ASP A 745 8.67 -0.93 -11.31
CA ASP A 745 10.14 -1.02 -11.40
C ASP A 745 10.77 -1.19 -10.01
N ALA A 746 10.16 -2.07 -9.22
CA ALA A 746 10.48 -2.29 -7.82
C ALA A 746 10.31 -3.77 -7.45
N THR A 747 10.89 -4.16 -6.32
CA THR A 747 10.82 -5.54 -5.82
C THR A 747 10.07 -5.60 -4.50
N VAL A 748 9.05 -6.47 -4.42
CA VAL A 748 8.33 -6.76 -3.18
C VAL A 748 8.44 -8.23 -2.85
N THR A 749 8.77 -8.54 -1.60
CA THR A 749 8.83 -9.92 -1.08
C THR A 749 7.91 -10.07 0.13
N LEU A 750 6.95 -10.99 0.04
CA LEU A 750 5.96 -11.29 1.07
C LEU A 750 6.21 -12.70 1.61
N SER A 751 6.59 -12.84 2.89
CA SER A 751 6.82 -14.14 3.54
C SER A 751 5.88 -14.33 4.73
N ASN A 752 5.05 -15.38 4.72
CA ASN A 752 4.01 -15.58 5.74
C ASN A 752 3.09 -14.33 5.92
N THR A 753 2.90 -13.55 4.87
CA THR A 753 2.21 -12.25 4.91
C THR A 753 0.83 -12.36 4.25
N GLN A 754 -0.16 -11.67 4.81
CA GLN A 754 -1.54 -11.68 4.31
C GLN A 754 -1.88 -10.37 3.61
N VAL A 755 -2.34 -10.45 2.36
CA VAL A 755 -2.91 -9.32 1.60
C VAL A 755 -4.41 -9.58 1.45
N GLN A 756 -5.24 -8.88 2.21
CA GLN A 756 -6.64 -9.29 2.34
C GLN A 756 -7.66 -8.16 2.41
N THR A 757 -8.88 -8.43 1.94
CA THR A 757 -10.02 -7.52 2.06
C THR A 757 -9.79 -6.13 1.45
N ASN A 758 -8.91 -6.05 0.45
CA ASN A 758 -8.65 -4.82 -0.27
C ASN A 758 -9.60 -4.70 -1.46
N THR A 759 -10.10 -3.50 -1.72
CA THR A 759 -11.10 -3.25 -2.75
C THR A 759 -10.66 -2.10 -3.64
N THR A 760 -10.65 -2.34 -4.95
CA THR A 760 -10.50 -1.31 -5.98
C THR A 760 -11.73 -1.28 -6.88
N SER A 761 -11.87 -0.16 -7.57
CA SER A 761 -12.76 0.01 -8.71
C SER A 761 -12.19 -0.59 -10.00
N ASN A 762 -10.87 -0.64 -10.21
CA ASN A 762 -10.32 -0.99 -11.53
C ASN A 762 -9.32 -2.15 -11.47
N LEU A 763 -8.06 -1.91 -11.09
CA LEU A 763 -7.00 -2.90 -11.30
C LEU A 763 -6.40 -3.38 -9.98
N GLY A 764 -6.28 -4.71 -9.80
CA GLY A 764 -5.34 -5.29 -8.84
C GLY A 764 -5.64 -4.89 -7.39
N ALA A 765 -6.75 -5.34 -6.80
CA ALA A 765 -7.15 -4.81 -5.50
C ALA A 765 -6.16 -5.12 -4.38
N GLY A 766 -5.59 -6.33 -4.40
CA GLY A 766 -4.43 -6.66 -3.58
C GLY A 766 -3.16 -5.96 -4.06
N VAL A 767 -2.75 -6.23 -5.30
CA VAL A 767 -1.52 -5.71 -5.91
C VAL A 767 -1.76 -5.29 -7.36
N ARG A 768 -1.25 -4.11 -7.73
CA ARG A 768 -1.00 -3.72 -9.14
C ARG A 768 0.51 -3.72 -9.41
N MET A 769 0.94 -4.38 -10.49
CA MET A 769 2.36 -4.47 -10.89
C MET A 769 2.59 -3.93 -12.31
N PHE A 770 3.56 -3.04 -12.50
CA PHE A 770 3.89 -2.43 -13.80
C PHE A 770 5.40 -2.43 -14.09
N GLY A 771 5.80 -2.33 -15.35
CA GLY A 771 7.20 -2.25 -15.76
C GLY A 771 7.96 -3.55 -15.48
N THR A 772 9.18 -3.44 -14.99
CA THR A 772 10.11 -4.54 -14.63
C THR A 772 9.97 -4.98 -13.18
N SER A 773 8.75 -4.86 -12.62
CA SER A 773 8.50 -5.15 -11.20
C SER A 773 8.60 -6.64 -10.87
N VAL A 774 9.07 -6.95 -9.67
CA VAL A 774 9.15 -8.34 -9.15
C VAL A 774 8.30 -8.48 -7.88
N LEU A 775 7.47 -9.53 -7.83
CA LEU A 775 6.71 -9.90 -6.64
C LEU A 775 7.02 -11.34 -6.24
N ASN A 776 7.61 -11.53 -5.07
CA ASN A 776 7.85 -12.84 -4.48
C ASN A 776 6.84 -13.12 -3.37
N VAL A 777 6.04 -14.18 -3.50
CA VAL A 777 5.03 -14.62 -2.53
C VAL A 777 5.45 -15.97 -1.95
N LEU A 778 5.94 -15.94 -0.71
CA LEU A 778 6.67 -17.04 -0.10
C LEU A 778 6.02 -17.52 1.21
N GLY A 779 6.36 -18.75 1.61
CA GLY A 779 6.23 -19.21 2.99
C GLY A 779 4.81 -19.15 3.55
N GLY A 780 3.79 -19.54 2.80
CA GLY A 780 2.40 -19.53 3.28
C GLY A 780 1.70 -18.17 3.17
N SER A 781 2.29 -17.19 2.49
CA SER A 781 1.63 -15.91 2.20
C SER A 781 0.29 -16.12 1.48
N ALA A 782 -0.68 -15.24 1.78
CA ALA A 782 -2.05 -15.42 1.34
C ALA A 782 -2.71 -14.14 0.82
N PHE A 783 -3.39 -14.26 -0.31
CA PHE A 783 -4.25 -13.25 -0.93
C PHE A 783 -5.71 -13.64 -0.78
N LYS A 784 -6.44 -12.95 0.10
CA LYS A 784 -7.80 -13.36 0.49
C LYS A 784 -8.82 -12.24 0.37
N ALA A 785 -9.95 -12.53 -0.26
CA ALA A 785 -11.10 -11.63 -0.31
C ALA A 785 -10.77 -10.24 -0.90
N ASN A 786 -9.85 -10.16 -1.86
CA ASN A 786 -9.55 -8.92 -2.57
C ASN A 786 -10.49 -8.79 -3.79
N ALA A 787 -11.02 -7.59 -4.02
CA ALA A 787 -12.08 -7.38 -5.00
C ALA A 787 -11.82 -6.19 -5.93
N ALA A 788 -11.72 -6.45 -7.23
CA ALA A 788 -11.65 -5.44 -8.29
C ALA A 788 -13.05 -5.27 -8.93
N SER A 789 -13.81 -4.29 -8.45
CA SER A 789 -15.25 -4.17 -8.75
C SER A 789 -15.60 -3.72 -10.18
N GLY A 790 -14.66 -3.14 -10.91
CA GLY A 790 -14.83 -2.62 -12.28
C GLY A 790 -13.69 -2.98 -13.25
N GLY A 791 -12.77 -3.87 -12.89
CA GLY A 791 -11.69 -4.30 -13.78
C GLY A 791 -11.18 -5.72 -13.52
N VAL A 792 -9.86 -5.90 -13.59
CA VAL A 792 -9.18 -7.21 -13.67
C VAL A 792 -8.33 -7.50 -12.43
N GLY A 793 -8.06 -8.78 -12.17
CA GLY A 793 -7.10 -9.19 -11.16
C GLY A 793 -7.54 -8.84 -9.74
N GLY A 794 -8.49 -9.58 -9.17
CA GLY A 794 -9.00 -9.28 -7.82
C GLY A 794 -7.89 -9.25 -6.78
N ALA A 795 -6.96 -10.21 -6.82
CA ALA A 795 -5.75 -10.20 -6.02
C ALA A 795 -4.62 -9.43 -6.71
N ILE A 796 -4.24 -9.79 -7.93
CA ILE A 796 -3.08 -9.23 -8.64
C ILE A 796 -3.47 -8.86 -10.07
N ALA A 797 -3.15 -7.65 -10.49
CA ALA A 797 -3.17 -7.25 -11.90
C ALA A 797 -1.77 -6.81 -12.33
N ALA A 798 -1.24 -7.44 -13.36
CA ALA A 798 0.11 -7.26 -13.86
C ALA A 798 0.09 -6.85 -15.34
N THR A 799 0.89 -5.84 -15.71
CA THR A 799 1.05 -5.44 -17.10
C THR A 799 2.49 -5.10 -17.44
N ASN A 800 2.87 -5.22 -18.72
CA ASN A 800 4.21 -4.98 -19.29
C ASN A 800 5.22 -6.12 -19.13
N THR A 801 6.17 -6.08 -18.21
CA THR A 801 7.13 -7.19 -18.05
C THR A 801 7.40 -7.50 -16.58
N PRO A 802 6.37 -7.67 -15.73
CA PRO A 802 6.56 -8.03 -14.33
C PRO A 802 6.80 -9.53 -14.13
N ASP A 803 7.53 -9.89 -13.07
CA ASP A 803 7.75 -11.28 -12.69
C ASP A 803 7.02 -11.59 -11.37
N ILE A 804 6.14 -12.59 -11.37
CA ILE A 804 5.39 -13.05 -10.20
C ILE A 804 5.87 -14.44 -9.81
N ASN A 805 6.61 -14.54 -8.70
CA ASN A 805 7.13 -15.80 -8.17
C ASN A 805 6.30 -16.24 -6.97
N LEU A 806 5.64 -17.40 -7.07
CA LEU A 806 4.83 -17.99 -6.00
C LEU A 806 5.48 -19.28 -5.50
N THR A 807 5.70 -19.37 -4.18
CA THR A 807 6.12 -20.61 -3.53
C THR A 807 5.35 -20.78 -2.23
N ASN A 808 4.56 -21.87 -2.13
CA ASN A 808 3.77 -22.16 -0.92
C ASN A 808 2.74 -21.04 -0.64
N ALA A 809 1.82 -20.77 -1.55
CA ALA A 809 0.95 -19.59 -1.50
C ALA A 809 -0.56 -19.90 -1.60
N THR A 810 -1.41 -19.02 -1.06
CA THR A 810 -2.88 -19.17 -1.11
C THR A 810 -3.55 -17.96 -1.76
N PHE A 811 -4.46 -18.20 -2.71
CA PHE A 811 -5.30 -17.21 -3.40
C PHE A 811 -6.77 -17.64 -3.32
N GLN A 812 -7.52 -17.06 -2.38
CA GLN A 812 -8.90 -17.48 -2.13
C GLN A 812 -9.91 -16.33 -2.01
N ASN A 813 -11.12 -16.58 -2.50
CA ASN A 813 -12.24 -15.64 -2.44
C ASN A 813 -11.94 -14.29 -3.11
N ASN A 814 -11.01 -14.23 -4.06
CA ASN A 814 -10.73 -13.01 -4.79
C ASN A 814 -11.71 -12.88 -5.96
N SER A 815 -12.12 -11.65 -6.25
CA SER A 815 -13.09 -11.39 -7.32
C SER A 815 -12.69 -10.23 -8.22
N SER A 816 -13.00 -10.38 -9.51
CA SER A 816 -12.92 -9.32 -10.50
C SER A 816 -14.21 -9.25 -11.32
N SER A 817 -14.58 -8.06 -11.79
CA SER A 817 -15.75 -7.92 -12.68
C SER A 817 -15.43 -8.25 -14.14
N SER A 818 -14.16 -8.32 -14.51
CA SER A 818 -13.68 -8.62 -15.85
C SER A 818 -12.88 -9.93 -15.87
N HIS A 819 -11.55 -9.91 -15.94
CA HIS A 819 -10.73 -11.10 -16.12
C HIS A 819 -9.89 -11.42 -14.88
N GLY A 820 -9.56 -12.69 -14.66
CA GLY A 820 -8.63 -13.11 -13.61
C GLY A 820 -9.16 -12.81 -12.21
N GLY A 821 -10.03 -13.67 -11.68
CA GLY A 821 -10.64 -13.42 -10.36
C GLY A 821 -9.60 -13.29 -9.25
N ALA A 822 -8.51 -14.06 -9.32
CA ALA A 822 -7.30 -13.86 -8.53
C ALA A 822 -6.26 -13.04 -9.30
N ILE A 823 -5.73 -13.57 -10.40
CA ILE A 823 -4.59 -12.98 -11.11
C ILE A 823 -4.96 -12.69 -12.57
N TYR A 824 -4.62 -11.49 -13.03
CA TYR A 824 -4.61 -11.13 -14.43
C TYR A 824 -3.21 -10.66 -14.85
N LEU A 825 -2.71 -11.17 -15.97
CA LEU A 825 -1.48 -10.72 -16.61
C LEU A 825 -1.63 -10.63 -18.13
N ASP A 826 -1.20 -9.51 -18.72
CA ASP A 826 -1.12 -9.31 -20.18
C ASP A 826 0.31 -9.44 -20.72
N ALA A 827 1.32 -9.39 -19.86
CA ALA A 827 2.70 -9.67 -20.19
C ALA A 827 3.51 -9.93 -18.90
N GLY A 828 4.76 -10.37 -19.03
CA GLY A 828 5.59 -10.85 -17.91
C GLY A 828 5.38 -12.33 -17.58
N THR A 829 5.84 -12.78 -16.41
CA THR A 829 5.77 -14.19 -15.99
C THR A 829 4.97 -14.42 -14.71
N LEU A 830 4.35 -15.59 -14.61
CA LEU A 830 3.75 -16.14 -13.40
C LEU A 830 4.29 -17.55 -13.15
N ASP A 831 5.12 -17.71 -12.12
CA ASP A 831 5.74 -18.98 -11.78
C ASP A 831 5.23 -19.51 -10.44
N ALA A 832 4.39 -20.54 -10.46
CA ALA A 832 3.88 -21.20 -9.25
C ALA A 832 4.62 -22.51 -8.96
N THR A 833 5.30 -22.58 -7.82
CA THR A 833 6.09 -23.74 -7.38
C THR A 833 5.73 -24.18 -5.95
N GLY A 834 6.11 -25.41 -5.57
CA GLY A 834 5.74 -25.97 -4.28
C GLY A 834 4.23 -26.22 -4.19
N TRP A 835 3.63 -26.00 -3.02
CA TRP A 835 2.17 -26.09 -2.91
C TRP A 835 1.50 -24.74 -3.19
N TRP A 836 0.32 -24.76 -3.80
CA TRP A 836 -0.43 -23.54 -4.05
C TRP A 836 -1.94 -23.81 -4.08
N ASP A 837 -2.73 -22.80 -3.71
CA ASP A 837 -4.17 -22.95 -3.48
C ASP A 837 -4.96 -21.78 -4.10
N PHE A 838 -5.40 -21.94 -5.35
CA PHE A 838 -6.29 -21.05 -6.08
C PHE A 838 -7.72 -21.59 -6.04
N ARG A 839 -8.44 -21.28 -4.97
CA ARG A 839 -9.83 -21.72 -4.80
C ARG A 839 -10.82 -20.61 -4.52
N PHE A 840 -12.07 -20.80 -4.93
CA PHE A 840 -13.17 -19.90 -4.64
C PHE A 840 -12.99 -18.50 -5.26
N ASN A 841 -12.21 -18.37 -6.33
CA ASN A 841 -12.07 -17.10 -7.03
C ASN A 841 -13.14 -16.96 -8.13
N SER A 842 -13.54 -15.72 -8.41
CA SER A 842 -14.62 -15.44 -9.34
C SER A 842 -14.29 -14.30 -10.30
N ALA A 843 -14.60 -14.47 -11.58
CA ALA A 843 -14.47 -13.43 -12.61
C ALA A 843 -15.81 -13.19 -13.33
N GLY A 844 -16.16 -11.92 -13.55
CA GLY A 844 -17.33 -11.54 -14.36
C GLY A 844 -17.14 -11.78 -15.86
N GLY A 845 -15.90 -11.95 -16.32
CA GLY A 845 -15.47 -12.33 -17.66
C GLY A 845 -14.77 -13.69 -17.64
N ASN A 846 -13.50 -13.75 -18.05
CA ASN A 846 -12.75 -15.00 -18.23
C ASN A 846 -11.72 -15.28 -17.12
N GLY A 847 -11.34 -16.54 -16.93
CA GLY A 847 -10.29 -16.94 -16.00
C GLY A 847 -10.71 -16.72 -14.55
N GLY A 848 -11.56 -17.60 -14.02
CA GLY A 848 -12.12 -17.42 -12.67
C GLY A 848 -11.05 -17.33 -11.58
N ALA A 849 -9.90 -17.99 -11.77
CA ALA A 849 -8.68 -17.75 -10.98
C ALA A 849 -7.68 -16.90 -11.74
N VAL A 850 -7.19 -17.37 -12.90
CA VAL A 850 -6.08 -16.76 -13.63
C VAL A 850 -6.46 -16.48 -15.07
N ALA A 851 -6.13 -15.30 -15.57
CA ALA A 851 -6.25 -14.93 -16.97
C ALA A 851 -4.90 -14.42 -17.50
N VAL A 852 -4.40 -15.12 -18.52
CA VAL A 852 -3.14 -14.86 -19.24
C VAL A 852 -3.51 -14.35 -20.63
N ALA A 853 -3.02 -13.17 -21.00
CA ALA A 853 -3.31 -12.52 -22.27
C ALA A 853 -2.03 -12.06 -22.98
N ASP A 854 -2.17 -11.68 -24.25
CA ASP A 854 -1.13 -11.09 -25.09
C ASP A 854 0.21 -11.85 -25.06
N THR A 855 1.23 -11.33 -24.37
CA THR A 855 2.58 -11.93 -24.33
C THR A 855 2.95 -12.51 -22.96
N ALA A 856 1.98 -12.65 -22.07
CA ALA A 856 2.21 -13.23 -20.75
C ALA A 856 2.52 -14.73 -20.81
N ASP A 857 3.36 -15.15 -19.87
CA ASP A 857 3.79 -16.51 -19.63
C ASP A 857 3.34 -16.97 -18.22
N ALA A 858 2.79 -18.18 -18.10
CA ALA A 858 2.36 -18.72 -16.82
C ALA A 858 2.60 -20.23 -16.66
N ASP A 859 3.33 -20.60 -15.61
CA ASP A 859 3.69 -21.97 -15.27
C ASP A 859 3.19 -22.40 -13.87
N PHE A 860 2.66 -23.63 -13.78
CA PHE A 860 2.13 -24.22 -12.56
C PHE A 860 2.74 -25.59 -12.26
N ASN A 861 3.76 -25.59 -11.41
CA ASN A 861 4.43 -26.77 -10.90
C ASN A 861 3.93 -27.13 -9.49
N ALA A 862 3.21 -28.24 -9.35
CA ALA A 862 2.78 -28.77 -8.07
C ALA A 862 3.88 -29.64 -7.43
N GLY A 863 4.26 -29.30 -6.20
CA GLY A 863 5.21 -30.06 -5.40
C GLY A 863 5.16 -29.72 -3.92
N GLY A 864 6.20 -30.09 -3.17
CA GLY A 864 6.28 -29.80 -1.73
C GLY A 864 5.58 -30.85 -0.87
N ASP A 865 4.95 -30.42 0.24
CA ASP A 865 4.45 -31.28 1.32
C ASP A 865 2.94 -31.58 1.26
N ARG A 866 2.21 -31.00 0.31
CA ARG A 866 0.74 -31.14 0.17
C ARG A 866 0.28 -30.91 -1.27
N ALA A 867 -0.96 -31.27 -1.56
CA ALA A 867 -1.60 -31.08 -2.86
C ALA A 867 -1.79 -29.59 -3.23
N SER A 868 -1.77 -29.32 -4.55
CA SER A 868 -2.05 -28.02 -5.13
C SER A 868 -3.45 -27.98 -5.73
N PHE A 869 -4.08 -26.80 -5.70
CA PHE A 869 -5.48 -26.63 -6.10
C PHE A 869 -5.65 -25.46 -7.08
N LEU A 870 -6.17 -25.75 -8.27
CA LEU A 870 -6.75 -24.78 -9.19
C LEU A 870 -8.22 -25.18 -9.37
N ALA A 871 -9.01 -24.93 -8.32
CA ALA A 871 -10.28 -25.61 -8.12
C ALA A 871 -11.38 -24.69 -7.59
N VAL A 872 -12.65 -25.02 -7.84
CA VAL A 872 -13.80 -24.27 -7.31
C VAL A 872 -13.79 -22.80 -7.74
N ASN A 873 -13.31 -22.51 -8.94
CA ASN A 873 -13.30 -21.15 -9.50
C ASN A 873 -14.45 -20.98 -10.50
N VAL A 874 -14.94 -19.75 -10.62
CA VAL A 874 -16.12 -19.42 -11.43
C VAL A 874 -15.82 -18.27 -12.39
N ALA A 875 -16.13 -18.46 -13.66
CA ALA A 875 -16.08 -17.42 -14.69
C ALA A 875 -17.45 -17.31 -15.38
N SER A 876 -17.98 -16.10 -15.56
CA SER A 876 -19.21 -15.95 -16.38
C SER A 876 -18.93 -16.15 -17.88
N GLY A 877 -17.69 -15.91 -18.31
CA GLY A 877 -17.18 -16.16 -19.66
C GLY A 877 -16.48 -17.52 -19.76
N HIS A 878 -15.23 -17.53 -20.23
CA HIS A 878 -14.44 -18.72 -20.55
C HIS A 878 -13.43 -19.06 -19.47
N GLY A 879 -13.02 -20.33 -19.37
CA GLY A 879 -11.93 -20.75 -18.49
C GLY A 879 -12.29 -20.58 -17.01
N GLY A 880 -13.08 -21.50 -16.45
CA GLY A 880 -13.56 -21.38 -15.06
C GLY A 880 -12.43 -21.22 -14.05
N ALA A 881 -11.26 -21.79 -14.34
CA ALA A 881 -10.02 -21.60 -13.60
C ALA A 881 -9.02 -20.72 -14.39
N LEU A 882 -8.64 -21.16 -15.58
CA LEU A 882 -7.56 -20.59 -16.39
C LEU A 882 -8.06 -20.18 -17.78
N TYR A 883 -7.74 -18.95 -18.18
CA TYR A 883 -7.96 -18.43 -19.53
C TYR A 883 -6.61 -18.03 -20.13
N VAL A 884 -6.26 -18.59 -21.30
CA VAL A 884 -4.98 -18.34 -21.98
C VAL A 884 -5.23 -17.84 -23.40
N ALA A 885 -5.02 -16.55 -23.62
CA ALA A 885 -5.10 -15.88 -24.91
C ALA A 885 -3.73 -15.36 -25.37
N SER A 886 -2.69 -16.13 -25.09
CA SER A 886 -1.30 -15.91 -25.54
C SER A 886 -0.76 -17.16 -26.26
N ALA A 887 0.34 -17.00 -27.00
CA ALA A 887 1.04 -18.11 -27.67
C ALA A 887 2.04 -18.83 -26.74
N ASP A 888 1.63 -19.00 -25.48
CA ASP A 888 2.45 -19.43 -24.36
C ASP A 888 2.54 -20.95 -24.21
N ILE A 889 3.57 -21.44 -23.52
CA ILE A 889 3.68 -22.82 -23.06
C ILE A 889 3.31 -22.86 -21.58
N VAL A 890 2.10 -23.33 -21.27
CA VAL A 890 1.65 -23.45 -19.88
C VAL A 890 1.92 -24.87 -19.38
N GLN A 891 2.86 -25.01 -18.45
CA GLN A 891 3.12 -26.30 -17.80
C GLN A 891 2.16 -26.53 -16.62
N LEU A 892 1.48 -27.68 -16.62
CA LEU A 892 0.59 -28.12 -15.55
C LEU A 892 1.02 -29.51 -15.07
N TYR A 893 1.86 -29.58 -14.04
CA TYR A 893 2.42 -30.88 -13.65
C TYR A 893 2.56 -31.12 -12.15
N ALA A 894 2.65 -32.42 -11.82
CA ALA A 894 2.72 -32.93 -10.46
C ALA A 894 3.59 -34.20 -10.40
N THR A 895 4.89 -34.04 -10.11
CA THR A 895 5.86 -35.16 -10.09
C THR A 895 6.36 -35.52 -8.69
N GLY A 896 6.12 -34.65 -7.70
CA GLY A 896 6.58 -34.81 -6.31
C GLY A 896 5.76 -35.76 -5.43
N GLY A 897 4.82 -36.53 -6.00
CA GLY A 897 3.91 -37.41 -5.25
C GLY A 897 2.71 -36.70 -4.60
N GLN A 898 2.44 -35.45 -4.98
CA GLN A 898 1.27 -34.67 -4.56
C GLN A 898 0.40 -34.34 -5.76
N THR A 899 -0.92 -34.43 -5.61
CA THR A 899 -1.88 -34.22 -6.71
C THR A 899 -2.05 -32.72 -7.04
N LEU A 900 -2.09 -32.40 -8.34
CA LEU A 900 -2.59 -31.13 -8.86
C LEU A 900 -4.09 -31.25 -9.17
N ASN A 901 -4.92 -30.47 -8.47
CA ASN A 901 -6.37 -30.56 -8.56
C ASN A 901 -6.96 -29.46 -9.46
N LEU A 902 -7.39 -29.82 -10.66
CA LEU A 902 -8.15 -28.98 -11.61
C LEU A 902 -9.65 -29.27 -11.46
N ASN A 903 -10.20 -29.06 -10.27
CA ASN A 903 -11.49 -29.63 -9.89
C ASN A 903 -12.60 -28.61 -9.69
N THR A 904 -13.83 -28.95 -10.07
CA THR A 904 -15.04 -28.17 -9.73
C THR A 904 -15.02 -26.72 -10.26
N ASN A 905 -14.32 -26.46 -11.37
CA ASN A 905 -14.35 -25.15 -12.00
C ASN A 905 -15.57 -25.00 -12.91
N THR A 906 -16.13 -23.80 -12.98
CA THR A 906 -17.34 -23.52 -13.76
C THR A 906 -17.14 -22.32 -14.67
N ALA A 907 -17.42 -22.50 -15.96
CA ALA A 907 -17.43 -21.43 -16.96
C ALA A 907 -18.85 -21.29 -17.55
N GLY A 908 -19.36 -20.07 -17.66
CA GLY A 908 -20.62 -19.81 -18.38
C GLY A 908 -20.50 -20.06 -19.89
N GLY A 909 -19.29 -19.91 -20.45
CA GLY A 909 -18.93 -20.19 -21.84
C GLY A 909 -18.16 -21.50 -21.98
N HIS A 910 -17.00 -21.44 -22.64
CA HIS A 910 -16.17 -22.61 -23.00
C HIS A 910 -15.05 -22.87 -22.00
N GLY A 911 -14.60 -24.12 -21.90
CA GLY A 911 -13.47 -24.48 -21.05
C GLY A 911 -13.83 -24.42 -19.58
N GLY A 912 -14.52 -25.44 -19.06
CA GLY A 912 -15.02 -25.44 -17.69
C GLY A 912 -13.90 -25.23 -16.66
N ALA A 913 -12.69 -25.73 -16.94
CA ALA A 913 -11.48 -25.37 -16.22
C ALA A 913 -10.58 -24.43 -17.02
N VAL A 914 -10.26 -24.79 -18.27
CA VAL A 914 -9.20 -24.19 -19.08
C VAL A 914 -9.71 -23.83 -20.47
N TYR A 915 -9.39 -22.63 -20.93
CA TYR A 915 -9.68 -22.16 -22.29
C TYR A 915 -8.41 -21.63 -22.97
N ALA A 916 -8.22 -21.96 -24.25
CA ALA A 916 -7.19 -21.38 -25.10
C ALA A 916 -7.60 -21.13 -26.56
N ASP A 917 -7.17 -19.98 -27.10
CA ASP A 917 -7.53 -19.50 -28.44
C ASP A 917 -6.45 -18.70 -29.19
N ALA A 918 -5.20 -18.72 -28.75
CA ALA A 918 -4.12 -17.94 -29.36
C ALA A 918 -2.84 -18.74 -29.65
N GLY A 919 -2.97 -20.07 -29.81
CA GLY A 919 -1.83 -20.94 -30.10
C GLY A 919 -1.10 -21.45 -28.86
N ALA A 920 -1.69 -21.29 -27.67
CA ALA A 920 -1.15 -21.80 -26.41
C ALA A 920 -0.88 -23.31 -26.47
N PHE A 921 0.15 -23.77 -25.76
CA PHE A 921 0.51 -25.17 -25.62
C PHE A 921 0.48 -25.58 -24.15
N PHE A 922 -0.42 -26.52 -23.81
CA PHE A 922 -0.45 -27.09 -22.47
C PHE A 922 0.36 -28.38 -22.41
N ASP A 923 1.35 -28.40 -21.52
CA ASP A 923 2.15 -29.58 -21.19
C ASP A 923 1.66 -30.14 -19.84
N VAL A 924 0.92 -31.25 -19.87
CA VAL A 924 0.17 -31.79 -18.71
C VAL A 924 0.70 -33.17 -18.34
N TYR A 925 1.38 -33.30 -17.21
CA TYR A 925 1.98 -34.58 -16.83
C TYR A 925 2.04 -34.88 -15.32
N GLY A 926 2.11 -36.16 -14.99
CA GLY A 926 2.13 -36.65 -13.60
C GLY A 926 0.75 -36.73 -12.93
N ASP A 927 0.69 -36.54 -11.61
CA ASP A 927 -0.54 -36.70 -10.80
C ASP A 927 -1.49 -35.50 -10.94
N VAL A 928 -2.06 -35.33 -12.13
CA VAL A 928 -3.01 -34.27 -12.45
C VAL A 928 -4.41 -34.85 -12.46
N GLN A 929 -5.31 -34.31 -11.63
CA GLN A 929 -6.70 -34.72 -11.59
C GLN A 929 -7.64 -33.58 -12.00
N ALA A 930 -8.48 -33.84 -13.00
CA ALA A 930 -9.54 -32.93 -13.42
C ALA A 930 -10.92 -33.62 -13.34
N THR A 931 -11.73 -33.19 -12.36
CA THR A 931 -13.08 -33.70 -12.17
C THR A 931 -14.08 -32.61 -11.78
N SER A 932 -15.34 -32.85 -12.09
CA SER A 932 -16.48 -31.99 -11.75
C SER A 932 -16.44 -30.60 -12.39
N ASN A 933 -15.69 -30.42 -13.47
CA ASN A 933 -15.68 -29.16 -14.20
C ASN A 933 -16.88 -29.06 -15.14
N ILE A 934 -17.42 -27.85 -15.26
CA ILE A 934 -18.65 -27.58 -16.01
C ILE A 934 -18.44 -26.38 -16.95
N ALA A 935 -18.67 -26.60 -18.24
CA ALA A 935 -18.77 -25.53 -19.24
C ALA A 935 -20.24 -25.38 -19.67
N GLY A 936 -20.72 -24.14 -19.74
CA GLY A 936 -22.01 -23.82 -20.36
C GLY A 936 -22.00 -23.98 -21.88
N GLY A 937 -20.82 -24.00 -22.50
CA GLY A 937 -20.58 -24.37 -23.89
C GLY A 937 -19.67 -25.61 -24.00
N ASN A 938 -18.65 -25.56 -24.86
CA ASN A 938 -17.79 -26.72 -25.17
C ASN A 938 -16.57 -26.86 -24.26
N GLY A 939 -16.06 -28.10 -24.14
CA GLY A 939 -14.83 -28.43 -23.42
C GLY A 939 -15.02 -28.40 -21.90
N GLY A 940 -15.39 -29.53 -21.30
CA GLY A 940 -15.72 -29.56 -19.87
C GLY A 940 -14.50 -29.29 -18.98
N VAL A 941 -13.32 -29.69 -19.42
CA VAL A 941 -12.04 -29.28 -18.83
C VAL A 941 -11.34 -28.30 -19.76
N PHE A 942 -10.97 -28.74 -20.97
CA PHE A 942 -10.16 -27.98 -21.92
C PHE A 942 -10.95 -27.59 -23.17
N TYR A 943 -10.87 -26.32 -23.54
CA TYR A 943 -11.26 -25.83 -24.86
C TYR A 943 -10.04 -25.32 -25.61
N LEU A 944 -9.80 -25.83 -26.81
CA LEU A 944 -8.67 -25.51 -27.65
C LEU A 944 -9.13 -25.03 -29.02
N SER A 945 -8.64 -23.87 -29.43
CA SER A 945 -8.90 -23.32 -30.77
C SER A 945 -7.70 -22.56 -31.33
N ASN A 946 -7.76 -22.16 -32.60
CA ASN A 946 -6.78 -21.28 -33.25
C ASN A 946 -5.32 -21.73 -33.04
N ASN A 947 -5.02 -22.97 -33.43
CA ASN A 947 -3.71 -23.60 -33.30
C ASN A 947 -3.23 -23.92 -31.88
N SER A 948 -4.07 -23.76 -30.85
CA SER A 948 -3.75 -24.18 -29.49
C SER A 948 -3.64 -25.71 -29.40
N ARG A 949 -2.78 -26.18 -28.49
CA ARG A 949 -2.28 -27.56 -28.41
C ARG A 949 -2.31 -28.06 -26.97
N ILE A 950 -2.38 -29.36 -26.81
CA ILE A 950 -2.26 -30.02 -25.51
C ILE A 950 -1.52 -31.34 -25.65
N TRP A 951 -0.72 -31.67 -24.65
CA TRP A 951 -0.09 -32.96 -24.48
C TRP A 951 -0.33 -33.47 -23.06
N PHE A 952 -0.98 -34.63 -22.96
CA PHE A 952 -1.06 -35.40 -21.71
C PHE A 952 0.03 -36.46 -21.72
N ASP A 953 0.85 -36.52 -20.68
CA ASP A 953 1.93 -37.50 -20.54
C ASP A 953 1.94 -38.12 -19.13
N ASP A 954 2.32 -39.40 -19.03
CA ASP A 954 2.50 -40.07 -17.76
C ASP A 954 3.87 -39.77 -17.13
N TYR A 955 3.93 -39.83 -15.79
CA TYR A 955 5.19 -39.75 -15.06
C TYR A 955 5.45 -41.08 -14.39
N PHE A 956 6.20 -41.95 -15.08
CA PHE A 956 6.31 -43.37 -14.72
C PHE A 956 4.93 -44.04 -14.68
N THR A 957 4.49 -44.55 -13.53
CA THR A 957 3.18 -45.21 -13.40
C THR A 957 2.03 -44.24 -13.09
N THR A 958 2.30 -42.94 -13.03
CA THR A 958 1.33 -41.92 -12.61
C THR A 958 0.74 -41.22 -13.83
N ARG A 959 -0.57 -41.38 -14.04
CA ARG A 959 -1.29 -40.93 -15.22
C ARG A 959 -2.16 -39.71 -14.95
N PRO A 960 -2.23 -38.73 -15.87
CA PRO A 960 -3.25 -37.69 -15.82
C PRO A 960 -4.67 -38.29 -15.82
N GLN A 961 -5.54 -37.80 -14.93
CA GLN A 961 -6.89 -38.32 -14.70
C GLN A 961 -7.96 -37.28 -15.04
N ILE A 962 -8.62 -37.45 -16.18
CA ILE A 962 -9.68 -36.56 -16.67
C ILE A 962 -11.04 -37.27 -16.52
N LEU A 963 -11.67 -37.09 -15.37
CA LEU A 963 -12.68 -38.04 -14.87
C LEU A 963 -14.12 -37.66 -15.24
N VAL A 964 -14.79 -36.82 -14.43
CA VAL A 964 -16.23 -36.57 -14.53
C VAL A 964 -16.49 -35.10 -14.84
N ASN A 965 -16.41 -34.73 -16.11
CA ASN A 965 -16.57 -33.34 -16.56
C ASN A 965 -17.74 -33.19 -17.54
N GLN A 966 -18.30 -31.98 -17.64
CA GLN A 966 -19.53 -31.72 -18.40
C GLN A 966 -19.42 -30.50 -19.30
N ALA A 967 -19.89 -30.64 -20.55
CA ALA A 967 -19.96 -29.57 -21.55
C ALA A 967 -21.02 -29.92 -22.61
N ASP A 968 -21.36 -28.98 -23.49
CA ASP A 968 -22.21 -29.22 -24.66
C ASP A 968 -21.57 -30.25 -25.62
N ASN A 969 -20.30 -30.02 -26.00
CA ASN A 969 -19.47 -30.94 -26.78
C ASN A 969 -18.11 -31.12 -26.11
N GLY A 970 -17.52 -32.31 -26.25
CA GLY A 970 -16.20 -32.58 -25.67
C GLY A 970 -16.26 -32.53 -24.15
N GLY A 971 -16.88 -33.54 -23.52
CA GLY A 971 -17.13 -33.53 -22.07
C GLY A 971 -15.85 -33.34 -21.25
N ALA A 972 -14.69 -33.74 -21.78
CA ALA A 972 -13.37 -33.39 -21.27
C ALA A 972 -12.69 -32.32 -22.13
N VAL A 973 -12.47 -32.61 -23.41
CA VAL A 973 -11.67 -31.80 -24.33
C VAL A 973 -12.49 -31.46 -25.58
N TYR A 974 -12.50 -30.20 -25.95
CA TYR A 974 -12.97 -29.75 -27.25
C TYR A 974 -11.81 -29.10 -28.01
N ALA A 975 -11.54 -29.56 -29.23
CA ALA A 975 -10.49 -29.00 -30.08
C ALA A 975 -11.00 -28.66 -31.48
N SER A 976 -10.70 -27.45 -31.93
CA SER A 976 -11.06 -26.93 -33.25
C SER A 976 -9.87 -26.26 -33.92
N ASN A 977 -9.47 -26.74 -35.10
CA ASN A 977 -8.25 -26.30 -35.80
C ASN A 977 -7.00 -26.37 -34.91
N SER A 978 -6.89 -27.45 -34.13
CA SER A 978 -5.75 -27.72 -33.26
C SER A 978 -4.79 -28.70 -33.94
N PRO A 979 -3.54 -28.30 -34.23
CA PRO A 979 -2.59 -29.14 -34.96
C PRO A 979 -2.02 -30.27 -34.10
N ARG A 980 -2.27 -30.26 -32.78
CA ARG A 980 -1.79 -31.29 -31.84
C ARG A 980 -2.67 -31.36 -30.60
N VAL A 981 -3.41 -32.46 -30.47
CA VAL A 981 -4.00 -32.93 -29.22
C VAL A 981 -3.37 -34.31 -28.99
N GLU A 982 -2.68 -34.50 -27.88
CA GLU A 982 -1.91 -35.72 -27.67
C GLU A 982 -2.15 -36.31 -26.29
N CYS A 983 -2.18 -37.63 -26.24
CA CYS A 983 -2.30 -38.39 -25.03
C CYS A 983 -1.32 -39.55 -25.07
N ASP A 984 -0.40 -39.60 -24.11
CA ASP A 984 0.43 -40.74 -23.84
C ASP A 984 0.21 -41.14 -22.38
N GLY A 985 -0.59 -42.19 -22.17
CA GLY A 985 -0.89 -42.67 -20.83
C GLY A 985 -1.81 -41.79 -19.97
N ALA A 986 -2.95 -41.32 -20.48
CA ALA A 986 -3.99 -40.65 -19.66
C ALA A 986 -5.30 -41.44 -19.53
N ASP A 987 -6.03 -41.19 -18.45
CA ASP A 987 -7.33 -41.79 -18.13
C ASP A 987 -8.47 -40.79 -18.36
N PHE A 988 -9.32 -41.06 -19.36
CA PHE A 988 -10.57 -40.35 -19.62
C PHE A 988 -11.76 -41.13 -19.07
N GLY A 989 -12.26 -40.70 -17.92
CA GLY A 989 -13.39 -41.27 -17.20
C GLY A 989 -13.00 -42.29 -16.14
N PHE A 990 -13.96 -42.62 -15.27
CA PHE A 990 -13.79 -43.51 -14.11
C PHE A 990 -14.67 -44.76 -14.23
N SER A 991 -14.52 -45.73 -13.33
CA SER A 991 -15.11 -47.08 -13.48
C SER A 991 -16.64 -47.11 -13.60
N ASN A 992 -17.35 -46.13 -13.02
CA ASN A 992 -18.82 -46.09 -12.98
C ASN A 992 -19.41 -44.77 -13.51
N ASN A 993 -18.56 -43.81 -13.90
CA ASN A 993 -18.97 -42.48 -14.34
C ASN A 993 -17.84 -41.87 -15.16
N GLY A 994 -18.15 -41.12 -16.21
CA GLY A 994 -17.14 -40.53 -17.08
C GLY A 994 -17.50 -39.12 -17.51
N ASN A 995 -16.75 -38.61 -18.47
CA ASN A 995 -17.00 -37.30 -19.05
C ASN A 995 -18.27 -37.33 -19.89
N LYS A 996 -18.94 -36.17 -19.97
CA LYS A 996 -20.26 -36.10 -20.55
C LYS A 996 -20.46 -34.88 -21.44
N ALA A 997 -20.77 -35.13 -22.70
CA ALA A 997 -21.37 -34.17 -23.62
C ALA A 997 -22.90 -34.17 -23.42
N THR A 998 -23.45 -33.06 -22.93
CA THR A 998 -24.86 -32.95 -22.48
C THR A 998 -25.84 -32.77 -23.65
N THR A 999 -25.45 -32.01 -24.67
CA THR A 999 -26.31 -31.67 -25.82
C THR A 999 -25.72 -32.10 -27.16
N GLY A 1000 -24.42 -32.38 -27.22
CA GLY A 1000 -23.69 -32.68 -28.45
C GLY A 1000 -22.86 -33.96 -28.40
N SER A 1001 -21.73 -33.91 -29.09
CA SER A 1001 -20.89 -35.08 -29.43
C SER A 1001 -19.57 -35.10 -28.65
N GLY A 1002 -18.90 -36.26 -28.65
CA GLY A 1002 -17.59 -36.43 -28.01
C GLY A 1002 -17.70 -36.46 -26.50
N GLY A 1003 -18.16 -37.57 -25.94
CA GLY A 1003 -18.37 -37.68 -24.49
C GLY A 1003 -17.10 -37.37 -23.68
N ALA A 1004 -15.93 -37.76 -24.19
CA ALA A 1004 -14.64 -37.27 -23.71
C ALA A 1004 -14.10 -36.16 -24.63
N ILE A 1005 -13.83 -36.48 -25.91
CA ILE A 1005 -13.10 -35.62 -26.83
C ILE A 1005 -13.93 -35.31 -28.07
N TYR A 1006 -14.00 -34.03 -28.42
CA TYR A 1006 -14.54 -33.54 -29.69
C TYR A 1006 -13.42 -32.91 -30.53
N LEU A 1007 -13.33 -33.28 -31.81
CA LEU A 1007 -12.31 -32.82 -32.75
C LEU A 1007 -12.96 -32.27 -34.02
N SER A 1008 -12.55 -31.07 -34.44
CA SER A 1008 -12.92 -30.48 -35.74
C SER A 1008 -11.68 -29.89 -36.40
N GLY A 1009 -11.33 -30.32 -37.62
CA GLY A 1009 -10.14 -29.83 -38.32
C GLY A 1009 -8.83 -30.00 -37.54
N SER A 1010 -8.75 -31.01 -36.65
CA SER A 1010 -7.67 -31.14 -35.67
C SER A 1010 -6.90 -32.46 -35.83
N VAL A 1011 -5.74 -32.56 -35.20
CA VAL A 1011 -4.93 -33.80 -35.13
C VAL A 1011 -4.94 -34.33 -33.71
N PHE A 1012 -5.28 -35.60 -33.56
CA PHE A 1012 -5.27 -36.32 -32.29
C PHE A 1012 -4.41 -37.59 -32.37
N THR A 1013 -3.44 -37.72 -31.48
CA THR A 1013 -2.62 -38.92 -31.29
C THR A 1013 -2.82 -39.45 -29.88
N ALA A 1014 -3.02 -40.76 -29.73
CA ALA A 1014 -3.23 -41.38 -28.44
C ALA A 1014 -2.54 -42.73 -28.30
N ASP A 1015 -1.63 -42.82 -27.36
CA ASP A 1015 -0.87 -44.02 -27.03
C ASP A 1015 -1.11 -44.39 -25.57
N ASN A 1016 -1.36 -45.68 -25.32
CA ASN A 1016 -1.62 -46.20 -23.98
C ASN A 1016 -2.80 -45.54 -23.22
N CYS A 1017 -3.71 -44.84 -23.89
CA CYS A 1017 -4.77 -44.08 -23.23
C CYS A 1017 -6.05 -44.88 -22.99
N VAL A 1018 -6.75 -44.57 -21.90
CA VAL A 1018 -7.98 -45.28 -21.51
C VAL A 1018 -9.20 -44.37 -21.53
N PHE A 1019 -10.18 -44.71 -22.34
CA PHE A 1019 -11.48 -44.06 -22.42
C PHE A 1019 -12.56 -44.97 -21.85
N ARG A 1020 -13.10 -44.60 -20.68
CA ARG A 1020 -14.10 -45.42 -19.98
C ARG A 1020 -15.33 -44.63 -19.53
N ASN A 1021 -16.50 -45.21 -19.75
CA ASN A 1021 -17.79 -44.67 -19.28
C ASN A 1021 -18.10 -43.22 -19.72
N ASN A 1022 -17.50 -42.76 -20.81
CA ASN A 1022 -17.80 -41.43 -21.34
C ASN A 1022 -19.15 -41.46 -22.08
N GLN A 1023 -19.87 -40.34 -22.05
CA GLN A 1023 -21.23 -40.25 -22.56
C GLN A 1023 -21.45 -39.06 -23.48
N ALA A 1024 -21.87 -39.32 -24.72
CA ALA A 1024 -22.55 -38.35 -25.56
C ALA A 1024 -24.07 -38.53 -25.39
N GLN A 1025 -24.73 -37.56 -24.75
CA GLN A 1025 -26.15 -37.69 -24.42
C GLN A 1025 -27.07 -37.46 -25.61
N ALA A 1026 -26.74 -36.57 -26.54
CA ALA A 1026 -27.62 -36.27 -27.67
C ALA A 1026 -26.91 -36.27 -29.03
N GLY A 1027 -25.59 -36.45 -29.05
CA GLY A 1027 -24.77 -36.55 -30.26
C GLY A 1027 -24.04 -37.89 -30.41
N ASP A 1028 -22.97 -37.83 -31.18
CA ASP A 1028 -22.18 -38.98 -31.61
C ASP A 1028 -20.88 -39.11 -30.82
N GLY A 1029 -20.23 -40.28 -30.90
CA GLY A 1029 -18.91 -40.49 -30.32
C GLY A 1029 -18.94 -40.51 -28.80
N GLY A 1030 -19.31 -41.65 -28.21
CA GLY A 1030 -19.44 -41.75 -26.75
C GLY A 1030 -18.13 -41.46 -26.02
N ALA A 1031 -16.97 -41.76 -26.63
CA ALA A 1031 -15.68 -41.24 -26.21
C ALA A 1031 -15.21 -40.10 -27.13
N ILE A 1032 -15.03 -40.39 -28.44
CA ILE A 1032 -14.42 -39.47 -29.41
C ILE A 1032 -15.39 -39.19 -30.56
N ALA A 1033 -15.57 -37.92 -30.90
CA ALA A 1033 -16.24 -37.49 -32.14
C ALA A 1033 -15.28 -36.65 -32.99
N ALA A 1034 -15.00 -37.10 -34.21
CA ALA A 1034 -14.02 -36.50 -35.11
C ALA A 1034 -14.63 -36.06 -36.44
N TYR A 1035 -14.52 -34.76 -36.73
CA TYR A 1035 -15.00 -34.11 -37.94
C TYR A 1035 -13.81 -33.54 -38.72
N THR A 1036 -13.66 -33.94 -39.98
CA THR A 1036 -12.59 -33.47 -40.89
C THR A 1036 -11.21 -33.37 -40.23
N SER A 1037 -10.86 -34.38 -39.43
CA SER A 1037 -9.68 -34.41 -38.54
C SER A 1037 -8.72 -35.56 -38.91
N THR A 1038 -7.62 -35.69 -38.18
CA THR A 1038 -6.75 -36.88 -38.20
C THR A 1038 -6.71 -37.47 -36.80
N VAL A 1039 -7.02 -38.76 -36.68
CA VAL A 1039 -7.04 -39.50 -35.42
C VAL A 1039 -6.15 -40.72 -35.55
N SER A 1040 -5.11 -40.81 -34.72
CA SER A 1040 -4.23 -41.97 -34.61
C SER A 1040 -4.28 -42.49 -33.18
N ILE A 1041 -4.59 -43.77 -33.01
CA ILE A 1041 -4.63 -44.45 -31.71
C ILE A 1041 -3.73 -45.67 -31.83
N ASP A 1042 -2.70 -45.75 -30.99
CA ASP A 1042 -1.78 -46.88 -30.94
C ASP A 1042 -1.42 -47.26 -29.50
N THR A 1043 -0.40 -48.08 -29.32
CA THR A 1043 0.10 -48.55 -28.03
C THR A 1043 1.62 -48.67 -28.12
N ASP A 1044 2.29 -48.01 -27.17
CA ASP A 1044 3.73 -48.12 -27.01
C ASP A 1044 4.05 -49.24 -26.00
N TYR A 1045 4.68 -50.30 -26.49
CA TYR A 1045 5.06 -51.44 -25.66
C TYR A 1045 6.46 -51.30 -25.05
N VAL A 1046 6.70 -51.91 -23.88
CA VAL A 1046 8.05 -52.01 -23.31
C VAL A 1046 8.96 -52.83 -24.24
N VAL A 1047 10.06 -52.23 -24.73
CA VAL A 1047 10.95 -52.88 -25.71
C VAL A 1047 11.56 -54.18 -25.14
N ALA A 1048 11.39 -55.27 -25.88
CA ALA A 1048 12.38 -56.35 -25.91
C ALA A 1048 12.73 -56.71 -27.37
N LEU A 1049 13.84 -56.11 -27.85
CA LEU A 1049 14.70 -56.46 -29.01
C LEU A 1049 14.24 -56.12 -30.47
N ARG A 1050 14.89 -55.06 -31.00
CA ARG A 1050 15.12 -54.59 -32.41
C ARG A 1050 14.10 -53.59 -33.02
N GLY A 1051 14.56 -52.33 -33.15
CA GLY A 1051 13.91 -51.19 -33.83
C GLY A 1051 14.09 -51.15 -35.36
N PRO A 1052 13.83 -50.01 -36.05
CA PRO A 1052 14.39 -48.69 -35.70
C PRO A 1052 13.40 -47.49 -35.65
N ASP A 1053 13.87 -46.43 -34.98
CA ASP A 1053 13.56 -44.99 -35.07
C ASP A 1053 12.14 -44.53 -35.45
N GLU A 1054 11.43 -43.95 -34.48
CA GLU A 1054 10.75 -42.68 -34.72
C GLU A 1054 11.25 -41.60 -33.76
N SER A 1055 11.54 -40.48 -34.39
CA SER A 1055 12.36 -39.37 -33.95
C SER A 1055 11.64 -38.48 -32.95
N ALA A 1056 12.39 -38.08 -31.93
CA ALA A 1056 12.09 -37.00 -31.01
C ALA A 1056 11.42 -35.79 -31.67
N ASP A 1057 10.19 -35.47 -31.24
CA ASP A 1057 9.66 -34.11 -31.30
C ASP A 1057 9.69 -33.52 -29.88
N ARG A 1058 10.92 -33.34 -29.39
CA ARG A 1058 11.26 -32.74 -28.09
C ARG A 1058 11.46 -31.25 -28.25
N LEU A 1059 10.43 -30.46 -27.97
CA LEU A 1059 10.55 -29.00 -27.84
C LEU A 1059 10.22 -28.48 -26.42
N SER A 1060 10.34 -29.33 -25.38
CA SER A 1060 10.37 -28.91 -23.96
C SER A 1060 11.44 -29.72 -23.19
N PRO A 1061 12.31 -29.09 -22.37
CA PRO A 1061 13.46 -29.75 -21.76
C PRO A 1061 13.17 -30.35 -20.38
N ALA A 1062 12.27 -31.34 -20.24
CA ALA A 1062 12.19 -32.15 -19.01
C ALA A 1062 11.31 -33.42 -19.07
N ALA A 1063 10.40 -33.56 -20.04
CA ALA A 1063 9.46 -34.68 -20.06
C ALA A 1063 10.21 -36.05 -20.09
N PRO A 1064 9.92 -36.97 -19.14
CA PRO A 1064 10.41 -38.34 -19.21
C PRO A 1064 9.95 -39.03 -20.50
N LEU A 1065 10.60 -40.13 -20.87
CA LEU A 1065 10.05 -40.96 -21.94
C LEU A 1065 8.79 -41.66 -21.43
N ALA A 1066 7.75 -41.66 -22.25
CA ALA A 1066 6.50 -42.37 -21.99
C ALA A 1066 6.72 -43.80 -21.51
N THR A 1067 5.93 -44.20 -20.52
CA THR A 1067 6.07 -45.53 -19.93
C THR A 1067 5.45 -46.57 -20.85
N GLY A 1068 6.30 -47.38 -21.47
CA GLY A 1068 5.84 -48.52 -22.27
C GLY A 1068 4.88 -49.41 -21.48
N CYS A 1069 3.83 -49.86 -22.15
CA CYS A 1069 2.82 -50.73 -21.59
C CYS A 1069 3.16 -52.22 -21.78
N ASP A 1070 2.80 -53.06 -20.80
CA ASP A 1070 2.86 -54.53 -20.93
C ASP A 1070 1.45 -55.10 -21.24
N PRO A 1071 1.19 -55.55 -22.48
CA PRO A 1071 -0.12 -56.05 -22.89
C PRO A 1071 -0.51 -57.38 -22.23
N LEU A 1072 0.43 -58.07 -21.58
CA LEU A 1072 0.14 -59.32 -20.87
C LEU A 1072 -0.49 -59.07 -19.49
N THR A 1073 -0.35 -57.86 -18.95
CA THR A 1073 -0.84 -57.51 -17.61
C THR A 1073 -1.97 -56.48 -17.63
N THR A 1074 -2.06 -55.66 -18.69
CA THR A 1074 -3.11 -54.64 -18.81
C THR A 1074 -3.56 -54.42 -20.27
N GLN A 1075 -4.72 -53.79 -20.44
CA GLN A 1075 -5.19 -53.31 -21.74
C GLN A 1075 -4.65 -51.89 -21.95
N CYS A 1076 -3.61 -51.75 -22.77
CA CYS A 1076 -2.86 -50.51 -22.96
C CYS A 1076 -3.71 -49.36 -23.50
N SER A 1077 -4.12 -49.44 -24.77
CA SER A 1077 -5.12 -48.54 -25.34
C SER A 1077 -6.51 -49.17 -25.31
N LEU A 1078 -7.44 -48.50 -24.63
CA LEU A 1078 -8.71 -49.09 -24.23
C LEU A 1078 -9.89 -48.12 -24.38
N PHE A 1079 -10.94 -48.56 -25.08
CA PHE A 1079 -12.26 -47.93 -25.09
C PHE A 1079 -13.29 -48.88 -24.51
N THR A 1080 -13.76 -48.61 -23.28
CA THR A 1080 -14.74 -49.46 -22.61
C THR A 1080 -15.96 -48.72 -22.09
N ALA A 1081 -17.14 -49.33 -22.23
CA ALA A 1081 -18.38 -48.84 -21.63
C ALA A 1081 -18.78 -47.40 -22.02
N ASN A 1082 -18.26 -46.86 -23.13
CA ASN A 1082 -18.63 -45.54 -23.60
C ASN A 1082 -19.99 -45.58 -24.31
N ARG A 1083 -20.73 -44.48 -24.25
CA ARG A 1083 -22.15 -44.44 -24.57
C ARG A 1083 -22.52 -43.23 -25.44
N ALA A 1084 -22.97 -43.48 -26.67
CA ALA A 1084 -23.58 -42.47 -27.55
C ALA A 1084 -25.09 -42.75 -27.70
N ILE A 1085 -25.87 -42.60 -26.62
CA ILE A 1085 -27.33 -42.74 -26.66
C ILE A 1085 -28.00 -41.79 -25.66
N SER A 1086 -29.07 -41.13 -26.11
CA SER A 1086 -29.94 -40.29 -25.28
C SER A 1086 -30.89 -41.12 -24.42
N SER A 1087 -31.43 -40.50 -23.37
CA SER A 1087 -32.51 -41.09 -22.57
C SER A 1087 -33.88 -41.02 -23.27
N THR A 1088 -33.99 -40.40 -24.46
CA THR A 1088 -35.28 -40.06 -25.09
C THR A 1088 -35.47 -40.48 -26.55
N ALA A 1089 -34.44 -40.67 -27.41
CA ALA A 1089 -34.51 -41.34 -28.72
C ALA A 1089 -33.18 -41.35 -29.55
N SER A 1090 -32.77 -42.54 -30.02
CA SER A 1090 -32.31 -42.96 -31.36
C SER A 1090 -31.33 -42.18 -32.30
N ASN A 1091 -30.54 -41.18 -31.87
CA ASN A 1091 -29.64 -40.47 -32.81
C ASN A 1091 -28.11 -40.61 -32.61
N GLY A 1092 -27.61 -41.17 -31.50
CA GLY A 1092 -26.16 -41.25 -31.27
C GLY A 1092 -25.48 -42.43 -31.96
N ASN A 1093 -24.44 -42.15 -32.75
CA ASN A 1093 -23.64 -43.15 -33.46
C ASN A 1093 -22.21 -43.23 -32.89
N GLY A 1094 -21.56 -44.39 -33.01
CA GLY A 1094 -20.17 -44.57 -32.57
C GLY A 1094 -20.06 -44.57 -31.05
N GLY A 1095 -20.29 -45.70 -30.40
CA GLY A 1095 -20.33 -45.76 -28.94
C GLY A 1095 -18.96 -45.44 -28.31
N ALA A 1096 -17.87 -45.82 -28.98
CA ALA A 1096 -16.53 -45.32 -28.67
C ALA A 1096 -16.18 -44.15 -29.61
N ILE A 1097 -16.11 -44.39 -30.92
CA ILE A 1097 -15.54 -43.45 -31.89
C ILE A 1097 -16.56 -43.16 -33.01
N TYR A 1098 -16.77 -41.89 -33.28
CA TYR A 1098 -17.48 -41.40 -34.45
C TYR A 1098 -16.53 -40.66 -35.38
N ASN A 1099 -16.49 -41.07 -36.65
CA ASN A 1099 -15.64 -40.49 -37.70
C ASN A 1099 -16.50 -39.92 -38.84
N ASN A 1100 -16.44 -38.61 -39.09
CA ASN A 1100 -17.08 -37.95 -40.22
C ASN A 1100 -16.05 -37.18 -41.05
N GLY A 1101 -15.71 -37.73 -42.21
CA GLY A 1101 -14.76 -37.10 -43.15
C GLY A 1101 -13.33 -36.99 -42.61
N SER A 1102 -12.98 -37.72 -41.55
CA SER A 1102 -11.64 -37.73 -40.94
C SER A 1102 -10.81 -38.94 -41.37
N GLU A 1103 -9.51 -38.83 -41.18
CA GLU A 1103 -8.56 -39.94 -41.20
C GLU A 1103 -8.57 -40.62 -39.82
N LEU A 1104 -8.83 -41.94 -39.76
CA LEU A 1104 -8.88 -42.72 -38.53
C LEU A 1104 -7.92 -43.91 -38.63
N LYS A 1105 -6.91 -43.96 -37.76
CA LYS A 1105 -6.01 -45.10 -37.56
C LYS A 1105 -6.19 -45.62 -36.14
N VAL A 1106 -6.48 -46.91 -36.02
CA VAL A 1106 -6.62 -47.60 -34.73
C VAL A 1106 -5.78 -48.87 -34.78
N ASN A 1107 -4.73 -48.91 -33.98
CA ASN A 1107 -3.77 -49.99 -33.93
C ASN A 1107 -3.69 -50.52 -32.50
N ASN A 1108 -3.47 -51.83 -32.34
CA ASN A 1108 -3.15 -52.44 -31.04
C ASN A 1108 -4.14 -52.08 -29.90
N THR A 1109 -5.43 -51.87 -30.23
CA THR A 1109 -6.41 -51.29 -29.32
C THR A 1109 -7.51 -52.29 -28.92
N TYR A 1110 -8.03 -52.12 -27.71
CA TYR A 1110 -9.20 -52.83 -27.20
C TYR A 1110 -10.44 -51.92 -27.26
N LEU A 1111 -11.51 -52.36 -27.94
CA LEU A 1111 -12.81 -51.67 -27.94
C LEU A 1111 -13.91 -52.62 -27.50
N HIS A 1112 -14.43 -52.44 -26.28
CA HIS A 1112 -15.47 -53.32 -25.76
C HIS A 1112 -16.53 -52.66 -24.91
N ARG A 1113 -17.70 -53.30 -24.81
CA ARG A 1113 -18.84 -52.82 -23.98
C ARG A 1113 -19.35 -51.42 -24.34
N ASN A 1114 -18.96 -50.86 -25.48
CA ASN A 1114 -19.43 -49.55 -25.91
C ASN A 1114 -20.84 -49.68 -26.50
N THR A 1115 -21.66 -48.63 -26.36
CA THR A 1115 -23.07 -48.66 -26.74
C THR A 1115 -23.44 -47.44 -27.58
N ALA A 1116 -24.05 -47.68 -28.74
CA ALA A 1116 -24.62 -46.63 -29.61
C ALA A 1116 -25.91 -47.12 -30.30
N VAL A 1117 -26.59 -46.21 -31.00
CA VAL A 1117 -27.71 -46.58 -31.87
C VAL A 1117 -27.20 -47.35 -33.09
N ARG A 1118 -26.08 -46.93 -33.67
CA ARG A 1118 -25.37 -47.60 -34.76
C ARG A 1118 -23.87 -47.51 -34.54
N GLY A 1119 -23.13 -48.56 -34.90
CA GLY A 1119 -21.67 -48.58 -34.67
C GLY A 1119 -21.36 -48.63 -33.17
N GLY A 1120 -21.67 -49.75 -32.51
CA GLY A 1120 -21.54 -49.88 -31.05
C GLY A 1120 -20.13 -49.52 -30.55
N ALA A 1121 -19.08 -49.89 -31.29
CA ALA A 1121 -17.73 -49.34 -31.08
C ALA A 1121 -17.46 -48.15 -32.01
N ILE A 1122 -17.43 -48.37 -33.33
CA ILE A 1122 -17.03 -47.35 -34.32
C ILE A 1122 -18.14 -47.12 -35.33
N TYR A 1123 -18.42 -45.85 -35.61
CA TYR A 1123 -19.24 -45.42 -36.73
C TYR A 1123 -18.46 -44.47 -37.64
N GLN A 1124 -18.45 -44.73 -38.94
CA GLN A 1124 -17.83 -43.88 -39.95
C GLN A 1124 -18.83 -43.46 -41.02
N GLU A 1125 -18.77 -42.19 -41.43
CA GLU A 1125 -19.51 -41.66 -42.58
C GLU A 1125 -18.75 -40.56 -43.33
N ASN A 1126 -19.36 -40.04 -44.40
CA ASN A 1126 -18.77 -39.15 -45.41
C ASN A 1126 -17.83 -39.87 -46.40
N ALA A 1127 -17.95 -39.53 -47.68
CA ALA A 1127 -17.16 -40.15 -48.75
C ALA A 1127 -15.65 -39.85 -48.64
N ALA A 1128 -15.27 -38.76 -47.96
CA ALA A 1128 -13.88 -38.41 -47.72
C ALA A 1128 -13.22 -39.19 -46.57
N ALA A 1129 -14.01 -39.84 -45.71
CA ALA A 1129 -13.47 -40.55 -44.55
C ALA A 1129 -12.63 -41.76 -44.95
N ARG A 1130 -11.54 -41.99 -44.20
CA ARG A 1130 -10.65 -43.14 -44.37
C ARG A 1130 -10.33 -43.76 -43.03
N GLY A 1131 -10.60 -45.06 -42.89
CA GLY A 1131 -10.33 -45.81 -41.67
C GLY A 1131 -9.34 -46.95 -41.90
N TRP A 1132 -8.38 -47.11 -41.00
CA TRP A 1132 -7.52 -48.30 -40.89
C TRP A 1132 -7.56 -48.82 -39.47
N LEU A 1133 -7.97 -50.08 -39.33
CA LEU A 1133 -7.89 -50.79 -38.06
C LEU A 1133 -6.90 -51.93 -38.21
N SER A 1134 -5.92 -52.00 -37.31
CA SER A 1134 -4.92 -53.05 -37.30
C SER A 1134 -4.74 -53.65 -35.90
N ASN A 1135 -4.48 -54.96 -35.80
CA ASN A 1135 -4.21 -55.64 -34.51
C ASN A 1135 -5.21 -55.31 -33.39
N THR A 1136 -6.48 -55.13 -33.73
CA THR A 1136 -7.48 -54.53 -32.83
C THR A 1136 -8.54 -55.56 -32.44
N LEU A 1137 -8.93 -55.57 -31.16
CA LEU A 1137 -9.98 -56.45 -30.64
C LEU A 1137 -11.26 -55.65 -30.34
N VAL A 1138 -12.33 -55.94 -31.08
CA VAL A 1138 -13.64 -55.28 -30.98
C VAL A 1138 -14.70 -56.26 -30.52
N TYR A 1139 -15.10 -56.21 -29.25
CA TYR A 1139 -15.98 -57.24 -28.69
C TYR A 1139 -17.00 -56.75 -27.67
N SER A 1140 -18.08 -57.50 -27.48
CA SER A 1140 -19.13 -57.17 -26.49
C SER A 1140 -19.71 -55.75 -26.63
N ASN A 1141 -19.59 -55.09 -27.79
CA ASN A 1141 -20.19 -53.78 -28.03
C ASN A 1141 -21.66 -53.94 -28.44
N THR A 1142 -22.49 -52.97 -28.07
CA THR A 1142 -23.94 -53.00 -28.31
C THR A 1142 -24.35 -51.94 -29.32
N SER A 1143 -25.09 -52.35 -30.35
CA SER A 1143 -25.84 -51.45 -31.23
C SER A 1143 -27.33 -51.63 -31.01
N LEU A 1144 -28.08 -50.54 -30.83
CA LEU A 1144 -29.53 -50.60 -30.63
C LEU A 1144 -30.31 -50.80 -31.95
N ALA A 1145 -29.69 -50.54 -33.09
CA ALA A 1145 -30.20 -50.91 -34.40
C ALA A 1145 -29.33 -51.99 -35.06
N SER A 1146 -29.90 -52.79 -35.96
CA SER A 1146 -29.26 -53.91 -36.66
C SER A 1146 -28.18 -53.52 -37.68
N PHE A 1147 -27.37 -52.50 -37.40
CA PHE A 1147 -26.36 -51.92 -38.29
C PHE A 1147 -25.01 -51.79 -37.57
N GLY A 1148 -24.18 -52.84 -37.68
CA GLY A 1148 -22.80 -52.86 -37.17
C GLY A 1148 -22.68 -52.65 -35.65
N ALA A 1149 -22.79 -53.72 -34.86
CA ALA A 1149 -22.58 -53.67 -33.41
C ALA A 1149 -21.11 -53.46 -33.01
N GLY A 1150 -20.17 -54.02 -33.77
CA GLY A 1150 -18.77 -53.63 -33.65
C GLY A 1150 -18.51 -52.34 -34.42
N ILE A 1151 -18.40 -52.46 -35.75
CA ILE A 1151 -18.03 -51.38 -36.65
C ILE A 1151 -19.10 -51.17 -37.72
N ARG A 1152 -19.55 -49.92 -37.88
CA ARG A 1152 -20.45 -49.48 -38.95
C ARG A 1152 -19.71 -48.50 -39.87
N ASN A 1153 -19.47 -48.90 -41.11
CA ASN A 1153 -19.00 -47.98 -42.15
C ASN A 1153 -20.16 -47.59 -43.08
N ALA A 1154 -20.70 -46.39 -42.92
CA ALA A 1154 -21.82 -45.88 -43.71
C ALA A 1154 -21.39 -45.25 -45.04
N SER A 1155 -20.16 -44.71 -45.13
CA SER A 1155 -19.55 -44.16 -46.34
C SER A 1155 -18.04 -43.94 -46.14
N GLY A 1156 -17.29 -43.77 -47.22
CA GLY A 1156 -15.83 -43.65 -47.18
C GLY A 1156 -15.12 -45.01 -47.16
N ALA A 1157 -13.79 -44.98 -47.25
CA ALA A 1157 -12.98 -46.19 -47.31
C ALA A 1157 -12.66 -46.73 -45.92
N MET A 1158 -12.66 -48.05 -45.75
CA MET A 1158 -12.23 -48.68 -44.49
C MET A 1158 -11.45 -49.97 -44.75
N THR A 1159 -10.34 -50.13 -44.03
CA THR A 1159 -9.46 -51.31 -44.11
C THR A 1159 -9.33 -51.95 -42.73
N LEU A 1160 -9.62 -53.25 -42.64
CA LEU A 1160 -9.41 -54.06 -41.44
C LEU A 1160 -8.29 -55.06 -41.71
N THR A 1161 -7.25 -55.09 -40.87
CA THR A 1161 -6.12 -56.02 -40.99
C THR A 1161 -5.81 -56.64 -39.62
N HIS A 1162 -5.85 -57.96 -39.46
CA HIS A 1162 -5.65 -58.59 -38.13
C HIS A 1162 -6.62 -58.07 -37.06
N VAL A 1163 -7.87 -57.84 -37.43
CA VAL A 1163 -8.93 -57.42 -36.49
C VAL A 1163 -9.72 -58.64 -36.02
N THR A 1164 -10.15 -58.65 -34.76
CA THR A 1164 -11.15 -59.62 -34.27
C THR A 1164 -12.38 -58.89 -33.78
N ALA A 1165 -13.49 -59.02 -34.52
CA ALA A 1165 -14.78 -58.42 -34.18
C ALA A 1165 -15.76 -59.51 -33.73
N ALA A 1166 -15.92 -59.70 -32.41
CA ALA A 1166 -16.61 -60.86 -31.87
C ALA A 1166 -17.62 -60.56 -30.76
N ASN A 1167 -18.69 -61.35 -30.67
CA ASN A 1167 -19.70 -61.23 -29.62
C ASN A 1167 -20.34 -59.83 -29.46
N ASN A 1168 -20.37 -59.03 -30.53
CA ASN A 1168 -21.07 -57.74 -30.49
C ASN A 1168 -22.58 -57.96 -30.65
N THR A 1169 -23.37 -57.25 -29.84
CA THR A 1169 -24.81 -57.46 -29.64
C THR A 1169 -25.65 -56.44 -30.42
N GLY A 1170 -26.75 -56.92 -31.01
CA GLY A 1170 -27.70 -56.07 -31.73
C GLY A 1170 -27.31 -55.73 -33.18
N GLY A 1171 -26.24 -56.32 -33.72
CA GLY A 1171 -25.80 -56.11 -35.10
C GLY A 1171 -24.60 -56.98 -35.49
N ALA A 1172 -24.04 -56.73 -36.67
CA ALA A 1172 -22.85 -57.44 -37.17
C ALA A 1172 -21.55 -56.93 -36.53
N GLY A 1173 -20.50 -57.75 -36.52
CA GLY A 1173 -19.16 -57.28 -36.11
C GLY A 1173 -18.61 -56.19 -37.04
N PHE A 1174 -18.90 -56.30 -38.35
CA PHE A 1174 -18.60 -55.27 -39.34
C PHE A 1174 -19.77 -55.12 -40.34
N SER A 1175 -20.18 -53.88 -40.58
CA SER A 1175 -21.28 -53.53 -41.48
C SER A 1175 -20.85 -52.41 -42.45
N PRO A 1176 -20.29 -52.75 -43.62
CA PRO A 1176 -19.97 -51.77 -44.66
C PRO A 1176 -21.19 -51.36 -45.50
N ASN A 1177 -21.10 -50.18 -46.10
CA ASN A 1177 -21.99 -49.67 -47.12
C ASN A 1177 -21.16 -49.23 -48.33
N GLY A 1178 -21.42 -49.81 -49.51
CA GLY A 1178 -20.61 -49.59 -50.72
C GLY A 1178 -19.34 -50.44 -50.79
N ALA A 1179 -18.71 -50.45 -51.97
CA ALA A 1179 -17.64 -51.41 -52.29
C ALA A 1179 -16.23 -51.03 -51.80
N GLN A 1180 -15.96 -49.81 -51.32
CA GLN A 1180 -14.60 -49.36 -50.96
C GLN A 1180 -14.13 -49.85 -49.57
N ASN A 1181 -14.31 -51.14 -49.29
CA ASN A 1181 -13.99 -51.76 -48.02
C ASN A 1181 -13.04 -52.95 -48.21
N TYR A 1182 -12.01 -53.03 -47.39
CA TYR A 1182 -10.94 -54.02 -47.50
C TYR A 1182 -10.80 -54.79 -46.18
N VAL A 1183 -10.76 -56.11 -46.24
CA VAL A 1183 -10.70 -56.97 -45.04
C VAL A 1183 -9.63 -58.05 -45.25
N TYR A 1184 -8.60 -58.04 -44.41
CA TYR A 1184 -7.46 -58.95 -44.50
C TYR A 1184 -7.17 -59.58 -43.14
N ASN A 1185 -6.87 -60.89 -43.11
CA ASN A 1185 -6.47 -61.61 -41.90
C ASN A 1185 -7.37 -61.36 -40.69
N THR A 1186 -8.68 -61.23 -40.90
CA THR A 1186 -9.62 -60.72 -39.88
C THR A 1186 -10.64 -61.79 -39.50
N ILE A 1187 -11.07 -61.81 -38.24
CA ILE A 1187 -12.11 -62.71 -37.73
C ILE A 1187 -13.34 -61.91 -37.34
N ILE A 1188 -14.50 -62.22 -37.93
CA ILE A 1188 -15.81 -61.66 -37.59
C ILE A 1188 -16.72 -62.82 -37.18
N TRP A 1189 -16.91 -63.02 -35.86
CA TRP A 1189 -17.61 -64.22 -35.38
C TRP A 1189 -18.40 -64.03 -34.08
N GLY A 1190 -19.52 -64.73 -33.95
CA GLY A 1190 -20.33 -64.74 -32.71
C GLY A 1190 -21.15 -63.46 -32.47
N ASN A 1191 -21.27 -62.57 -33.45
CA ASN A 1191 -22.09 -61.36 -33.39
C ASN A 1191 -23.58 -61.67 -33.64
N SER A 1192 -24.50 -60.78 -33.24
CA SER A 1192 -25.95 -61.01 -33.41
C SER A 1192 -26.42 -61.10 -34.87
N ALA A 1193 -25.65 -60.55 -35.81
CA ALA A 1193 -25.92 -60.65 -37.25
C ALA A 1193 -24.64 -60.95 -38.05
N ALA A 1194 -24.81 -61.49 -39.26
CA ALA A 1194 -23.76 -61.68 -40.25
C ALA A 1194 -23.26 -60.33 -40.82
N ALA A 1195 -22.02 -60.29 -41.33
CA ALA A 1195 -21.50 -59.10 -42.02
C ALA A 1195 -22.38 -58.74 -43.25
N PHE A 1196 -22.53 -57.44 -43.51
CA PHE A 1196 -23.41 -56.89 -44.55
C PHE A 1196 -22.62 -56.31 -45.73
N GLY A 1197 -23.19 -56.24 -46.94
CA GLY A 1197 -22.66 -55.44 -48.06
C GLY A 1197 -21.50 -56.07 -48.86
N ALA A 1198 -21.10 -55.42 -49.96
CA ALA A 1198 -20.01 -55.86 -50.83
C ALA A 1198 -18.66 -55.27 -50.39
N LEU A 1199 -17.57 -56.01 -50.60
CA LEU A 1199 -16.20 -55.61 -50.29
C LEU A 1199 -15.39 -55.42 -51.59
N ALA A 1200 -14.40 -54.54 -51.59
CA ALA A 1200 -13.45 -54.36 -52.68
C ALA A 1200 -12.45 -55.52 -52.71
N ALA A 1201 -11.96 -55.91 -51.53
CA ALA A 1201 -11.16 -57.12 -51.37
C ALA A 1201 -11.38 -57.74 -50.00
N ALA A 1202 -11.40 -59.07 -49.97
CA ALA A 1202 -11.44 -59.85 -48.76
C ALA A 1202 -10.51 -61.06 -48.93
N THR A 1203 -9.42 -61.14 -48.16
CA THR A 1203 -8.46 -62.26 -48.26
C THR A 1203 -8.10 -62.78 -46.88
N CYS A 1204 -8.10 -64.11 -46.75
CA CYS A 1204 -7.71 -64.82 -45.53
C CYS A 1204 -8.48 -64.37 -44.27
N ASN A 1205 -9.81 -64.43 -44.30
CA ASN A 1205 -10.64 -64.05 -43.16
C ASN A 1205 -11.57 -65.19 -42.73
N ILE A 1206 -12.15 -65.08 -41.54
CA ILE A 1206 -13.32 -65.84 -41.11
C ILE A 1206 -14.47 -64.87 -40.91
N ASP A 1207 -15.64 -65.19 -41.45
CA ASP A 1207 -16.87 -64.41 -41.29
C ASP A 1207 -18.06 -65.35 -41.09
N GLN A 1208 -18.76 -65.21 -39.97
CA GLN A 1208 -19.99 -65.97 -39.67
C GLN A 1208 -21.08 -65.86 -40.74
N GLY A 1209 -21.06 -64.81 -41.56
CA GLY A 1209 -21.97 -64.60 -42.69
C GLY A 1209 -21.53 -65.23 -44.01
N GLY A 1210 -20.26 -65.61 -44.14
CA GLY A 1210 -19.68 -66.08 -45.40
C GLY A 1210 -19.39 -64.98 -46.43
N THR A 1211 -19.57 -63.69 -46.08
CA THR A 1211 -19.44 -62.55 -47.01
C THR A 1211 -17.98 -62.16 -47.22
N ALA A 1212 -17.15 -62.26 -46.19
CA ALA A 1212 -15.73 -61.86 -46.22
C ALA A 1212 -14.74 -63.04 -46.15
N GLY A 1213 -15.20 -64.29 -46.20
CA GLY A 1213 -14.38 -65.50 -46.03
C GLY A 1213 -15.25 -66.71 -45.65
N PRO A 1214 -14.68 -67.90 -45.40
CA PRO A 1214 -15.45 -69.07 -44.96
C PRO A 1214 -16.19 -68.84 -43.64
N ALA A 1215 -17.44 -69.31 -43.58
CA ALA A 1215 -18.26 -69.35 -42.37
C ALA A 1215 -17.93 -70.56 -41.51
N VAL A 1216 -16.72 -70.57 -40.94
CA VAL A 1216 -16.22 -71.64 -40.06
C VAL A 1216 -15.92 -71.10 -38.66
N ASN A 1217 -16.20 -71.90 -37.63
CA ASN A 1217 -15.97 -71.48 -36.26
C ASN A 1217 -14.46 -71.27 -36.00
N PRO A 1218 -14.02 -70.07 -35.57
CA PRO A 1218 -12.61 -69.77 -35.30
C PRO A 1218 -12.07 -70.45 -34.04
N GLN A 1219 -12.92 -71.10 -33.22
CA GLN A 1219 -12.51 -71.84 -32.02
C GLN A 1219 -11.67 -71.01 -31.03
N PHE A 1220 -12.26 -69.93 -30.52
CA PHE A 1220 -11.67 -69.16 -29.42
C PHE A 1220 -11.59 -70.00 -28.13
N PHE A 1221 -10.58 -69.76 -27.29
CA PHE A 1221 -10.43 -70.43 -25.98
C PHE A 1221 -11.66 -70.27 -25.07
N GLY A 1222 -12.29 -69.09 -25.09
CA GLY A 1222 -13.45 -68.81 -24.25
C GLY A 1222 -14.19 -67.55 -24.70
N ALA A 1223 -14.80 -67.58 -25.89
CA ALA A 1223 -15.64 -66.48 -26.36
C ALA A 1223 -16.97 -66.41 -25.60
N GLY A 1224 -17.38 -65.22 -25.16
CA GLY A 1224 -18.56 -65.01 -24.31
C GLY A 1224 -18.17 -64.69 -22.88
N VAL A 1225 -18.63 -65.46 -21.88
CA VAL A 1225 -18.46 -65.14 -20.44
C VAL A 1225 -16.98 -65.00 -20.02
N ALA A 1226 -16.07 -65.76 -20.62
CA ALA A 1226 -14.64 -65.70 -20.31
C ALA A 1226 -13.88 -64.61 -21.10
N GLU A 1227 -14.51 -63.99 -22.11
CA GLU A 1227 -13.95 -62.93 -22.98
C GLU A 1227 -12.51 -63.18 -23.48
N ASN A 1228 -12.14 -64.45 -23.68
CA ASN A 1228 -10.81 -64.83 -24.15
C ASN A 1228 -10.88 -65.24 -25.63
N TYR A 1229 -10.45 -64.31 -26.48
CA TYR A 1229 -10.49 -64.44 -27.95
C TYR A 1229 -9.17 -64.96 -28.56
N ARG A 1230 -8.26 -65.51 -27.75
CA ARG A 1230 -7.10 -66.25 -28.27
C ARG A 1230 -7.54 -67.56 -28.92
N LEU A 1231 -6.81 -68.02 -29.92
CA LEU A 1231 -7.17 -69.19 -30.72
C LEU A 1231 -6.81 -70.50 -30.01
N ALA A 1232 -7.72 -71.47 -30.01
CA ALA A 1232 -7.42 -72.82 -29.54
C ALA A 1232 -6.52 -73.56 -30.55
N ALA A 1233 -5.84 -74.62 -30.09
CA ALA A 1233 -4.84 -75.35 -30.88
C ALA A 1233 -5.37 -75.93 -32.22
N SER A 1234 -6.67 -76.25 -32.30
CA SER A 1234 -7.33 -76.80 -33.50
C SER A 1234 -7.99 -75.75 -34.39
N SER A 1235 -7.79 -74.46 -34.10
CA SER A 1235 -8.48 -73.37 -34.78
C SER A 1235 -8.20 -73.36 -36.30
N PRO A 1236 -9.22 -73.18 -37.16
CA PRO A 1236 -9.02 -72.98 -38.59
C PRO A 1236 -8.41 -71.60 -38.94
N ALA A 1237 -8.33 -70.69 -37.97
CA ALA A 1237 -7.69 -69.38 -38.14
C ALA A 1237 -6.16 -69.44 -37.93
N ARG A 1238 -5.65 -70.56 -37.41
CA ARG A 1238 -4.25 -70.71 -37.05
C ARG A 1238 -3.39 -71.11 -38.25
N ASP A 1239 -2.20 -70.50 -38.40
CA ASP A 1239 -1.26 -70.73 -39.50
C ASP A 1239 -1.96 -70.67 -40.90
N ALA A 1240 -2.90 -69.76 -41.06
CA ALA A 1240 -3.81 -69.76 -42.22
C ALA A 1240 -3.36 -68.81 -43.34
N CYS A 1241 -2.69 -67.71 -43.02
CA CYS A 1241 -2.45 -66.60 -43.94
C CYS A 1241 -0.99 -66.48 -44.40
N ASN A 1242 -0.77 -66.13 -45.67
CA ASN A 1242 0.58 -66.04 -46.26
C ASN A 1242 1.29 -64.70 -46.04
N ILE A 1243 0.52 -63.63 -45.83
CA ILE A 1243 1.00 -62.27 -45.56
C ILE A 1243 0.33 -61.79 -44.28
N GLY A 1244 0.94 -60.88 -43.53
CA GLY A 1244 0.37 -60.33 -42.31
C GLY A 1244 1.25 -59.26 -41.68
N LEU A 1245 0.79 -58.69 -40.57
CA LEU A 1245 1.54 -57.71 -39.78
C LEU A 1245 2.61 -58.42 -38.93
N SER A 1246 3.66 -57.69 -38.56
CA SER A 1246 4.85 -58.22 -37.88
C SER A 1246 4.66 -58.57 -36.41
N THR A 1247 3.62 -58.07 -35.76
CA THR A 1247 3.30 -58.33 -34.35
C THR A 1247 1.80 -58.50 -34.12
N ASP A 1248 1.43 -59.14 -33.02
CA ASP A 1248 0.05 -59.27 -32.52
C ASP A 1248 -0.28 -58.28 -31.39
N LEU A 1249 -1.52 -58.29 -30.91
CA LEU A 1249 -2.00 -57.44 -29.82
C LEU A 1249 -1.36 -57.73 -28.44
N ASP A 1250 -0.73 -58.90 -28.27
CA ASP A 1250 0.07 -59.26 -27.08
C ASP A 1250 1.55 -58.84 -27.25
N ASN A 1251 1.87 -58.02 -28.26
CA ASN A 1251 3.23 -57.67 -28.69
C ASN A 1251 4.13 -58.88 -29.01
N ARG A 1252 3.55 -59.97 -29.51
CA ARG A 1252 4.30 -61.15 -29.97
C ARG A 1252 4.64 -61.00 -31.44
N VAL A 1253 5.87 -61.37 -31.80
CA VAL A 1253 6.32 -61.44 -33.21
C VAL A 1253 5.43 -62.39 -34.01
N ARG A 1254 5.13 -62.01 -35.25
CA ARG A 1254 4.39 -62.81 -36.22
C ARG A 1254 5.20 -63.07 -37.50
N PRO A 1255 5.02 -64.23 -38.16
CA PRO A 1255 4.23 -65.37 -37.69
C PRO A 1255 5.01 -66.20 -36.65
N ILE A 1256 4.30 -66.81 -35.70
CA ILE A 1256 4.81 -67.91 -34.87
C ILE A 1256 4.36 -69.21 -35.53
N GLY A 1257 5.22 -69.77 -36.38
CA GLY A 1257 4.89 -70.96 -37.17
C GLY A 1257 5.32 -70.82 -38.62
N VAL A 1258 4.48 -71.30 -39.54
CA VAL A 1258 4.77 -71.29 -41.00
C VAL A 1258 3.97 -70.17 -41.70
N ARG A 1259 2.87 -69.71 -41.11
CA ARG A 1259 1.94 -68.74 -41.66
C ARG A 1259 1.36 -67.86 -40.54
N TYR A 1260 0.74 -66.74 -40.91
CA TYR A 1260 0.14 -65.81 -39.95
C TYR A 1260 -1.23 -66.32 -39.46
N ASP A 1261 -1.53 -66.13 -38.17
CA ASP A 1261 -2.87 -66.36 -37.63
C ASP A 1261 -3.83 -65.23 -38.06
N MET A 1262 -5.10 -65.58 -38.34
CA MET A 1262 -6.14 -64.56 -38.53
C MET A 1262 -6.51 -63.92 -37.18
N GLY A 1263 -6.88 -62.64 -37.21
CA GLY A 1263 -7.36 -61.90 -36.06
C GLY A 1263 -6.26 -61.19 -35.27
N ALA A 1264 -6.61 -60.74 -34.07
CA ALA A 1264 -5.79 -59.83 -33.27
C ALA A 1264 -4.63 -60.52 -32.54
N TYR A 1265 -4.70 -61.84 -32.35
CA TYR A 1265 -3.70 -62.61 -31.59
C TYR A 1265 -2.93 -63.59 -32.46
N GLU A 1266 -1.71 -63.89 -32.05
CA GLU A 1266 -0.87 -64.99 -32.55
C GLU A 1266 -0.74 -66.06 -31.47
N THR A 1267 -0.90 -67.32 -31.86
CA THR A 1267 -0.93 -68.45 -30.94
C THR A 1267 0.48 -68.93 -30.61
N ILE A 1268 0.83 -69.03 -29.33
CA ILE A 1268 2.11 -69.61 -28.89
C ILE A 1268 2.09 -71.15 -28.94
N PHE A 1269 3.17 -71.77 -29.45
CA PHE A 1269 3.39 -73.22 -29.32
C PHE A 1269 3.90 -73.55 -27.92
N THR A 1270 3.00 -73.82 -26.97
CA THR A 1270 3.43 -74.47 -25.72
C THR A 1270 3.51 -75.98 -25.94
N GLN A 1271 4.71 -76.50 -26.23
CA GLN A 1271 5.00 -77.90 -25.90
C GLN A 1271 5.07 -78.01 -24.38
N VAL A 1272 3.96 -78.37 -23.74
CA VAL A 1272 3.96 -78.70 -22.32
C VAL A 1272 4.68 -80.04 -22.17
N LEU A 1273 5.96 -80.00 -21.78
CA LEU A 1273 6.67 -81.19 -21.35
C LEU A 1273 6.17 -81.55 -19.94
N PHE A 1274 5.24 -82.49 -19.84
CA PHE A 1274 4.89 -83.08 -18.55
C PHE A 1274 6.10 -83.89 -18.05
N LEU A 1275 6.82 -83.40 -17.05
CA LEU A 1275 7.70 -84.27 -16.25
C LEU A 1275 6.80 -85.15 -15.37
N PRO A 1276 6.77 -86.48 -15.55
CA PRO A 1276 6.04 -87.33 -14.64
C PRO A 1276 6.70 -87.29 -13.27
N LEU A 1277 5.99 -86.76 -12.26
CA LEU A 1277 6.26 -87.04 -10.86
C LEU A 1277 5.94 -88.53 -10.62
N VAL A 1278 6.97 -89.37 -10.68
CA VAL A 1278 6.89 -90.73 -10.15
C VAL A 1278 7.06 -90.64 -8.64
N GLN A 1279 6.02 -91.00 -7.89
CA GLN A 1279 6.15 -91.26 -6.47
C GLN A 1279 6.97 -92.55 -6.27
N ARG A 1280 8.23 -92.41 -5.87
CA ARG A 1280 8.93 -93.28 -4.92
C ARG A 1280 10.19 -92.62 -4.39
#